data_AF-Q1CVL1-F1
#
_entry.id   AF-Q1CVL1-F1
#
_cell.length_a   1.000
_cell.length_b   1.000
_cell.length_c   1.000
_cell.angle_alpha   90.00
_cell.angle_beta   90.00
_cell.angle_gamma   90.00
#
_symmetry.space_group_name_H-M   'P 1'
#
loop_
_entity.id
_entity.type
_entity.pdbx_description
1 polymer ?
#
loop_
_entity_poly.entity_id
_entity_poly.type
_entity_poly.pdbx_seq_one_letter_code
_entity_poly.pdbx_strand_id
1 'polypeptide(L)'
;MKTSHWLPSRVLSLLLGALLFSGCINPVNEGERPCPCTDGWTCCPDANVCVADASRCEQLRPPKPPEPTAPSAPRQVSAMTDPGTVTLSWFEPAQNGGSAITGYDVGVEPLEDGIQVQVEGTTARVTGLRAGGTYRFTITARNAVGVSPVARVDSVNLPDVPTAPVALGVERGDRQVRVTWNAPASDGGRSVLHYVVTAHPSGASVATDSPVRTTTVSGLTNGVASTFTVHAVNAVGAGPASAESTAVVPAAQPGTPVSVAASPGVREVSVSWQPPEDTGGLPVSGYVVTASPGGTTHQVEGLASEATFTNLQDDTEYTFTVSARNDVGQGPDSSTASARTHAPPGAPASVQAEPGVRSLTVAWAPPVSDGRSRLTGYTVMAQPSGVRIEVSADQHGAVLEDVPSTKAQTISVVARNAVGDSPAATAGEPVKSQPTPVEVTRLDTPSAVRGCQPVTYTLRQVDGERADVLVEFDATGSGAFTRATQAADSYYERASGLVSLSTSTQGTEHTFRWNRPTDLPGTAPEARLRITATVPGTASATRTHTVALTAPERRCEVNLDTGPVQRVTQEVAGMSHGLALGDFNQDGKLDLAARHDNSPGVTFLRGIGNGAFEAENTPHLSVTAEHLVSADLDRDGVLDLIAAEANYCRCVSFLRGQGNGAFEQPVINYVLDAVSHSSTYDITPPAVLDIDGDGAPEVVVSQRDSLLVLRHTGGGRLAVAFREPFAPRGSVVTGDFDQDGLVDLMVVGPSLHGFYGRGLLTFTKEFLGTLDGPVPHAVTTDFNGDGHLDIVALVVGNRESSIHLLTGDGHGRFTAPVRLHQHTWHSFGNRSHLIAGDLDGNGTQDLAYVHADSDTLTLLQGRGDGTFESRTLATGMNPSYLVAADFNGSGKTDLAVLSGMHNTVHVIWDLELPTRPDIGWLFATGDFDGDGHTDVASLVDGGVQAHLTRTGGGFEHRGPAPVPPGIWKLLADRFDSGPTMDLLAMSATSTPPNRSLVLLRGNGDGTFAAAEELSLEGVTSGALSSLVAAGDIDGDGDLDLAVATRREDGGFSTYDVHLLHNQGEGHFVAAGVLTTYSTLSQLALKDLNRDGRADLVVLRRTYPSFELVMFEGRANGTMVKVREYTPLISTCAPSGLMFADLNLDEHMDMAVTCAGSAAGGVVPMFGSSNFVFYDRQFLRTGGSAAGLTASDLDGDGLPELLVSTPELRAVCVLPSQWHSDWGSARCFGTLYAPHDVVLLDVDHDGVPEVLTGGGFLSSGTTLMRIR
;
A
#
# COMPACT_ATOMS: atom_id res chain seq x y z
N MET A 1 29.54 8.44 -53.27
CA MET A 1 30.19 8.24 -54.59
C MET A 1 29.60 9.24 -55.57
N LYS A 2 30.40 9.79 -56.51
CA LYS A 2 29.93 10.80 -57.48
C LYS A 2 29.54 10.15 -58.81
N THR A 3 28.45 10.61 -59.40
CA THR A 3 28.13 10.44 -60.83
C THR A 3 27.68 11.78 -61.41
N SER A 4 28.42 12.31 -62.38
CA SER A 4 27.90 13.06 -63.54
C SER A 4 29.05 13.59 -64.40
N HIS A 5 28.98 13.32 -65.70
CA HIS A 5 29.77 14.02 -66.73
C HIS A 5 29.08 15.33 -67.13
N TRP A 6 29.78 16.27 -67.79
CA TRP A 6 29.51 16.65 -69.20
C TRP A 6 30.38 17.84 -69.69
N LEU A 7 31.26 17.55 -70.66
CA LEU A 7 31.55 18.34 -71.90
C LEU A 7 32.20 19.76 -71.84
N PRO A 8 32.75 20.29 -72.98
CA PRO A 8 34.10 20.90 -72.96
C PRO A 8 34.29 22.17 -73.87
N SER A 9 35.57 22.48 -74.16
CA SER A 9 36.07 23.17 -75.38
C SER A 9 35.91 24.70 -75.56
N ARG A 10 37.05 25.39 -75.69
CA ARG A 10 37.50 26.27 -76.82
C ARG A 10 38.74 27.09 -76.38
N VAL A 11 39.90 27.15 -77.06
CA VAL A 11 40.27 27.47 -78.47
C VAL A 11 40.45 28.98 -78.73
N LEU A 12 41.66 29.43 -79.12
CA LEU A 12 42.01 30.06 -80.43
C LEU A 12 43.25 31.01 -80.36
N SER A 13 44.26 30.84 -81.25
CA SER A 13 44.67 31.84 -82.28
C SER A 13 46.10 31.64 -82.85
N LEU A 14 46.26 31.20 -84.13
CA LEU A 14 46.58 31.98 -85.38
C LEU A 14 48.13 32.19 -85.60
N LEU A 15 48.78 32.23 -86.79
CA LEU A 15 48.44 32.13 -88.23
C LEU A 15 49.70 31.85 -89.14
N LEU A 16 49.48 31.46 -90.42
CA LEU A 16 50.37 31.50 -91.64
C LEU A 16 51.67 30.65 -91.73
N GLY A 17 52.10 30.07 -92.88
CA GLY A 17 51.41 29.82 -94.18
C GLY A 17 52.35 29.52 -95.41
N ALA A 18 51.96 28.55 -96.26
CA ALA A 18 52.31 28.37 -97.71
C ALA A 18 53.77 28.07 -98.19
N LEU A 19 54.12 27.53 -99.39
CA LEU A 19 53.53 26.62 -100.44
C LEU A 19 54.59 26.24 -101.53
N LEU A 20 54.51 25.02 -102.12
CA LEU A 20 54.76 24.61 -103.54
C LEU A 20 56.16 24.42 -104.24
N PHE A 21 56.10 23.53 -105.27
CA PHE A 21 57.04 23.11 -106.35
C PHE A 21 58.29 22.27 -105.98
N SER A 22 58.60 21.08 -106.54
CA SER A 22 58.38 20.37 -107.83
C SER A 22 59.57 20.45 -108.80
N GLY A 23 60.12 19.29 -109.21
CA GLY A 23 61.14 19.17 -110.27
C GLY A 23 61.80 17.78 -110.31
N CYS A 24 61.72 17.07 -111.44
CA CYS A 24 62.05 15.65 -111.56
C CYS A 24 63.43 15.33 -112.20
N ILE A 25 64.12 14.33 -111.64
CA ILE A 25 64.68 13.14 -112.33
C ILE A 25 65.83 13.31 -113.37
N ASN A 26 67.05 12.93 -112.93
CA ASN A 26 68.08 12.09 -113.63
C ASN A 26 68.83 12.61 -114.89
N PRO A 27 69.87 11.88 -115.39
CA PRO A 27 70.64 10.75 -114.81
C PRO A 27 72.19 10.83 -115.00
N VAL A 28 72.87 9.71 -114.65
CA VAL A 28 74.08 9.11 -115.27
C VAL A 28 75.39 9.15 -114.47
N ASN A 29 75.90 7.94 -114.18
CA ASN A 29 77.26 7.64 -113.71
C ASN A 29 78.23 7.48 -114.90
N GLU A 30 79.50 7.81 -114.65
CA GLU A 30 80.71 7.20 -115.21
C GLU A 30 80.79 6.88 -116.72
N GLY A 31 81.50 7.76 -117.45
CA GLY A 31 82.78 7.34 -118.04
C GLY A 31 82.76 6.67 -119.43
N GLU A 32 82.84 7.49 -120.48
CA GLU A 32 83.51 7.12 -121.74
C GLU A 32 84.24 8.34 -122.36
N ARG A 33 85.14 8.10 -123.33
CA ARG A 33 86.21 9.05 -123.72
C ARG A 33 85.81 10.06 -124.83
N PRO A 34 86.74 10.94 -125.28
CA PRO A 34 86.57 12.38 -125.28
C PRO A 34 85.64 12.93 -126.40
N CYS A 35 85.04 14.10 -126.17
CA CYS A 35 84.22 14.77 -127.17
C CYS A 35 85.01 15.21 -128.42
N PRO A 36 84.46 15.03 -129.64
CA PRO A 36 84.98 15.66 -130.84
C PRO A 36 84.55 17.13 -130.87
N CYS A 37 85.49 18.07 -130.75
CA CYS A 37 85.21 19.48 -130.99
C CYS A 37 84.99 19.70 -132.50
N THR A 38 83.90 20.36 -132.89
CA THR A 38 83.65 20.76 -134.29
C THR A 38 84.58 21.89 -134.72
N ASP A 39 84.78 22.04 -136.04
CA ASP A 39 85.79 22.94 -136.62
C ASP A 39 85.77 24.36 -136.00
N GLY A 40 86.91 24.78 -135.48
CA GLY A 40 87.12 26.09 -134.83
C GLY A 40 87.34 26.05 -133.31
N TRP A 41 87.34 24.88 -132.67
CA TRP A 41 87.48 24.74 -131.20
C TRP A 41 88.61 23.76 -130.81
N THR A 42 89.34 24.07 -129.73
CA THR A 42 90.49 23.29 -129.23
C THR A 42 90.13 22.58 -127.92
N CYS A 43 90.64 21.37 -127.70
CA CYS A 43 90.38 20.58 -126.48
C CYS A 43 91.50 20.75 -125.43
N CYS A 44 91.16 21.11 -124.18
CA CYS A 44 92.09 21.06 -123.04
C CYS A 44 91.92 19.69 -122.31
N PRO A 45 92.91 18.77 -122.36
CA PRO A 45 92.74 17.40 -121.85
C PRO A 45 92.58 17.31 -120.33
N ASP A 46 93.18 18.23 -119.56
CA ASP A 46 93.16 18.21 -118.09
C ASP A 46 91.83 18.66 -117.47
N ALA A 47 90.92 19.24 -118.27
CA ALA A 47 89.64 19.79 -117.82
C ALA A 47 88.41 19.30 -118.62
N ASN A 48 88.63 18.48 -119.67
CA ASN A 48 87.61 17.78 -120.45
C ASN A 48 86.51 18.68 -121.06
N VAL A 49 86.88 19.88 -121.55
CA VAL A 49 85.99 20.89 -122.17
C VAL A 49 86.63 21.44 -123.46
N CYS A 50 85.82 21.64 -124.51
CA CYS A 50 86.22 22.35 -125.74
C CYS A 50 86.20 23.88 -125.51
N VAL A 51 87.25 24.58 -125.91
CA VAL A 51 87.37 26.05 -125.81
C VAL A 51 87.73 26.69 -127.16
N ALA A 52 87.23 27.89 -127.41
CA ALA A 52 87.44 28.60 -128.68
C ALA A 52 88.87 29.15 -128.87
N ASP A 53 89.69 29.13 -127.82
CA ASP A 53 91.04 29.70 -127.79
C ASP A 53 91.94 28.88 -126.86
N ALA A 54 93.05 28.36 -127.39
CA ALA A 54 93.99 27.52 -126.66
C ALA A 54 94.72 28.25 -125.51
N SER A 55 94.78 29.58 -125.53
CA SER A 55 95.42 30.38 -124.47
C SER A 55 94.73 30.27 -123.11
N ARG A 56 93.51 29.74 -123.05
CA ARG A 56 92.73 29.60 -121.80
C ARG A 56 93.04 28.35 -120.98
N CYS A 57 93.79 27.36 -121.48
CA CYS A 57 94.11 26.16 -120.68
C CYS A 57 95.04 26.47 -119.48
N GLU A 58 95.83 27.55 -119.51
CA GLU A 58 96.83 27.87 -118.48
C GLU A 58 96.21 28.36 -117.14
N GLN A 59 95.00 28.91 -117.16
CA GLN A 59 94.35 29.52 -115.98
C GLN A 59 93.71 28.51 -115.01
N LEU A 60 93.89 27.20 -115.24
CA LEU A 60 93.24 26.12 -114.47
C LEU A 60 94.22 25.29 -113.62
N ARG A 61 95.46 25.76 -113.40
CA ARG A 61 96.45 25.11 -112.51
C ARG A 61 96.41 25.66 -111.07
N PRO A 62 96.32 24.82 -110.02
CA PRO A 62 96.33 25.26 -108.63
C PRO A 62 97.74 25.62 -108.08
N PRO A 63 97.85 26.53 -107.08
CA PRO A 63 99.13 27.02 -106.55
C PRO A 63 99.78 26.14 -105.45
N LYS A 64 101.06 26.45 -105.14
CA LYS A 64 101.95 25.72 -104.20
C LYS A 64 101.60 25.97 -102.70
N PRO A 65 101.67 24.96 -101.82
CA PRO A 65 101.31 25.10 -100.38
C PRO A 65 102.41 25.76 -99.50
N PRO A 66 102.03 26.34 -98.33
CA PRO A 66 102.91 26.99 -97.34
C PRO A 66 103.57 26.03 -96.33
N GLU A 67 104.52 26.54 -95.54
CA GLU A 67 105.29 25.77 -94.53
C GLU A 67 104.54 25.54 -93.19
N PRO A 68 104.87 24.49 -92.41
CA PRO A 68 104.13 24.11 -91.19
C PRO A 68 104.46 24.94 -89.93
N THR A 69 103.50 24.99 -89.00
CA THR A 69 103.57 25.67 -87.69
C THR A 69 103.08 24.74 -86.55
N ALA A 70 103.15 25.20 -85.30
CA ALA A 70 102.59 24.48 -84.14
C ALA A 70 101.03 24.49 -84.13
N PRO A 71 100.36 23.54 -83.48
CA PRO A 71 98.91 23.40 -83.54
C PRO A 71 98.15 24.36 -82.61
N SER A 72 96.87 24.61 -82.87
CA SER A 72 96.00 25.37 -81.97
C SER A 72 95.65 24.57 -80.70
N ALA A 73 95.08 25.20 -79.67
CA ALA A 73 94.65 24.49 -78.47
C ALA A 73 93.56 23.42 -78.75
N PRO A 74 93.49 22.33 -77.97
CA PRO A 74 92.36 21.40 -77.95
C PRO A 74 91.03 22.09 -77.65
N ARG A 75 89.90 21.50 -78.07
CA ARG A 75 88.56 22.11 -77.97
C ARG A 75 87.59 21.26 -77.15
N GLN A 76 86.62 21.93 -76.53
CA GLN A 76 85.50 21.31 -75.78
C GLN A 76 85.96 20.18 -74.83
N VAL A 77 86.87 20.51 -73.93
CA VAL A 77 87.29 19.57 -72.88
C VAL A 77 86.12 19.29 -71.94
N SER A 78 85.83 18.01 -71.69
CA SER A 78 84.88 17.56 -70.68
C SER A 78 85.55 16.58 -69.71
N ALA A 79 85.00 16.49 -68.50
CA ALA A 79 85.51 15.63 -67.43
C ALA A 79 84.38 14.78 -66.84
N MET A 80 84.57 13.47 -66.79
CA MET A 80 83.72 12.52 -66.06
C MET A 80 84.45 12.11 -64.78
N THR A 81 83.77 12.20 -63.63
CA THR A 81 84.38 12.02 -62.32
C THR A 81 83.90 10.75 -61.62
N ASP A 82 84.85 9.93 -61.18
CA ASP A 82 84.63 8.75 -60.35
C ASP A 82 85.49 8.86 -59.07
N PRO A 83 85.22 8.08 -58.02
CA PRO A 83 86.02 8.08 -56.80
C PRO A 83 87.51 7.82 -57.12
N GLY A 84 88.34 8.82 -56.82
CA GLY A 84 89.79 8.81 -57.08
C GLY A 84 90.24 8.76 -58.55
N THR A 85 89.34 8.91 -59.54
CA THR A 85 89.73 8.94 -60.97
C THR A 85 88.93 9.96 -61.77
N VAL A 86 89.56 10.60 -62.76
CA VAL A 86 88.91 11.51 -63.71
C VAL A 86 89.20 11.05 -65.12
N THR A 87 88.15 10.92 -65.94
CA THR A 87 88.27 10.65 -67.37
C THR A 87 87.99 11.93 -68.14
N LEU A 88 89.01 12.47 -68.78
CA LEU A 88 88.93 13.64 -69.65
C LEU A 88 88.68 13.20 -71.10
N SER A 89 87.93 14.01 -71.84
CA SER A 89 87.80 13.91 -73.29
C SER A 89 87.79 15.30 -73.93
N TRP A 90 88.29 15.41 -75.16
CA TRP A 90 88.32 16.66 -75.91
C TRP A 90 88.20 16.38 -77.43
N PHE A 91 88.09 17.46 -78.21
CA PHE A 91 88.25 17.43 -79.65
C PHE A 91 89.60 17.98 -80.07
N GLU A 92 90.06 17.51 -81.22
CA GLU A 92 91.32 17.94 -81.83
C GLU A 92 91.38 19.47 -82.05
N PRO A 93 92.60 20.04 -82.07
CA PRO A 93 92.86 21.40 -82.51
C PRO A 93 92.06 21.80 -83.76
N ALA A 94 91.55 23.03 -83.78
CA ALA A 94 90.89 23.57 -84.98
C ALA A 94 91.86 23.69 -86.17
N GLN A 95 93.16 23.85 -85.88
CA GLN A 95 94.22 23.84 -86.87
C GLN A 95 95.39 23.01 -86.34
N ASN A 96 95.88 22.07 -87.14
CA ASN A 96 97.06 21.25 -86.83
C ASN A 96 98.40 21.93 -87.23
N GLY A 97 98.34 23.15 -87.78
CA GLY A 97 99.51 23.88 -88.27
C GLY A 97 100.13 23.30 -89.55
N GLY A 98 99.48 22.37 -90.25
CA GLY A 98 100.05 21.72 -91.45
C GLY A 98 101.01 20.56 -91.16
N SER A 99 101.12 20.12 -89.91
CA SER A 99 101.78 18.86 -89.50
C SER A 99 100.79 18.01 -88.69
N ALA A 100 100.91 16.67 -88.77
CA ALA A 100 100.00 15.78 -88.06
C ALA A 100 100.15 15.92 -86.53
N ILE A 101 99.03 15.85 -85.80
CA ILE A 101 99.07 15.77 -84.34
C ILE A 101 99.68 14.43 -83.95
N THR A 102 100.72 14.45 -83.11
CA THR A 102 101.46 13.28 -82.64
C THR A 102 101.06 12.84 -81.23
N GLY A 103 100.22 13.63 -80.55
CA GLY A 103 99.62 13.31 -79.25
C GLY A 103 99.39 14.56 -78.41
N TYR A 104 99.03 14.32 -77.15
CA TYR A 104 98.62 15.33 -76.18
C TYR A 104 99.31 15.13 -74.84
N ASP A 105 99.59 16.23 -74.14
CA ASP A 105 100.04 16.26 -72.75
C ASP A 105 98.85 16.65 -71.85
N VAL A 106 98.68 15.96 -70.72
CA VAL A 106 97.65 16.26 -69.71
C VAL A 106 98.30 16.50 -68.35
N GLY A 107 98.30 17.75 -67.87
CA GLY A 107 98.78 18.13 -66.54
C GLY A 107 97.68 18.18 -65.49
N VAL A 108 98.02 17.88 -64.23
CA VAL A 108 97.10 17.87 -63.07
C VAL A 108 97.66 18.69 -61.91
N GLU A 109 96.84 19.57 -61.33
CA GLU A 109 97.14 20.37 -60.14
C GLU A 109 96.00 20.24 -59.11
N PRO A 110 96.24 20.29 -57.77
CA PRO A 110 97.52 20.33 -57.09
C PRO A 110 97.94 18.92 -56.63
N LEU A 111 98.95 18.35 -57.27
CA LEU A 111 99.70 17.19 -56.78
C LEU A 111 101.18 17.58 -56.82
N GLU A 112 101.94 17.20 -55.79
CA GLU A 112 103.24 17.84 -55.45
C GLU A 112 104.31 17.71 -56.55
N ASP A 113 104.19 16.74 -57.46
CA ASP A 113 105.09 16.52 -58.60
C ASP A 113 104.41 16.63 -59.98
N GLY A 114 103.35 17.46 -60.10
CA GLY A 114 102.84 17.97 -61.39
C GLY A 114 102.65 16.92 -62.50
N ILE A 115 101.86 15.88 -62.23
CA ILE A 115 101.72 14.69 -63.10
C ILE A 115 101.33 15.09 -64.53
N GLN A 116 102.19 14.75 -65.50
CA GLN A 116 101.99 14.93 -66.94
C GLN A 116 101.70 13.56 -67.59
N VAL A 117 100.43 13.30 -67.89
CA VAL A 117 100.01 12.07 -68.59
C VAL A 117 100.07 12.29 -70.09
N GLN A 118 100.71 11.38 -70.81
CA GLN A 118 100.90 11.46 -72.26
C GLN A 118 99.95 10.50 -72.96
N VAL A 119 99.17 11.00 -73.93
CA VAL A 119 98.22 10.19 -74.71
C VAL A 119 98.28 10.53 -76.20
N GLU A 120 98.08 9.53 -77.05
CA GLU A 120 98.06 9.72 -78.52
C GLU A 120 96.66 10.13 -79.03
N GLY A 121 95.60 9.70 -78.35
CA GLY A 121 94.20 10.04 -78.69
C GLY A 121 93.64 11.22 -77.90
N THR A 122 92.36 11.55 -78.13
CA THR A 122 91.68 12.70 -77.51
C THR A 122 90.97 12.41 -76.18
N THR A 123 91.43 11.40 -75.46
CA THR A 123 90.92 11.03 -74.13
C THR A 123 92.07 10.64 -73.20
N ALA A 124 91.93 10.94 -71.91
CA ALA A 124 92.89 10.53 -70.88
C ALA A 124 92.16 10.14 -69.59
N ARG A 125 92.59 9.05 -68.96
CA ARG A 125 92.12 8.64 -67.63
C ARG A 125 93.21 8.86 -66.60
N VAL A 126 92.99 9.81 -65.70
CA VAL A 126 93.86 10.10 -64.56
C VAL A 126 93.35 9.32 -63.36
N THR A 127 94.24 8.60 -62.67
CA THR A 127 93.94 7.75 -61.51
C THR A 127 94.87 8.10 -60.34
N GLY A 128 94.56 7.60 -59.14
CA GLY A 128 95.35 7.88 -57.93
C GLY A 128 95.04 9.24 -57.28
N LEU A 129 93.92 9.86 -57.65
CA LEU A 129 93.47 11.12 -57.04
C LEU A 129 92.79 10.82 -55.69
N ARG A 130 92.83 11.77 -54.75
CA ARG A 130 92.05 11.71 -53.50
C ARG A 130 90.57 11.99 -53.81
N ALA A 131 89.67 11.12 -53.34
CA ALA A 131 88.22 11.37 -53.31
C ALA A 131 87.88 12.66 -52.54
N GLY A 132 86.79 13.33 -52.94
CA GLY A 132 86.44 14.67 -52.46
C GLY A 132 87.44 15.79 -52.80
N GLY A 133 88.53 15.50 -53.53
CA GLY A 133 89.50 16.50 -53.95
C GLY A 133 88.99 17.34 -55.13
N THR A 134 89.39 18.61 -55.15
CA THR A 134 89.23 19.53 -56.28
C THR A 134 90.54 19.61 -57.07
N TYR A 135 90.50 19.36 -58.37
CA TYR A 135 91.68 19.41 -59.24
C TYR A 135 91.45 20.32 -60.45
N ARG A 136 92.53 20.91 -60.94
CA ARG A 136 92.63 21.57 -62.24
C ARG A 136 93.33 20.63 -63.22
N PHE A 137 92.82 20.59 -64.45
CA PHE A 137 93.44 19.86 -65.56
C PHE A 137 93.86 20.81 -66.69
N THR A 138 95.01 20.53 -67.30
CA THR A 138 95.57 21.30 -68.42
C THR A 138 95.91 20.36 -69.57
N ILE A 139 95.53 20.69 -70.81
CA ILE A 139 95.75 19.85 -71.99
C ILE A 139 96.43 20.66 -73.10
N THR A 140 97.50 20.12 -73.68
CA THR A 140 98.15 20.64 -74.89
C THR A 140 98.24 19.59 -75.97
N ALA A 141 98.20 20.00 -77.24
CA ALA A 141 98.43 19.15 -78.40
C ALA A 141 99.85 19.35 -78.97
N ARG A 142 100.42 18.33 -79.59
CA ARG A 142 101.77 18.38 -80.19
C ARG A 142 101.76 17.97 -81.65
N ASN A 143 102.64 18.57 -82.44
CA ASN A 143 103.03 18.09 -83.76
C ASN A 143 104.56 18.12 -83.89
N ALA A 144 105.09 17.82 -85.08
CA ALA A 144 106.54 17.80 -85.33
C ALA A 144 107.24 19.18 -85.22
N VAL A 145 106.48 20.29 -85.11
CA VAL A 145 107.00 21.66 -85.00
C VAL A 145 106.97 22.16 -83.55
N GLY A 146 105.95 21.79 -82.77
CA GLY A 146 105.84 22.23 -81.37
C GLY A 146 104.53 21.90 -80.68
N VAL A 147 104.34 22.54 -79.52
CA VAL A 147 103.22 22.34 -78.59
C VAL A 147 102.20 23.48 -78.74
N SER A 148 100.91 23.18 -78.59
CA SER A 148 99.82 24.16 -78.63
C SER A 148 99.78 25.06 -77.38
N PRO A 149 99.02 26.18 -77.43
CA PRO A 149 98.50 26.82 -76.22
C PRO A 149 97.68 25.83 -75.38
N VAL A 150 97.61 26.08 -74.06
CA VAL A 150 96.96 25.21 -73.07
C VAL A 150 95.43 25.39 -73.09
N ALA A 151 94.69 24.28 -73.24
CA ALA A 151 93.28 24.20 -72.86
C ALA A 151 93.17 23.85 -71.36
N ARG A 152 92.26 24.49 -70.61
CA ARG A 152 92.14 24.32 -69.15
C ARG A 152 90.74 23.89 -68.72
N VAL A 153 90.69 23.11 -67.64
CA VAL A 153 89.49 22.85 -66.84
C VAL A 153 89.85 23.23 -65.40
N ASP A 154 89.38 24.41 -64.95
CA ASP A 154 89.91 25.07 -63.75
C ASP A 154 89.43 24.48 -62.41
N SER A 155 88.35 23.70 -62.40
CA SER A 155 87.84 23.02 -61.22
C SER A 155 87.06 21.76 -61.58
N VAL A 156 87.52 20.62 -61.09
CA VAL A 156 86.86 19.31 -61.18
C VAL A 156 86.82 18.71 -59.79
N ASN A 157 85.61 18.60 -59.22
CA ASN A 157 85.38 17.99 -57.92
C ASN A 157 85.12 16.49 -58.10
N LEU A 158 85.91 15.64 -57.45
CA LEU A 158 85.64 14.20 -57.41
C LEU A 158 84.56 13.90 -56.36
N PRO A 159 83.75 12.85 -56.55
CA PRO A 159 82.87 12.33 -55.52
C PRO A 159 83.61 12.04 -54.20
N ASP A 160 82.90 12.25 -53.09
CA ASP A 160 83.31 11.93 -51.72
C ASP A 160 82.25 11.06 -51.04
N VAL A 161 82.51 10.63 -49.81
CA VAL A 161 81.48 10.07 -48.92
C VAL A 161 80.45 11.15 -48.51
N PRO A 162 79.25 10.77 -48.06
CA PRO A 162 78.27 11.75 -47.58
C PRO A 162 78.76 12.47 -46.33
N THR A 163 78.22 13.65 -46.06
CA THR A 163 78.37 14.31 -44.75
C THR A 163 77.54 13.58 -43.68
N ALA A 164 77.74 13.93 -42.40
CA ALA A 164 76.97 13.34 -41.31
C ALA A 164 75.47 13.69 -41.40
N PRO A 165 74.55 12.74 -41.15
CA PRO A 165 73.15 13.03 -40.84
C PRO A 165 72.99 13.95 -39.62
N VAL A 166 71.89 14.70 -39.56
CA VAL A 166 71.64 15.71 -38.52
C VAL A 166 70.23 15.61 -37.92
N ALA A 167 69.99 16.33 -36.82
CA ALA A 167 68.69 16.41 -36.15
C ALA A 167 68.09 15.03 -35.81
N LEU A 168 68.80 14.26 -34.98
CA LEU A 168 68.32 12.97 -34.50
C LEU A 168 67.17 13.16 -33.51
N GLY A 169 66.03 12.52 -33.77
CA GLY A 169 64.94 12.32 -32.81
C GLY A 169 64.95 10.88 -32.30
N VAL A 170 64.61 10.68 -31.03
CA VAL A 170 64.51 9.36 -30.39
C VAL A 170 63.21 9.21 -29.61
N GLU A 171 62.47 8.14 -29.89
CA GLU A 171 61.21 7.78 -29.22
C GLU A 171 61.40 6.41 -28.55
N ARG A 172 61.13 6.32 -27.23
CA ARG A 172 61.29 5.09 -26.43
C ARG A 172 60.21 4.05 -26.78
N GLY A 173 60.54 2.78 -26.63
CA GLY A 173 59.60 1.65 -26.65
C GLY A 173 60.13 0.44 -25.89
N ASP A 174 59.35 -0.65 -25.87
CA ASP A 174 59.75 -1.91 -25.22
C ASP A 174 60.89 -2.59 -25.98
N ARG A 175 62.04 -2.73 -25.33
CA ARG A 175 63.28 -3.36 -25.83
C ARG A 175 63.74 -2.80 -27.17
N GLN A 176 63.31 -1.57 -27.50
CA GLN A 176 63.59 -0.90 -28.75
C GLN A 176 63.49 0.62 -28.65
N VAL A 177 64.15 1.32 -29.56
CA VAL A 177 64.02 2.77 -29.74
C VAL A 177 63.81 3.08 -31.20
N ARG A 178 62.83 3.93 -31.50
CA ARG A 178 62.65 4.48 -32.83
C ARG A 178 63.54 5.70 -32.97
N VAL A 179 64.38 5.71 -33.99
CA VAL A 179 65.27 6.81 -34.34
C VAL A 179 64.77 7.47 -35.61
N THR A 180 64.79 8.81 -35.66
CA THR A 180 64.50 9.64 -36.83
C THR A 180 65.70 10.55 -37.09
N TRP A 181 65.97 10.91 -38.35
CA TRP A 181 67.08 11.80 -38.71
C TRP A 181 66.82 12.54 -40.02
N ASN A 182 67.43 13.72 -40.18
CA ASN A 182 67.46 14.42 -41.46
C ASN A 182 68.60 13.90 -42.35
N ALA A 183 68.43 14.06 -43.66
CA ALA A 183 69.47 13.74 -44.64
C ALA A 183 70.77 14.55 -44.38
N PRO A 184 71.94 14.03 -44.78
CA PRO A 184 73.18 14.81 -44.86
C PRO A 184 73.00 16.11 -45.65
N ALA A 185 73.72 17.16 -45.25
CA ALA A 185 73.73 18.44 -45.98
C ALA A 185 74.33 18.33 -47.39
N SER A 186 75.20 17.35 -47.60
CA SER A 186 75.75 16.93 -48.89
C SER A 186 75.86 15.40 -48.93
N ASP A 187 75.50 14.80 -50.06
CA ASP A 187 75.64 13.37 -50.36
C ASP A 187 77.03 13.00 -50.90
N GLY A 188 77.95 13.97 -51.02
CA GLY A 188 79.28 13.75 -51.61
C GLY A 188 79.29 13.67 -53.13
N GLY A 189 78.20 14.04 -53.82
CA GLY A 189 78.09 13.98 -55.28
C GLY A 189 77.73 12.59 -55.82
N ARG A 190 77.36 11.65 -54.95
CA ARG A 190 76.74 10.36 -55.32
C ARG A 190 75.59 10.09 -54.34
N SER A 191 74.45 9.68 -54.88
CA SER A 191 73.24 9.38 -54.10
C SER A 191 73.53 8.43 -52.94
N VAL A 192 73.07 8.80 -51.74
CA VAL A 192 73.10 7.92 -50.56
C VAL A 192 72.30 6.64 -50.85
N LEU A 193 72.92 5.49 -50.64
CA LEU A 193 72.35 4.16 -50.86
C LEU A 193 71.54 3.72 -49.64
N HIS A 194 72.15 3.78 -48.45
CA HIS A 194 71.52 3.41 -47.18
C HIS A 194 72.12 4.19 -46.01
N TYR A 195 71.49 4.04 -44.86
CA TYR A 195 71.88 4.59 -43.56
C TYR A 195 72.15 3.43 -42.60
N VAL A 196 73.06 3.64 -41.65
CA VAL A 196 73.30 2.71 -40.55
C VAL A 196 73.15 3.46 -39.24
N VAL A 197 72.22 2.98 -38.41
CA VAL A 197 71.97 3.48 -37.05
C VAL A 197 72.64 2.53 -36.07
N THR A 198 73.40 3.05 -35.11
CA THR A 198 74.08 2.26 -34.07
C THR A 198 73.70 2.77 -32.68
N ALA A 199 73.36 1.84 -31.78
CA ALA A 199 73.05 2.10 -30.39
C ALA A 199 74.28 1.89 -29.48
N HIS A 200 74.46 2.78 -28.50
CA HIS A 200 75.50 2.71 -27.48
C HIS A 200 74.83 2.62 -26.10
N PRO A 201 75.31 1.77 -25.16
CA PRO A 201 76.53 0.96 -25.23
C PRO A 201 76.35 -0.44 -25.87
N SER A 202 75.14 -0.84 -26.27
CA SER A 202 74.85 -2.23 -26.70
C SER A 202 75.57 -2.66 -27.99
N GLY A 203 75.94 -1.71 -28.86
CA GLY A 203 76.53 -1.98 -30.17
C GLY A 203 75.54 -2.49 -31.21
N ALA A 204 74.24 -2.56 -30.88
CA ALA A 204 73.20 -2.99 -31.81
C ALA A 204 73.09 -2.01 -32.98
N SER A 205 73.11 -2.51 -34.22
CA SER A 205 73.05 -1.69 -35.42
C SER A 205 71.99 -2.16 -36.43
N VAL A 206 71.35 -1.20 -37.10
CA VAL A 206 70.33 -1.44 -38.13
C VAL A 206 70.67 -0.64 -39.37
N ALA A 207 70.74 -1.32 -40.52
CA ALA A 207 70.85 -0.69 -41.83
C ALA A 207 69.45 -0.39 -42.40
N THR A 208 69.31 0.69 -43.18
CA THR A 208 68.01 1.16 -43.70
C THR A 208 68.20 1.89 -45.02
N ASP A 209 67.54 1.43 -46.08
CA ASP A 209 67.72 1.94 -47.44
C ASP A 209 67.23 3.38 -47.62
N SER A 210 67.91 4.15 -48.46
CA SER A 210 67.46 5.47 -48.89
C SER A 210 66.22 5.33 -49.81
N PRO A 211 65.16 6.15 -49.68
CA PRO A 211 65.11 7.45 -49.01
C PRO A 211 64.58 7.41 -47.56
N VAL A 212 64.56 6.26 -46.88
CA VAL A 212 64.02 6.17 -45.52
C VAL A 212 64.87 6.98 -44.52
N ARG A 213 64.19 7.60 -43.55
CA ARG A 213 64.74 8.55 -42.55
C ARG A 213 64.30 8.26 -41.11
N THR A 214 63.77 7.06 -40.90
CA THR A 214 63.39 6.54 -39.58
C THR A 214 63.61 5.03 -39.57
N THR A 215 64.06 4.50 -38.45
CA THR A 215 64.16 3.05 -38.23
C THR A 215 64.00 2.75 -36.75
N THR A 216 63.77 1.49 -36.42
CA THR A 216 63.65 1.03 -35.03
C THR A 216 64.81 0.09 -34.72
N VAL A 217 65.62 0.43 -33.72
CA VAL A 217 66.67 -0.44 -33.22
C VAL A 217 66.08 -1.28 -32.09
N SER A 218 65.93 -2.58 -32.32
CA SER A 218 65.36 -3.55 -31.37
C SER A 218 66.44 -4.41 -30.71
N GLY A 219 66.06 -5.20 -29.69
CA GLY A 219 66.98 -6.03 -28.92
C GLY A 219 67.75 -5.26 -27.84
N LEU A 220 67.28 -4.07 -27.47
CA LEU A 220 67.82 -3.28 -26.37
C LEU A 220 67.28 -3.77 -25.02
N THR A 221 67.99 -3.47 -23.94
CA THR A 221 67.54 -3.80 -22.57
C THR A 221 66.77 -2.64 -21.98
N ASN A 222 65.55 -2.88 -21.48
CA ASN A 222 64.77 -1.86 -20.78
C ASN A 222 65.51 -1.39 -19.52
N GLY A 223 65.37 -0.10 -19.17
CA GLY A 223 66.06 0.51 -18.02
C GLY A 223 67.52 0.89 -18.26
N VAL A 224 68.12 0.49 -19.39
CA VAL A 224 69.49 0.87 -19.75
C VAL A 224 69.47 2.08 -20.68
N ALA A 225 69.86 3.25 -20.17
CA ALA A 225 69.99 4.47 -20.97
C ALA A 225 70.93 4.24 -22.17
N SER A 226 70.44 4.56 -23.37
CA SER A 226 71.15 4.36 -24.63
C SER A 226 71.18 5.66 -25.46
N THR A 227 72.28 5.89 -26.18
CA THR A 227 72.41 6.95 -27.19
C THR A 227 72.58 6.34 -28.59
N PHE A 228 72.24 7.11 -29.62
CA PHE A 228 72.21 6.62 -31.00
C PHE A 228 73.03 7.53 -31.91
N THR A 229 73.77 6.93 -32.84
CA THR A 229 74.43 7.63 -33.95
C THR A 229 73.96 7.09 -35.28
N VAL A 230 73.92 7.95 -36.31
CA VAL A 230 73.56 7.56 -37.68
C VAL A 230 74.67 7.99 -38.63
N HIS A 231 75.08 7.12 -39.56
CA HIS A 231 75.90 7.51 -40.70
C HIS A 231 75.22 7.14 -42.02
N ALA A 232 75.55 7.88 -43.08
CA ALA A 232 75.05 7.69 -44.43
C ALA A 232 76.12 7.02 -45.31
N VAL A 233 75.73 6.09 -46.17
CA VAL A 233 76.63 5.34 -47.05
C VAL A 233 76.24 5.58 -48.51
N ASN A 234 77.19 6.04 -49.34
CA ASN A 234 77.01 6.12 -50.79
C ASN A 234 77.96 5.15 -51.52
N ALA A 235 78.06 5.23 -52.84
CA ALA A 235 78.94 4.38 -53.65
C ALA A 235 80.46 4.61 -53.42
N VAL A 236 80.85 5.67 -52.70
CA VAL A 236 82.24 5.94 -52.30
C VAL A 236 82.56 5.24 -50.98
N GLY A 237 81.61 5.21 -50.05
CA GLY A 237 81.75 4.58 -48.74
C GLY A 237 80.85 5.21 -47.67
N ALA A 238 81.15 4.89 -46.41
CA ALA A 238 80.48 5.45 -45.25
C ALA A 238 81.00 6.86 -44.92
N GLY A 239 80.08 7.81 -44.76
CA GLY A 239 80.34 9.12 -44.18
C GLY A 239 80.59 9.06 -42.67
N PRO A 240 81.00 10.19 -42.05
CA PRO A 240 81.10 10.27 -40.60
C PRO A 240 79.72 10.07 -39.93
N ALA A 241 79.75 9.55 -38.70
CA ALA A 241 78.57 9.48 -37.86
C ALA A 241 78.08 10.86 -37.44
N SER A 242 76.78 10.97 -37.20
CA SER A 242 76.16 12.10 -36.50
C SER A 242 76.73 12.27 -35.09
N ALA A 243 76.47 13.43 -34.49
CA ALA A 243 76.50 13.53 -33.03
C ALA A 243 75.56 12.48 -32.42
N GLU A 244 75.85 12.05 -31.18
CA GLU A 244 74.96 11.20 -30.41
C GLU A 244 73.61 11.89 -30.17
N SER A 245 72.53 11.11 -30.20
CA SER A 245 71.22 11.55 -29.73
C SER A 245 71.26 11.92 -28.25
N THR A 246 70.19 12.58 -27.76
CA THR A 246 69.91 12.56 -26.32
C THR A 246 69.81 11.11 -25.82
N ALA A 247 70.24 10.88 -24.58
CA ALA A 247 70.10 9.57 -23.95
C ALA A 247 68.61 9.27 -23.71
N VAL A 248 68.18 8.09 -24.13
CA VAL A 248 66.82 7.59 -23.93
C VAL A 248 66.88 6.23 -23.25
N VAL A 249 66.01 6.02 -22.26
CA VAL A 249 65.84 4.73 -21.61
C VAL A 249 64.74 3.96 -22.37
N PRO A 250 65.05 2.83 -23.03
CA PRO A 250 64.02 1.92 -23.52
C PRO A 250 63.21 1.43 -22.33
N ALA A 251 61.89 1.39 -22.47
CA ALA A 251 61.00 1.07 -21.38
C ALA A 251 59.66 0.57 -21.90
N ALA A 252 59.08 -0.36 -21.15
CA ALA A 252 57.70 -0.82 -21.30
C ALA A 252 56.84 -0.25 -20.17
N GLN A 253 55.52 -0.44 -20.28
CA GLN A 253 54.65 -0.42 -19.11
C GLN A 253 55.10 -1.51 -18.11
N PRO A 254 54.83 -1.38 -16.80
CA PRO A 254 55.17 -2.42 -15.84
C PRO A 254 54.45 -3.73 -16.14
N GLY A 255 54.99 -4.86 -15.66
CA GLY A 255 54.29 -6.14 -15.63
C GLY A 255 53.11 -6.16 -14.65
N THR A 256 52.43 -7.29 -14.58
CA THR A 256 51.33 -7.52 -13.63
C THR A 256 51.85 -7.54 -12.18
N PRO A 257 51.26 -6.76 -11.25
CA PRO A 257 51.45 -6.94 -9.82
C PRO A 257 51.15 -8.40 -9.41
N VAL A 258 51.92 -8.90 -8.44
CA VAL A 258 51.85 -10.30 -7.98
C VAL A 258 51.33 -10.37 -6.55
N SER A 259 50.99 -11.57 -6.08
CA SER A 259 50.49 -11.79 -4.71
C SER A 259 49.29 -10.91 -4.33
N VAL A 260 48.44 -10.57 -5.31
CA VAL A 260 47.26 -9.73 -5.10
C VAL A 260 46.24 -10.48 -4.24
N ALA A 261 45.92 -9.92 -3.08
CA ALA A 261 45.03 -10.49 -2.09
C ALA A 261 44.05 -9.43 -1.59
N ALA A 262 42.76 -9.77 -1.58
CA ALA A 262 41.70 -8.92 -1.05
C ALA A 262 41.22 -9.48 0.29
N SER A 263 41.31 -8.69 1.36
CA SER A 263 40.78 -9.01 2.69
C SER A 263 39.49 -8.22 2.93
N PRO A 264 38.34 -8.88 3.15
CA PRO A 264 37.07 -8.20 3.36
C PRO A 264 36.98 -7.51 4.72
N GLY A 265 36.10 -6.51 4.79
CA GLY A 265 35.73 -5.77 5.98
C GLY A 265 34.23 -5.42 5.98
N VAL A 266 33.82 -4.56 6.93
CA VAL A 266 32.44 -4.08 7.06
C VAL A 266 32.21 -2.92 6.11
N ARG A 267 31.38 -3.13 5.07
CA ARG A 267 31.18 -2.15 3.97
C ARG A 267 32.50 -1.69 3.33
N GLU A 268 33.53 -2.52 3.43
CA GLU A 268 34.87 -2.22 2.92
C GLU A 268 35.61 -3.48 2.48
N VAL A 269 36.63 -3.29 1.65
CA VAL A 269 37.64 -4.31 1.32
C VAL A 269 39.00 -3.64 1.26
N SER A 270 39.98 -4.22 1.96
CA SER A 270 41.39 -3.86 1.81
C SER A 270 42.05 -4.80 0.81
N VAL A 271 42.55 -4.24 -0.29
CA VAL A 271 43.30 -4.96 -1.32
C VAL A 271 44.79 -4.72 -1.07
N SER A 272 45.60 -5.77 -1.12
CA SER A 272 47.05 -5.72 -0.99
C SER A 272 47.71 -6.45 -2.15
N TRP A 273 48.93 -6.07 -2.50
CA TRP A 273 49.68 -6.65 -3.62
C TRP A 273 51.20 -6.51 -3.39
N GLN A 274 51.98 -7.24 -4.17
CA GLN A 274 53.41 -7.02 -4.32
C GLN A 274 53.69 -6.33 -5.67
N PRO A 275 54.73 -5.47 -5.76
CA PRO A 275 55.16 -4.88 -7.01
C PRO A 275 55.45 -5.96 -8.09
N PRO A 276 55.27 -5.65 -9.38
CA PRO A 276 55.63 -6.57 -10.46
C PRO A 276 57.14 -6.86 -10.48
N GLU A 277 57.51 -8.09 -10.84
CA GLU A 277 58.93 -8.49 -10.98
C GLU A 277 59.64 -7.75 -12.13
N ASP A 278 58.93 -7.50 -13.24
CA ASP A 278 59.38 -6.63 -14.34
C ASP A 278 58.69 -5.27 -14.22
N THR A 279 59.43 -4.20 -13.90
CA THR A 279 58.88 -2.84 -13.81
C THR A 279 58.78 -2.14 -15.17
N GLY A 280 59.10 -2.84 -16.27
CA GLY A 280 59.24 -2.27 -17.61
C GLY A 280 60.53 -1.46 -17.77
N GLY A 281 61.46 -1.50 -16.81
CA GLY A 281 62.74 -0.79 -16.82
C GLY A 281 62.71 0.64 -16.24
N LEU A 282 61.55 1.16 -15.89
CA LEU A 282 61.41 2.40 -15.10
C LEU A 282 60.83 2.08 -13.71
N PRO A 283 61.05 2.91 -12.68
CA PRO A 283 60.42 2.70 -11.38
C PRO A 283 58.89 2.79 -11.48
N VAL A 284 58.19 1.97 -10.70
CA VAL A 284 56.73 2.06 -10.54
C VAL A 284 56.41 3.36 -9.80
N SER A 285 55.51 4.17 -10.37
CA SER A 285 55.09 5.47 -9.83
C SER A 285 53.72 5.41 -9.15
N GLY A 286 53.07 4.25 -9.15
CA GLY A 286 51.83 3.97 -8.44
C GLY A 286 51.09 2.75 -8.99
N TYR A 287 49.86 2.58 -8.54
CA TYR A 287 48.99 1.48 -8.93
C TYR A 287 47.58 1.98 -9.23
N VAL A 288 46.88 1.28 -10.10
CA VAL A 288 45.45 1.44 -10.35
C VAL A 288 44.77 0.20 -9.81
N VAL A 289 43.86 0.36 -8.86
CA VAL A 289 43.03 -0.73 -8.35
C VAL A 289 41.61 -0.52 -8.86
N THR A 290 41.07 -1.50 -9.57
CA THR A 290 39.72 -1.45 -10.17
C THR A 290 38.81 -2.41 -9.43
N ALA A 291 37.64 -1.93 -8.98
CA ALA A 291 36.63 -2.75 -8.31
C ALA A 291 35.42 -3.04 -9.22
N SER A 292 34.90 -4.26 -9.16
CA SER A 292 33.66 -4.67 -9.84
C SER A 292 32.84 -5.61 -8.93
N PRO A 293 31.52 -5.41 -8.74
CA PRO A 293 30.66 -4.43 -9.43
C PRO A 293 30.92 -2.98 -9.00
N GLY A 294 30.46 -2.02 -9.82
CA GLY A 294 30.57 -0.58 -9.56
C GLY A 294 31.58 0.17 -10.44
N GLY A 295 32.64 -0.49 -10.93
CA GLY A 295 33.59 0.09 -11.87
C GLY A 295 34.46 1.22 -11.31
N THR A 296 34.48 1.39 -9.99
CA THR A 296 35.28 2.42 -9.31
C THR A 296 36.77 2.09 -9.39
N THR A 297 37.58 3.11 -9.70
CA THR A 297 39.04 2.98 -9.79
C THR A 297 39.71 3.86 -8.74
N HIS A 298 40.61 3.29 -7.95
CA HIS A 298 41.45 4.01 -7.01
C HIS A 298 42.87 4.11 -7.56
N GLN A 299 43.37 5.34 -7.67
CA GLN A 299 44.76 5.64 -8.02
C GLN A 299 45.57 5.71 -6.72
N VAL A 300 46.59 4.86 -6.62
CA VAL A 300 47.44 4.73 -5.45
C VAL A 300 48.83 5.28 -5.81
N GLU A 301 49.20 6.38 -5.16
CA GLU A 301 50.45 7.09 -5.46
C GLU A 301 51.68 6.41 -4.82
N GLY A 302 52.79 6.31 -5.57
CA GLY A 302 54.07 5.85 -5.04
C GLY A 302 54.17 4.34 -4.83
N LEU A 303 54.83 3.92 -3.74
CA LEU A 303 55.17 2.52 -3.44
C LEU A 303 54.19 1.85 -2.47
N ALA A 304 53.01 2.43 -2.23
CA ALA A 304 52.00 1.80 -1.39
C ALA A 304 51.56 0.45 -2.01
N SER A 305 51.51 -0.57 -1.17
CA SER A 305 51.22 -1.97 -1.53
C SER A 305 49.81 -2.41 -1.07
N GLU A 306 48.97 -1.45 -0.69
CA GLU A 306 47.63 -1.66 -0.19
C GLU A 306 46.70 -0.48 -0.51
N ALA A 307 45.40 -0.74 -0.61
CA ALA A 307 44.33 0.26 -0.72
C ALA A 307 43.03 -0.28 -0.14
N THR A 308 42.27 0.57 0.56
CA THR A 308 40.97 0.22 1.12
C THR A 308 39.86 0.94 0.37
N PHE A 309 38.85 0.17 -0.06
CA PHE A 309 37.61 0.65 -0.67
C PHE A 309 36.53 0.61 0.41
N THR A 310 35.81 1.71 0.64
CA THR A 310 34.77 1.85 1.67
C THR A 310 33.40 2.17 1.06
N ASN A 311 32.35 2.17 1.88
CA ASN A 311 30.95 2.35 1.46
C ASN A 311 30.47 1.33 0.41
N LEU A 312 31.02 0.12 0.47
CA LEU A 312 30.62 -1.02 -0.37
C LEU A 312 29.31 -1.63 0.15
N GLN A 313 28.59 -2.32 -0.74
CA GLN A 313 27.37 -3.05 -0.39
C GLN A 313 27.69 -4.30 0.44
N ASP A 314 26.79 -4.65 1.36
CA ASP A 314 26.91 -5.81 2.23
C ASP A 314 26.71 -7.13 1.47
N ASP A 315 27.32 -8.23 1.96
CA ASP A 315 27.35 -9.58 1.35
C ASP A 315 27.74 -9.67 -0.14
N THR A 316 28.24 -8.58 -0.73
CA THR A 316 28.47 -8.45 -2.16
C THR A 316 29.88 -8.92 -2.52
N GLU A 317 29.99 -9.77 -3.54
CA GLU A 317 31.28 -10.23 -4.02
C GLU A 317 31.91 -9.20 -4.94
N TYR A 318 32.99 -8.60 -4.46
CA TYR A 318 33.80 -7.67 -5.23
C TYR A 318 35.03 -8.38 -5.78
N THR A 319 35.30 -8.07 -7.03
CA THR A 319 36.47 -8.50 -7.79
C THR A 319 37.38 -7.31 -7.98
N PHE A 320 38.67 -7.49 -7.69
CA PHE A 320 39.68 -6.45 -7.74
C PHE A 320 40.81 -6.87 -8.69
N THR A 321 41.14 -5.98 -9.63
CA THR A 321 42.38 -6.07 -10.41
C THR A 321 43.29 -4.93 -10.03
N VAL A 322 44.60 -5.20 -9.98
CA VAL A 322 45.63 -4.19 -9.73
C VAL A 322 46.54 -4.14 -10.95
N SER A 323 46.75 -2.96 -11.51
CA SER A 323 47.76 -2.71 -12.55
C SER A 323 48.77 -1.67 -12.05
N ALA A 324 50.06 -1.96 -12.20
CA ALA A 324 51.13 -1.02 -11.87
C ALA A 324 51.29 0.02 -12.98
N ARG A 325 51.67 1.25 -12.64
CA ARG A 325 51.96 2.31 -13.62
C ARG A 325 53.38 2.85 -13.48
N ASN A 326 53.98 3.26 -14.59
CA ASN A 326 55.24 4.02 -14.63
C ASN A 326 55.11 5.17 -15.66
N ASP A 327 56.19 5.89 -15.94
CA ASP A 327 56.19 7.02 -16.91
C ASP A 327 55.87 6.62 -18.38
N VAL A 328 55.79 5.32 -18.70
CA VAL A 328 55.31 4.82 -20.00
C VAL A 328 53.79 4.65 -20.00
N GLY A 329 53.20 4.31 -18.85
CA GLY A 329 51.77 4.15 -18.64
C GLY A 329 51.40 3.05 -17.66
N GLN A 330 50.11 2.74 -17.59
CA GLN A 330 49.53 1.63 -16.83
C GLN A 330 49.77 0.30 -17.55
N GLY A 331 50.28 -0.70 -16.83
CA GLY A 331 50.49 -2.06 -17.32
C GLY A 331 49.21 -2.91 -17.33
N PRO A 332 49.31 -4.19 -17.70
CA PRO A 332 48.19 -5.11 -17.65
C PRO A 332 47.71 -5.34 -16.21
N ASP A 333 46.42 -5.58 -16.08
CA ASP A 333 45.78 -5.98 -14.83
C ASP A 333 46.31 -7.32 -14.32
N SER A 334 46.44 -7.43 -13.00
CA SER A 334 46.72 -8.69 -12.30
C SER A 334 45.65 -9.75 -12.55
N SER A 335 45.93 -10.98 -12.12
CA SER A 335 44.86 -11.93 -11.80
C SER A 335 43.87 -11.28 -10.81
N THR A 336 42.58 -11.53 -11.01
CA THR A 336 41.52 -11.05 -10.13
C THR A 336 41.68 -11.60 -8.72
N ALA A 337 41.68 -10.73 -7.72
CA ALA A 337 41.46 -11.09 -6.33
C ALA A 337 39.98 -10.84 -5.98
N SER A 338 39.28 -11.85 -5.48
CA SER A 338 37.90 -11.71 -5.02
C SER A 338 37.83 -11.58 -3.50
N ALA A 339 37.02 -10.64 -3.00
CA ALA A 339 36.60 -10.61 -1.62
C ALA A 339 35.12 -10.26 -1.54
N ARG A 340 34.38 -11.04 -0.75
CA ARG A 340 32.98 -10.75 -0.44
C ARG A 340 32.93 -9.95 0.86
N THR A 341 32.40 -8.74 0.80
CA THR A 341 32.23 -7.85 1.97
C THR A 341 31.52 -8.58 3.10
N HIS A 342 31.70 -8.11 4.33
CA HIS A 342 30.96 -8.69 5.44
C HIS A 342 29.46 -8.48 5.23
N ALA A 343 28.68 -9.47 5.66
CA ALA A 343 27.23 -9.45 5.69
C ALA A 343 26.74 -9.19 7.12
N PRO A 344 25.48 -8.78 7.32
CA PRO A 344 24.80 -9.08 8.57
C PRO A 344 24.93 -10.58 8.89
N PRO A 345 24.93 -10.97 10.17
CA PRO A 345 25.07 -12.37 10.51
C PRO A 345 23.84 -13.15 10.04
N GLY A 346 23.99 -14.46 9.86
CA GLY A 346 22.83 -15.33 9.62
C GLY A 346 21.86 -15.28 10.79
N ALA A 347 20.63 -15.74 10.57
CA ALA A 347 19.70 -15.96 11.67
C ALA A 347 20.32 -16.95 12.69
N PRO A 348 20.31 -16.66 14.01
CA PRO A 348 20.73 -17.59 15.05
C PRO A 348 20.15 -18.99 14.86
N ALA A 349 20.96 -20.02 15.09
CA ALA A 349 20.51 -21.39 14.91
C ALA A 349 19.94 -21.95 16.22
N SER A 350 19.04 -22.94 16.13
CA SER A 350 18.55 -23.67 17.30
C SER A 350 18.04 -22.76 18.43
N VAL A 351 17.31 -21.69 18.09
CA VAL A 351 16.66 -20.84 19.10
C VAL A 351 15.64 -21.69 19.86
N GLN A 352 15.86 -21.82 21.15
CA GLN A 352 15.03 -22.56 22.08
C GLN A 352 14.75 -21.63 23.26
N ALA A 353 13.49 -21.46 23.62
CA ALA A 353 13.12 -20.79 24.85
C ALA A 353 12.69 -21.87 25.85
N GLU A 354 13.47 -22.06 26.91
CA GLU A 354 13.05 -22.86 28.06
C GLU A 354 12.25 -21.96 29.00
N PRO A 355 11.02 -22.37 29.37
CA PRO A 355 10.16 -21.51 30.17
C PRO A 355 10.59 -21.53 31.64
N GLY A 356 10.68 -20.35 32.25
CA GLY A 356 10.98 -20.15 33.68
C GLY A 356 9.92 -19.27 34.36
N VAL A 357 9.97 -19.15 35.69
CA VAL A 357 8.96 -18.41 36.46
C VAL A 357 8.99 -16.92 36.12
N ARG A 358 7.88 -16.38 35.61
CA ARG A 358 7.75 -15.04 34.98
C ARG A 358 8.88 -14.73 33.98
N SER A 359 9.50 -15.75 33.39
CA SER A 359 10.73 -15.58 32.64
C SER A 359 10.87 -16.58 31.51
N LEU A 360 11.73 -16.27 30.56
CA LEU A 360 12.11 -17.16 29.48
C LEU A 360 13.63 -17.24 29.43
N THR A 361 14.17 -18.42 29.73
CA THR A 361 15.59 -18.71 29.53
C THR A 361 15.75 -19.09 28.07
N VAL A 362 16.05 -18.10 27.24
CA VAL A 362 16.26 -18.28 25.82
C VAL A 362 17.71 -18.72 25.62
N ALA A 363 17.92 -19.82 24.90
CA ALA A 363 19.22 -20.30 24.45
C ALA A 363 19.22 -20.38 22.92
N TRP A 364 20.38 -20.14 22.31
CA TRP A 364 20.54 -20.23 20.86
C TRP A 364 21.95 -20.70 20.54
N ALA A 365 22.08 -21.47 19.47
CA ALA A 365 23.38 -21.62 18.85
C ALA A 365 23.73 -20.31 18.11
N PRO A 366 25.01 -19.89 18.09
CA PRO A 366 25.44 -18.82 17.22
C PRO A 366 25.06 -19.17 15.75
N PRO A 367 24.74 -18.16 14.92
CA PRO A 367 24.39 -18.40 13.54
C PRO A 367 25.52 -19.14 12.79
N VAL A 368 25.14 -20.02 11.86
CA VAL A 368 26.07 -20.87 11.08
C VAL A 368 27.10 -20.02 10.29
N SER A 369 26.72 -18.78 9.97
CA SER A 369 27.61 -17.75 9.45
C SER A 369 27.45 -16.50 10.31
N ASP A 370 28.55 -15.95 10.81
CA ASP A 370 28.61 -14.63 11.45
C ASP A 370 28.60 -13.48 10.41
N GLY A 371 28.42 -13.80 9.12
CA GLY A 371 28.52 -12.82 8.04
C GLY A 371 29.96 -12.41 7.74
N ARG A 372 30.97 -13.17 8.20
CA ARG A 372 32.41 -12.86 8.14
C ARG A 372 32.85 -11.70 9.05
N SER A 373 31.93 -11.08 9.80
CA SER A 373 32.24 -10.10 10.84
C SER A 373 31.93 -10.68 12.21
N ARG A 374 32.87 -10.53 13.16
CA ARG A 374 32.67 -10.98 14.54
C ARG A 374 31.39 -10.37 15.12
N LEU A 375 30.55 -11.24 15.69
CA LEU A 375 29.34 -10.83 16.42
C LEU A 375 29.69 -9.84 17.54
N THR A 376 28.84 -8.85 17.72
CA THR A 376 28.93 -7.81 18.77
C THR A 376 27.95 -8.07 19.90
N GLY A 377 26.81 -8.69 19.62
CA GLY A 377 25.83 -9.11 20.62
C GLY A 377 24.64 -9.82 20.00
N TYR A 378 23.62 -10.06 20.82
CA TYR A 378 22.30 -10.52 20.39
C TYR A 378 21.22 -9.64 21.02
N THR A 379 20.14 -9.38 20.28
CA THR A 379 18.90 -8.83 20.81
C THR A 379 17.90 -9.98 20.94
N VAL A 380 17.30 -10.13 22.12
CA VAL A 380 16.26 -11.14 22.39
C VAL A 380 14.96 -10.41 22.69
N MET A 381 13.89 -10.74 21.98
CA MET A 381 12.58 -10.08 22.12
C MET A 381 11.44 -11.10 22.25
N ALA A 382 10.47 -10.77 23.10
CA ALA A 382 9.22 -11.49 23.27
C ALA A 382 8.03 -10.65 22.78
N GLN A 383 7.29 -11.17 21.80
CA GLN A 383 6.05 -10.57 21.29
C GLN A 383 4.84 -11.45 21.63
N PRO A 384 3.70 -10.87 22.03
CA PRO A 384 3.35 -9.44 21.98
C PRO A 384 3.73 -8.64 23.25
N SER A 385 4.40 -9.23 24.25
CA SER A 385 4.68 -8.51 25.51
C SER A 385 5.62 -7.31 25.39
N GLY A 386 6.44 -7.25 24.33
CA GLY A 386 7.39 -6.15 24.09
C GLY A 386 8.66 -6.23 24.93
N VAL A 387 8.83 -7.28 25.77
CA VAL A 387 10.02 -7.46 26.61
C VAL A 387 11.24 -7.71 25.72
N ARG A 388 12.29 -6.89 25.89
CA ARG A 388 13.52 -6.91 25.10
C ARG A 388 14.75 -6.78 26.00
N ILE A 389 15.78 -7.57 25.69
CA ILE A 389 17.13 -7.42 26.27
C ILE A 389 18.18 -7.47 25.16
N GLU A 390 19.34 -6.84 25.41
CA GLU A 390 20.54 -6.98 24.59
C GLU A 390 21.65 -7.65 25.40
N VAL A 391 22.36 -8.61 24.81
CA VAL A 391 23.41 -9.41 25.45
C VAL A 391 24.69 -9.45 24.62
N SER A 392 25.82 -9.75 25.26
CA SER A 392 27.13 -9.75 24.60
C SER A 392 27.33 -10.98 23.70
N ALA A 393 28.25 -10.88 22.72
CA ALA A 393 28.46 -11.90 21.69
C ALA A 393 28.95 -13.27 22.20
N ASP A 394 29.51 -13.32 23.41
CA ASP A 394 29.93 -14.53 24.11
C ASP A 394 28.79 -15.20 24.90
N GLN A 395 27.63 -14.54 25.01
CA GLN A 395 26.43 -15.11 25.59
C GLN A 395 25.60 -15.81 24.51
N HIS A 396 25.33 -17.09 24.72
CA HIS A 396 24.50 -17.95 23.87
C HIS A 396 23.20 -18.36 24.57
N GLY A 397 22.86 -17.61 25.62
CA GLY A 397 21.59 -17.70 26.30
C GLY A 397 21.40 -16.49 27.23
N ALA A 398 20.14 -16.13 27.46
CA ALA A 398 19.75 -14.99 28.28
C ALA A 398 18.37 -15.22 28.91
N VAL A 399 18.13 -14.61 30.06
CA VAL A 399 16.85 -14.67 30.76
C VAL A 399 16.09 -13.38 30.49
N LEU A 400 14.97 -13.49 29.79
CA LEU A 400 13.96 -12.43 29.76
C LEU A 400 13.18 -12.50 31.08
N GLU A 401 13.21 -11.46 31.90
CA GLU A 401 12.45 -11.37 33.16
C GLU A 401 11.13 -10.59 32.98
N ASP A 402 10.21 -10.75 33.94
CA ASP A 402 8.85 -10.17 33.95
C ASP A 402 7.97 -10.45 32.73
N VAL A 403 8.29 -11.49 31.96
CA VAL A 403 7.53 -11.93 30.79
C VAL A 403 6.16 -12.48 31.23
N PRO A 404 5.03 -11.88 30.78
CA PRO A 404 3.69 -12.37 31.09
C PRO A 404 3.42 -13.72 30.42
N SER A 405 3.03 -14.73 31.21
CA SER A 405 2.72 -16.08 30.74
C SER A 405 1.28 -16.25 30.16
N THR A 406 0.46 -15.20 30.29
CA THR A 406 -0.92 -15.13 29.79
C THR A 406 -1.03 -15.33 28.28
N LYS A 407 -0.11 -14.75 27.51
CA LYS A 407 0.01 -14.95 26.05
C LYS A 407 1.30 -15.72 25.75
N ALA A 408 1.23 -16.65 24.79
CA ALA A 408 2.42 -17.31 24.29
C ALA A 408 3.31 -16.28 23.59
N GLN A 409 4.60 -16.29 23.91
CA GLN A 409 5.54 -15.34 23.37
C GLN A 409 6.23 -15.96 22.16
N THR A 410 6.11 -15.27 21.03
CA THR A 410 6.98 -15.52 19.88
C THR A 410 8.35 -14.94 20.22
N ILE A 411 9.31 -15.83 20.50
CA ILE A 411 10.67 -15.43 20.85
C ILE A 411 11.50 -15.29 19.59
N SER A 412 11.97 -14.07 19.36
CA SER A 412 12.92 -13.75 18.30
C SER A 412 14.30 -13.46 18.91
N VAL A 413 15.32 -14.12 18.37
CA VAL A 413 16.72 -13.77 18.62
C VAL A 413 17.29 -13.19 17.32
N VAL A 414 17.86 -12.01 17.43
CA VAL A 414 18.55 -11.30 16.36
C VAL A 414 20.03 -11.24 16.73
N ALA A 415 20.90 -11.84 15.91
CA ALA A 415 22.34 -11.66 16.06
C ALA A 415 22.73 -10.28 15.51
N ARG A 416 23.66 -9.60 16.17
CA ARG A 416 24.25 -8.35 15.70
C ARG A 416 25.74 -8.53 15.46
N ASN A 417 26.24 -8.00 14.35
CA ASN A 417 27.67 -7.76 14.14
C ASN A 417 27.89 -6.28 13.79
N ALA A 418 29.10 -5.91 13.35
CA ALA A 418 29.39 -4.52 13.00
C ALA A 418 28.75 -4.06 11.66
N VAL A 419 28.24 -4.99 10.84
CA VAL A 419 27.46 -4.68 9.63
C VAL A 419 26.02 -4.31 10.00
N GLY A 420 25.37 -5.14 10.81
CA GLY A 420 23.99 -4.92 11.23
C GLY A 420 23.38 -6.13 11.96
N ASP A 421 22.06 -6.11 12.04
CA ASP A 421 21.22 -7.13 12.66
C ASP A 421 20.85 -8.24 11.65
N SER A 422 20.81 -9.50 12.11
CA SER A 422 20.36 -10.65 11.32
C SER A 422 18.86 -10.63 11.03
N PRO A 423 18.36 -11.43 10.08
CA PRO A 423 16.97 -11.88 10.13
C PRO A 423 16.66 -12.47 11.51
N ALA A 424 15.44 -12.25 12.00
CA ALA A 424 15.01 -12.78 13.28
C ALA A 424 14.94 -14.31 13.22
N ALA A 425 15.67 -14.98 14.11
CA ALA A 425 15.51 -16.41 14.34
C ALA A 425 14.45 -16.63 15.42
N THR A 426 13.34 -17.27 15.04
CA THR A 426 12.24 -17.55 15.93
C THR A 426 12.42 -18.89 16.63
N ALA A 427 12.03 -18.99 17.91
CA ALA A 427 11.69 -20.29 18.48
C ALA A 427 10.57 -20.93 17.65
N GLY A 428 10.70 -22.21 17.31
CA GLY A 428 9.82 -22.87 16.32
C GLY A 428 8.35 -22.94 16.73
N GLU A 429 8.07 -22.98 18.03
CA GLU A 429 6.74 -22.85 18.61
C GLU A 429 6.72 -21.67 19.59
N PRO A 430 5.64 -20.88 19.67
CA PRO A 430 5.49 -19.81 20.67
C PRO A 430 5.57 -20.37 22.11
N VAL A 431 6.42 -19.78 22.95
CA VAL A 431 6.69 -20.26 24.31
C VAL A 431 6.06 -19.33 25.34
N LYS A 432 5.23 -19.88 26.24
CA LYS A 432 4.78 -19.18 27.44
C LYS A 432 5.85 -19.28 28.52
N SER A 433 6.15 -18.19 29.24
CA SER A 433 6.86 -18.27 30.50
C SER A 433 6.12 -19.21 31.47
N GLN A 434 6.83 -19.83 32.41
CA GLN A 434 6.14 -20.49 33.51
C GLN A 434 5.56 -19.41 34.42
N PRO A 435 4.37 -19.61 35.00
CA PRO A 435 3.84 -18.64 35.96
C PRO A 435 4.42 -18.93 37.35
N THR A 436 4.28 -18.01 38.31
CA THR A 436 4.84 -18.24 39.66
C THR A 436 4.19 -19.45 40.35
N PRO A 437 4.97 -20.33 41.03
CA PRO A 437 4.44 -21.52 41.69
C PRO A 437 3.39 -21.15 42.74
N VAL A 438 2.33 -21.95 42.80
CA VAL A 438 1.16 -21.68 43.64
C VAL A 438 1.26 -22.35 45.00
N GLU A 439 1.01 -21.59 46.07
CA GLU A 439 0.83 -22.13 47.42
C GLU A 439 -0.66 -22.34 47.75
N VAL A 440 -1.01 -23.54 48.23
CA VAL A 440 -2.34 -23.87 48.76
C VAL A 440 -2.44 -23.40 50.21
N THR A 441 -2.70 -22.11 50.42
CA THR A 441 -2.61 -21.48 51.74
C THR A 441 -3.76 -21.79 52.70
N ARG A 442 -5.01 -21.89 52.23
CA ARG A 442 -6.20 -22.11 53.07
C ARG A 442 -7.24 -23.00 52.37
N LEU A 443 -7.98 -23.77 53.16
CA LEU A 443 -9.04 -24.67 52.68
C LEU A 443 -10.18 -24.66 53.71
N ASP A 444 -11.30 -24.04 53.36
CA ASP A 444 -12.43 -23.86 54.27
C ASP A 444 -13.64 -24.65 53.75
N THR A 445 -13.97 -25.75 54.44
CA THR A 445 -15.10 -26.61 54.11
C THR A 445 -16.37 -26.13 54.84
N PRO A 446 -17.49 -25.85 54.14
CA PRO A 446 -18.74 -25.45 54.78
C PRO A 446 -19.29 -26.52 55.72
N SER A 447 -19.77 -26.11 56.89
CA SER A 447 -20.38 -27.00 57.87
C SER A 447 -21.84 -27.32 57.52
N ALA A 448 -22.06 -28.46 56.87
CA ALA A 448 -23.28 -29.28 56.96
C ALA A 448 -24.65 -28.59 56.76
N VAL A 449 -24.90 -27.96 55.62
CA VAL A 449 -26.27 -27.64 55.13
C VAL A 449 -26.42 -27.99 53.64
N ARG A 450 -27.65 -28.35 53.25
CA ARG A 450 -28.16 -28.90 51.97
C ARG A 450 -27.41 -28.56 50.67
N GLY A 451 -27.27 -29.60 49.82
CA GLY A 451 -27.46 -29.54 48.36
C GLY A 451 -26.40 -28.81 47.53
N CYS A 452 -25.50 -29.55 46.88
CA CYS A 452 -24.57 -29.05 45.86
C CYS A 452 -23.71 -27.83 46.28
N GLN A 453 -23.35 -27.70 47.55
CA GLN A 453 -22.50 -26.59 48.00
C GLN A 453 -21.04 -26.75 47.53
N PRO A 454 -20.38 -25.64 47.14
CA PRO A 454 -18.97 -25.67 46.74
C PRO A 454 -18.04 -25.86 47.94
N VAL A 455 -16.99 -26.65 47.75
CA VAL A 455 -15.82 -26.61 48.64
C VAL A 455 -14.91 -25.48 48.17
N THR A 456 -14.64 -24.53 49.07
CA THR A 456 -13.83 -23.34 48.80
C THR A 456 -12.38 -23.57 49.24
N TYR A 457 -11.43 -23.25 48.37
CA TYR A 457 -10.02 -23.28 48.66
C TYR A 457 -9.31 -22.05 48.11
N THR A 458 -8.48 -21.44 48.94
CA THR A 458 -7.83 -20.16 48.67
C THR A 458 -6.40 -20.44 48.21
N LEU A 459 -6.17 -20.30 46.90
CA LEU A 459 -4.83 -20.38 46.29
C LEU A 459 -4.20 -19.00 46.31
N ARG A 460 -2.97 -18.88 46.80
CA ARG A 460 -2.27 -17.61 46.69
C ARG A 460 -1.50 -17.58 45.36
N GLN A 461 -2.14 -17.10 44.30
CA GLN A 461 -1.45 -16.80 43.05
C GLN A 461 -0.82 -15.41 43.11
N VAL A 462 0.38 -15.27 42.56
CA VAL A 462 1.15 -14.02 42.59
C VAL A 462 0.89 -13.16 41.34
N ASP A 463 0.40 -13.77 40.24
CA ASP A 463 0.43 -13.19 38.89
C ASP A 463 -0.92 -13.13 38.14
N GLY A 464 -2.01 -13.63 38.72
CA GLY A 464 -3.32 -13.74 38.02
C GLY A 464 -3.44 -14.86 36.98
N GLU A 465 -2.40 -15.69 36.83
CA GLU A 465 -2.32 -16.81 35.90
C GLU A 465 -2.95 -18.10 36.43
N ARG A 466 -3.97 -18.66 35.77
CA ARG A 466 -4.68 -19.88 36.22
C ARG A 466 -3.75 -21.08 36.46
N ALA A 467 -3.83 -21.67 37.65
CA ALA A 467 -3.23 -22.97 37.96
C ALA A 467 -4.16 -24.12 37.57
N ASP A 468 -3.60 -25.22 37.04
CA ASP A 468 -4.30 -26.49 36.92
C ASP A 468 -4.39 -27.16 38.29
N VAL A 469 -5.55 -27.03 38.92
CA VAL A 469 -5.78 -27.63 40.23
C VAL A 469 -6.33 -29.03 40.07
N LEU A 470 -5.46 -30.01 40.30
CA LEU A 470 -5.87 -31.39 40.38
C LEU A 470 -6.47 -31.68 41.75
N VAL A 471 -7.76 -32.02 41.79
CA VAL A 471 -8.46 -32.42 43.01
C VAL A 471 -8.75 -33.92 42.95
N GLU A 472 -8.31 -34.65 43.98
CA GLU A 472 -8.41 -36.11 44.07
C GLU A 472 -9.14 -36.51 45.36
N PHE A 473 -9.94 -37.58 45.27
CA PHE A 473 -10.91 -37.94 46.30
C PHE A 473 -10.78 -39.41 46.69
N ASP A 474 -10.57 -39.69 47.96
CA ASP A 474 -10.96 -40.99 48.53
C ASP A 474 -12.37 -40.84 49.13
N ALA A 475 -13.38 -41.06 48.30
CA ALA A 475 -14.79 -41.04 48.69
C ALA A 475 -15.25 -42.32 49.45
N THR A 476 -14.34 -43.28 49.63
CA THR A 476 -14.63 -44.61 50.20
C THR A 476 -14.02 -44.84 51.58
N GLY A 477 -12.99 -44.06 51.94
CA GLY A 477 -12.17 -44.26 53.14
C GLY A 477 -11.10 -45.37 52.99
N SER A 478 -10.90 -45.91 51.78
CA SER A 478 -10.01 -47.04 51.50
C SER A 478 -8.51 -46.71 51.51
N GLY A 479 -8.16 -45.42 51.48
CA GLY A 479 -6.79 -44.92 51.33
C GLY A 479 -6.31 -44.78 49.88
N ALA A 480 -7.09 -45.22 48.89
CA ALA A 480 -6.83 -44.98 47.48
C ALA A 480 -7.56 -43.71 47.02
N PHE A 481 -6.82 -42.76 46.43
CA PHE A 481 -7.39 -41.52 45.90
C PHE A 481 -7.73 -41.68 44.43
N THR A 482 -8.96 -41.32 44.06
CA THR A 482 -9.46 -41.33 42.68
C THR A 482 -9.40 -39.93 42.09
N ARG A 483 -8.94 -39.83 40.84
CA ARG A 483 -8.76 -38.56 40.11
C ARG A 483 -10.11 -37.99 39.66
N ALA A 484 -10.31 -36.68 39.74
CA ALA A 484 -11.37 -35.99 39.00
C ALA A 484 -10.76 -35.30 37.76
N THR A 485 -11.42 -35.43 36.60
CA THR A 485 -10.80 -35.19 35.28
C THR A 485 -11.12 -33.80 34.72
N GLN A 486 -10.28 -33.33 33.78
CA GLN A 486 -10.22 -31.96 33.24
C GLN A 486 -11.23 -31.72 32.10
N ALA A 487 -11.55 -30.45 31.83
CA ALA A 487 -12.60 -30.04 30.89
C ALA A 487 -12.17 -30.17 29.40
N ALA A 488 -12.72 -31.18 28.70
CA ALA A 488 -12.97 -31.21 27.25
C ALA A 488 -13.57 -32.57 26.83
N ASP A 489 -14.74 -32.95 27.37
CA ASP A 489 -15.57 -34.02 26.80
C ASP A 489 -16.97 -34.01 27.41
N SER A 490 -18.01 -34.13 26.58
CA SER A 490 -19.41 -34.17 27.02
C SER A 490 -19.86 -35.57 27.44
N TYR A 491 -19.09 -36.22 28.32
CA TYR A 491 -19.45 -37.51 28.91
C TYR A 491 -19.28 -37.58 30.43
N TYR A 492 -20.40 -37.86 31.12
CA TYR A 492 -20.52 -37.85 32.57
C TYR A 492 -19.91 -39.12 33.20
N GLU A 493 -18.69 -39.05 33.73
CA GLU A 493 -18.07 -40.22 34.36
C GLU A 493 -18.72 -40.52 35.73
N ARG A 494 -19.55 -41.57 35.75
CA ARG A 494 -20.53 -41.84 36.82
C ARG A 494 -19.93 -42.18 38.20
N ALA A 495 -18.62 -42.40 38.29
CA ALA A 495 -17.94 -42.95 39.48
C ALA A 495 -17.37 -41.89 40.45
N SER A 496 -17.09 -40.67 40.00
CA SER A 496 -16.38 -39.63 40.80
C SER A 496 -17.30 -38.56 41.38
N GLY A 497 -18.40 -38.22 40.68
CA GLY A 497 -19.47 -37.35 41.20
C GLY A 497 -19.17 -35.84 41.19
N LEU A 498 -18.08 -35.38 40.57
CA LEU A 498 -17.82 -33.94 40.41
C LEU A 498 -18.87 -33.30 39.48
N VAL A 499 -19.31 -32.08 39.78
CA VAL A 499 -20.39 -31.40 39.01
C VAL A 499 -19.86 -30.18 38.26
N SER A 500 -19.10 -29.30 38.92
CA SER A 500 -18.43 -28.18 38.25
C SER A 500 -17.25 -27.64 39.06
N LEU A 501 -16.35 -26.94 38.37
CA LEU A 501 -15.19 -26.27 38.94
C LEU A 501 -15.23 -24.79 38.50
N SER A 502 -15.52 -23.86 39.41
CA SER A 502 -15.39 -22.42 39.15
C SER A 502 -14.05 -21.92 39.68
N THR A 503 -13.35 -21.16 38.83
CA THR A 503 -12.05 -20.56 39.15
C THR A 503 -12.13 -19.07 38.90
N SER A 504 -11.90 -18.28 39.95
CA SER A 504 -11.95 -16.82 39.92
C SER A 504 -10.96 -16.26 38.89
N THR A 505 -11.38 -15.19 38.20
CA THR A 505 -10.54 -14.43 37.26
C THR A 505 -9.45 -13.60 37.95
N GLN A 506 -9.48 -13.48 39.28
CA GLN A 506 -8.49 -12.72 40.08
C GLN A 506 -7.53 -13.59 40.90
N GLY A 507 -7.54 -14.92 40.72
CA GLY A 507 -6.45 -15.80 41.17
C GLY A 507 -6.25 -15.99 42.68
N THR A 508 -7.23 -15.67 43.53
CA THR A 508 -7.10 -15.85 45.00
C THR A 508 -7.99 -16.94 45.58
N GLU A 509 -9.16 -17.22 45.00
CA GLU A 509 -10.12 -18.15 45.58
C GLU A 509 -10.84 -19.01 44.53
N HIS A 510 -10.93 -20.31 44.81
CA HIS A 510 -11.42 -21.33 43.89
C HIS A 510 -12.49 -22.19 44.57
N THR A 511 -13.51 -22.59 43.83
CA THR A 511 -14.69 -23.28 44.34
C THR A 511 -15.05 -24.44 43.44
N PHE A 512 -15.19 -25.65 44.00
CA PHE A 512 -15.68 -26.80 43.22
C PHE A 512 -16.93 -27.39 43.86
N ARG A 513 -17.97 -27.65 43.05
CA ARG A 513 -19.20 -28.30 43.49
C ARG A 513 -19.08 -29.80 43.26
N TRP A 514 -19.19 -30.56 44.34
CA TRP A 514 -19.09 -32.02 44.35
C TRP A 514 -20.40 -32.65 44.82
N ASN A 515 -20.88 -33.66 44.09
CA ASN A 515 -21.98 -34.51 44.49
C ASN A 515 -21.48 -35.90 44.88
N ARG A 516 -22.08 -36.48 45.90
CA ARG A 516 -21.80 -37.86 46.28
C ARG A 516 -22.35 -38.80 45.20
N PRO A 517 -21.55 -39.73 44.63
CA PRO A 517 -22.08 -40.75 43.71
C PRO A 517 -23.15 -41.59 44.43
N THR A 518 -24.35 -41.66 43.87
CA THR A 518 -25.51 -42.31 44.50
C THR A 518 -25.42 -43.84 44.56
N ASP A 519 -24.49 -44.45 43.81
CA ASP A 519 -24.59 -45.84 43.37
C ASP A 519 -23.53 -46.79 44.01
N LEU A 520 -22.81 -46.36 45.06
CA LEU A 520 -21.79 -47.17 45.75
C LEU A 520 -22.24 -47.66 47.15
N PRO A 521 -22.58 -48.96 47.31
CA PRO A 521 -22.97 -49.51 48.61
C PRO A 521 -21.80 -49.56 49.61
N GLY A 522 -21.98 -48.96 50.78
CA GLY A 522 -21.07 -49.11 51.93
C GLY A 522 -20.07 -47.99 52.19
N THR A 523 -20.28 -46.78 51.66
CA THR A 523 -19.33 -45.66 51.80
C THR A 523 -19.21 -45.12 53.24
N ALA A 524 -17.98 -44.83 53.65
CA ALA A 524 -17.63 -44.29 54.97
C ALA A 524 -18.24 -42.90 55.24
N PRO A 525 -18.39 -42.48 56.52
CA PRO A 525 -18.93 -41.17 56.88
C PRO A 525 -18.04 -39.98 56.46
N GLU A 526 -16.75 -40.24 56.21
CA GLU A 526 -15.71 -39.26 55.89
C GLU A 526 -15.00 -39.63 54.59
N ALA A 527 -14.75 -38.63 53.75
CA ALA A 527 -13.93 -38.72 52.54
C ALA A 527 -12.65 -37.89 52.69
N ARG A 528 -11.58 -38.28 52.01
CA ARG A 528 -10.32 -37.51 52.00
C ARG A 528 -10.15 -36.78 50.69
N LEU A 529 -9.90 -35.47 50.80
CA LEU A 529 -9.70 -34.55 49.69
C LEU A 529 -8.21 -34.22 49.57
N ARG A 530 -7.62 -34.44 48.41
CA ARG A 530 -6.24 -34.04 48.11
C ARG A 530 -6.26 -33.01 47.00
N ILE A 531 -5.85 -31.79 47.31
CA ILE A 531 -5.70 -30.70 46.33
C ILE A 531 -4.23 -30.60 45.96
N THR A 532 -3.94 -30.73 44.67
CA THR A 532 -2.62 -30.61 44.06
C THR A 532 -2.70 -29.47 43.04
N ALA A 533 -2.39 -28.25 43.48
CA ALA A 533 -2.28 -27.11 42.57
C ALA A 533 -0.99 -27.23 41.78
N THR A 534 -1.09 -27.33 40.46
CA THR A 534 0.05 -27.38 39.55
C THR A 534 -0.12 -26.30 38.52
N VAL A 535 0.80 -25.34 38.45
CA VAL A 535 0.83 -24.48 37.27
C VAL A 535 1.66 -25.20 36.21
N PRO A 536 1.17 -25.40 34.97
CA PRO A 536 1.93 -26.10 33.93
C PRO A 536 3.38 -25.59 33.83
N GLY A 537 4.35 -26.52 33.94
CA GLY A 537 5.79 -26.24 33.98
C GLY A 537 6.42 -26.17 35.39
N THR A 538 5.64 -25.84 36.42
CA THR A 538 6.12 -25.69 37.81
C THR A 538 5.94 -26.95 38.68
N ALA A 539 6.62 -27.00 39.82
CA ALA A 539 6.45 -28.06 40.81
C ALA A 539 5.08 -27.99 41.51
N SER A 540 4.34 -29.09 41.51
CA SER A 540 3.01 -29.21 42.12
C SER A 540 3.01 -29.01 43.65
N ALA A 541 2.12 -28.16 44.16
CA ALA A 541 1.88 -27.99 45.58
C ALA A 541 0.67 -28.84 46.03
N THR A 542 0.94 -29.90 46.79
CA THR A 542 -0.09 -30.85 47.26
C THR A 542 -0.42 -30.66 48.75
N ARG A 543 -1.71 -30.57 49.08
CA ARG A 543 -2.23 -30.53 50.46
C ARG A 543 -3.46 -31.44 50.60
N THR A 544 -3.52 -32.22 51.68
CA THR A 544 -4.59 -33.22 51.90
C THR A 544 -5.41 -32.90 53.15
N HIS A 545 -6.72 -33.12 53.09
CA HIS A 545 -7.70 -32.84 54.13
C HIS A 545 -8.79 -33.93 54.19
N THR A 546 -9.62 -33.91 55.25
CA THR A 546 -10.69 -34.92 55.46
C THR A 546 -12.02 -34.21 55.71
N VAL A 547 -13.10 -34.68 55.09
CA VAL A 547 -14.39 -34.00 54.97
C VAL A 547 -15.54 -34.99 55.19
N ALA A 548 -16.50 -34.66 56.06
CA ALA A 548 -17.69 -35.47 56.31
C ALA A 548 -18.81 -35.21 55.27
N LEU A 549 -19.64 -36.21 54.96
CA LEU A 549 -20.59 -36.14 53.84
C LEU A 549 -22.03 -36.57 54.15
N THR A 550 -22.97 -35.84 53.55
CA THR A 550 -24.42 -36.09 53.50
C THR A 550 -24.91 -36.14 52.04
N ALA A 551 -26.02 -36.83 51.76
CA ALA A 551 -26.43 -37.22 50.40
C ALA A 551 -27.29 -36.16 49.64
N PRO A 552 -27.13 -36.00 48.30
CA PRO A 552 -27.95 -35.10 47.45
C PRO A 552 -28.82 -35.84 46.38
N GLU A 553 -29.78 -35.14 45.75
CA GLU A 553 -30.93 -35.78 45.05
C GLU A 553 -31.05 -35.66 43.49
N ARG A 554 -30.38 -34.75 42.75
CA ARG A 554 -30.56 -34.61 41.25
C ARG A 554 -29.35 -34.00 40.49
N ARG A 555 -29.36 -34.07 39.14
CA ARG A 555 -28.24 -33.77 38.19
C ARG A 555 -28.46 -32.49 37.33
N CYS A 556 -27.44 -32.06 36.58
CA CYS A 556 -27.41 -30.85 35.71
C CYS A 556 -26.79 -31.15 34.32
N GLU A 557 -27.21 -30.43 33.26
CA GLU A 557 -26.69 -30.50 31.87
C GLU A 557 -26.59 -29.08 31.20
N VAL A 558 -26.09 -28.99 29.95
CA VAL A 558 -25.51 -27.78 29.29
C VAL A 558 -26.10 -27.55 27.89
N ASN A 559 -26.17 -26.31 27.37
CA ASN A 559 -26.55 -26.02 25.97
C ASN A 559 -25.79 -24.81 25.33
N LEU A 560 -25.90 -24.66 23.99
CA LEU A 560 -25.15 -23.80 23.07
C LEU A 560 -26.05 -22.69 22.44
N ASP A 561 -25.48 -21.58 21.91
CA ASP A 561 -25.74 -21.03 20.54
C ASP A 561 -25.35 -19.55 20.29
N THR A 562 -25.38 -19.18 19.00
CA THR A 562 -24.85 -17.95 18.36
C THR A 562 -25.89 -16.84 18.10
N GLY A 563 -25.53 -15.58 18.33
CA GLY A 563 -26.28 -14.38 17.91
C GLY A 563 -25.87 -13.12 18.70
N PRO A 564 -26.17 -11.89 18.23
CA PRO A 564 -25.75 -10.65 18.92
C PRO A 564 -26.60 -10.30 20.15
N VAL A 565 -27.66 -11.08 20.44
CA VAL A 565 -28.42 -10.97 21.69
C VAL A 565 -27.85 -11.97 22.69
N GLN A 566 -27.13 -11.50 23.72
CA GLN A 566 -26.69 -12.38 24.81
C GLN A 566 -27.90 -12.78 25.67
N ARG A 567 -28.37 -14.00 25.47
CA ARG A 567 -29.54 -14.55 26.17
C ARG A 567 -29.11 -15.16 27.51
N VAL A 568 -29.39 -14.48 28.62
CA VAL A 568 -29.51 -15.21 29.89
C VAL A 568 -30.73 -16.12 29.78
N THR A 569 -30.53 -17.43 29.97
CA THR A 569 -31.58 -18.45 29.87
C THR A 569 -31.63 -19.22 31.18
N GLN A 570 -32.66 -18.97 31.99
CA GLN A 570 -32.89 -19.63 33.27
C GLN A 570 -34.10 -20.56 33.14
N GLU A 571 -33.95 -21.85 33.45
CA GLU A 571 -35.07 -22.80 33.47
C GLU A 571 -35.98 -22.61 34.70
N VAL A 572 -37.30 -22.68 34.48
CA VAL A 572 -38.38 -22.36 35.42
C VAL A 572 -39.59 -23.28 35.17
N ALA A 573 -39.68 -24.40 35.91
CA ALA A 573 -40.45 -25.58 35.49
C ALA A 573 -41.99 -25.40 35.36
N GLY A 574 -42.47 -25.22 34.13
CA GLY A 574 -43.86 -25.42 33.69
C GLY A 574 -44.40 -24.26 32.83
N MET A 575 -45.39 -24.55 31.96
CA MET A 575 -46.09 -23.51 31.18
C MET A 575 -46.63 -22.42 32.11
N SER A 576 -46.35 -21.16 31.82
CA SER A 576 -46.54 -20.07 32.78
C SER A 576 -47.79 -19.23 32.51
N HIS A 577 -48.43 -18.75 33.57
CA HIS A 577 -49.71 -18.02 33.50
C HIS A 577 -49.73 -16.67 34.19
N GLY A 578 -48.68 -16.23 34.88
CA GLY A 578 -48.64 -14.90 35.47
C GLY A 578 -47.23 -14.52 35.90
N LEU A 579 -46.92 -13.23 35.87
CA LEU A 579 -45.60 -12.66 36.14
C LEU A 579 -45.76 -11.34 36.90
N ALA A 580 -45.04 -11.16 38.01
CA ALA A 580 -44.93 -9.89 38.74
C ALA A 580 -43.45 -9.54 38.98
N LEU A 581 -43.19 -8.25 39.16
CA LEU A 581 -41.86 -7.63 39.29
C LEU A 581 -41.73 -6.97 40.66
N GLY A 582 -40.57 -7.03 41.30
CA GLY A 582 -40.31 -6.25 42.52
C GLY A 582 -39.02 -6.62 43.21
N ASP A 583 -38.48 -5.73 44.03
CA ASP A 583 -37.42 -6.07 44.99
C ASP A 583 -38.07 -6.71 46.23
N PHE A 584 -38.30 -8.03 46.18
CA PHE A 584 -38.97 -8.77 47.27
C PHE A 584 -38.02 -9.09 48.43
N ASN A 585 -36.72 -8.89 48.24
CA ASN A 585 -35.67 -9.23 49.19
C ASN A 585 -34.89 -8.03 49.76
N GLN A 586 -35.24 -6.81 49.32
CA GLN A 586 -34.66 -5.52 49.70
C GLN A 586 -33.13 -5.43 49.51
N ASP A 587 -32.58 -6.09 48.48
CA ASP A 587 -31.16 -5.98 48.11
C ASP A 587 -30.85 -4.92 47.06
N GLY A 588 -31.86 -4.18 46.61
CA GLY A 588 -31.77 -3.11 45.61
C GLY A 588 -31.79 -3.63 44.18
N LYS A 589 -32.17 -4.89 43.95
CA LYS A 589 -32.26 -5.51 42.62
C LYS A 589 -33.68 -6.03 42.39
N LEU A 590 -34.07 -6.11 41.13
CA LEU A 590 -35.42 -6.50 40.76
C LEU A 590 -35.54 -8.01 40.57
N ASP A 591 -36.41 -8.62 41.35
CA ASP A 591 -36.79 -10.03 41.27
C ASP A 591 -38.04 -10.23 40.41
N LEU A 592 -38.26 -11.47 39.96
CA LEU A 592 -39.46 -11.89 39.24
C LEU A 592 -40.21 -13.00 39.98
N ALA A 593 -41.53 -12.88 40.05
CA ALA A 593 -42.44 -13.89 40.58
C ALA A 593 -43.27 -14.49 39.44
N ALA A 594 -43.04 -15.76 39.08
CA ALA A 594 -43.67 -16.44 37.94
C ALA A 594 -44.54 -17.63 38.40
N ARG A 595 -45.76 -17.79 37.85
CA ARG A 595 -46.67 -18.91 38.18
C ARG A 595 -46.75 -19.92 37.03
N HIS A 596 -46.77 -21.23 37.36
CA HIS A 596 -46.77 -22.33 36.39
C HIS A 596 -48.05 -23.20 36.39
N ASP A 597 -48.24 -24.03 35.35
CA ASP A 597 -49.38 -24.93 35.15
C ASP A 597 -49.28 -26.26 35.93
N ASN A 598 -48.08 -26.84 36.00
CA ASN A 598 -47.87 -28.22 36.46
C ASN A 598 -47.43 -28.33 37.93
N SER A 599 -47.34 -27.20 38.63
CA SER A 599 -47.07 -27.10 40.06
C SER A 599 -47.97 -25.98 40.60
N PRO A 600 -48.63 -26.12 41.77
CA PRO A 600 -49.42 -25.05 42.37
C PRO A 600 -48.55 -23.89 42.91
N GLY A 601 -47.26 -23.85 42.58
CA GLY A 601 -46.29 -22.88 43.09
C GLY A 601 -46.17 -21.62 42.24
N VAL A 602 -46.05 -20.47 42.93
CA VAL A 602 -45.26 -19.34 42.42
C VAL A 602 -43.78 -19.66 42.60
N THR A 603 -42.98 -19.40 41.57
CA THR A 603 -41.52 -19.48 41.56
C THR A 603 -40.96 -18.07 41.67
N PHE A 604 -40.05 -17.84 42.62
CA PHE A 604 -39.29 -16.59 42.71
C PHE A 604 -37.92 -16.76 42.06
N LEU A 605 -37.60 -15.81 41.19
CA LEU A 605 -36.36 -15.69 40.46
C LEU A 605 -35.68 -14.42 40.97
N ARG A 606 -34.65 -14.59 41.78
CA ARG A 606 -33.94 -13.48 42.40
C ARG A 606 -33.05 -12.79 41.39
N GLY A 607 -33.19 -11.48 41.22
CA GLY A 607 -32.32 -10.68 40.37
C GLY A 607 -30.91 -10.59 40.96
N ILE A 608 -29.88 -10.94 40.18
CA ILE A 608 -28.49 -10.74 40.62
C ILE A 608 -27.86 -9.44 40.11
N GLY A 609 -28.63 -8.60 39.42
CA GLY A 609 -28.29 -7.20 39.12
C GLY A 609 -27.30 -7.02 37.97
N ASN A 610 -27.22 -8.03 37.09
CA ASN A 610 -26.53 -8.00 35.80
C ASN A 610 -27.45 -8.56 34.71
N GLY A 611 -28.77 -8.40 34.88
CA GLY A 611 -29.82 -8.92 34.02
C GLY A 611 -30.06 -10.43 34.10
N ALA A 612 -29.29 -11.15 34.93
CA ALA A 612 -29.51 -12.56 35.22
C ALA A 612 -30.30 -12.78 36.51
N PHE A 613 -30.91 -13.97 36.60
CA PHE A 613 -31.73 -14.38 37.74
C PHE A 613 -31.27 -15.73 38.27
N GLU A 614 -31.25 -15.87 39.59
CA GLU A 614 -31.05 -17.15 40.27
C GLU A 614 -32.40 -17.71 40.74
N ALA A 615 -32.66 -18.98 40.47
CA ALA A 615 -33.86 -19.66 40.98
C ALA A 615 -33.74 -19.84 42.50
N GLU A 616 -34.58 -19.14 43.27
CA GLU A 616 -34.50 -19.17 44.72
C GLU A 616 -35.19 -20.42 45.27
N ASN A 617 -34.57 -21.10 46.24
CA ASN A 617 -35.14 -22.28 46.90
C ASN A 617 -36.22 -21.90 47.95
N THR A 618 -37.07 -20.92 47.62
CA THR A 618 -38.27 -20.59 48.41
C THR A 618 -39.24 -21.79 48.41
N PRO A 619 -39.91 -22.09 49.53
CA PRO A 619 -40.93 -23.13 49.56
C PRO A 619 -42.09 -22.76 48.62
N HIS A 620 -42.42 -23.63 47.67
CA HIS A 620 -43.52 -23.40 46.72
C HIS A 620 -44.81 -22.97 47.43
N LEU A 621 -45.21 -21.71 47.22
CA LEU A 621 -46.46 -21.15 47.76
C LEU A 621 -47.62 -21.67 46.92
N SER A 622 -48.52 -22.45 47.53
CA SER A 622 -49.63 -23.11 46.85
C SER A 622 -50.75 -22.13 46.46
N VAL A 623 -50.56 -21.39 45.37
CA VAL A 623 -51.51 -20.40 44.85
C VAL A 623 -51.79 -20.65 43.36
N THR A 624 -53.05 -20.82 42.99
CA THR A 624 -53.49 -21.24 41.64
C THR A 624 -53.92 -20.07 40.74
N ALA A 625 -53.30 -18.90 40.92
CA ALA A 625 -53.69 -17.61 40.33
C ALA A 625 -53.30 -17.42 38.86
N GLU A 626 -54.18 -16.78 38.08
CA GLU A 626 -53.98 -16.45 36.65
C GLU A 626 -53.37 -15.06 36.44
N HIS A 627 -53.43 -14.17 37.43
CA HIS A 627 -52.75 -12.88 37.36
C HIS A 627 -52.02 -12.62 38.69
N LEU A 628 -50.79 -12.10 38.58
CA LEU A 628 -49.94 -11.71 39.69
C LEU A 628 -49.63 -10.21 39.55
N VAL A 629 -49.72 -9.47 40.65
CA VAL A 629 -49.30 -8.06 40.77
C VAL A 629 -48.65 -7.88 42.14
N SER A 630 -47.68 -6.98 42.25
CA SER A 630 -46.97 -6.64 43.48
C SER A 630 -47.33 -5.23 43.95
N ALA A 631 -47.48 -5.04 45.26
CA ALA A 631 -47.65 -3.72 45.90
C ALA A 631 -47.45 -3.83 47.41
N ASP A 632 -47.05 -2.75 48.07
CA ASP A 632 -47.06 -2.65 49.54
C ASP A 632 -48.48 -2.29 50.01
N LEU A 633 -49.26 -3.30 50.43
CA LEU A 633 -50.69 -3.13 50.78
C LEU A 633 -50.91 -2.77 52.25
N ASP A 634 -49.94 -3.02 53.14
CA ASP A 634 -50.05 -2.72 54.57
C ASP A 634 -49.11 -1.62 55.09
N ARG A 635 -48.31 -1.05 54.19
CA ARG A 635 -47.38 0.08 54.37
C ARG A 635 -46.24 -0.21 55.35
N ASP A 636 -45.74 -1.44 55.35
CA ASP A 636 -44.54 -1.80 56.10
C ASP A 636 -43.22 -1.56 55.33
N GLY A 637 -43.31 -1.16 54.06
CA GLY A 637 -42.18 -0.89 53.17
C GLY A 637 -41.69 -2.11 52.39
N VAL A 638 -42.37 -3.26 52.51
CA VAL A 638 -42.10 -4.47 51.75
C VAL A 638 -43.17 -4.67 50.67
N LEU A 639 -42.76 -5.14 49.49
CA LEU A 639 -43.72 -5.52 48.44
C LEU A 639 -44.40 -6.84 48.77
N ASP A 640 -45.73 -6.82 48.84
CA ASP A 640 -46.58 -7.99 48.92
C ASP A 640 -46.91 -8.53 47.51
N LEU A 641 -47.41 -9.77 47.45
CA LEU A 641 -47.88 -10.38 46.20
C LEU A 641 -49.41 -10.59 46.23
N ILE A 642 -50.08 -9.98 45.25
CA ILE A 642 -51.52 -10.09 44.99
C ILE A 642 -51.72 -11.12 43.88
N ALA A 643 -52.54 -12.13 44.17
CA ALA A 643 -52.74 -13.28 43.30
C ALA A 643 -54.24 -13.47 43.01
N ALA A 644 -54.67 -13.13 41.78
CA ALA A 644 -56.05 -13.23 41.34
C ALA A 644 -56.29 -14.54 40.58
N GLU A 645 -57.30 -15.31 41.01
CA GLU A 645 -57.53 -16.68 40.53
C GLU A 645 -58.95 -16.88 40.00
N ALA A 646 -59.11 -17.26 38.72
CA ALA A 646 -60.44 -17.49 38.12
C ALA A 646 -60.96 -18.94 38.19
N ASN A 647 -60.10 -19.95 38.39
CA ASN A 647 -60.48 -21.35 38.13
C ASN A 647 -60.94 -22.17 39.34
N TYR A 648 -60.20 -22.23 40.46
CA TYR A 648 -60.58 -23.08 41.61
C TYR A 648 -61.24 -22.29 42.76
N CYS A 649 -60.54 -21.35 43.39
CA CYS A 649 -61.06 -20.59 44.54
C CYS A 649 -61.98 -19.43 44.16
N ARG A 650 -61.83 -18.87 42.95
CA ARG A 650 -62.46 -17.61 42.50
C ARG A 650 -62.24 -16.50 43.52
N CYS A 651 -60.97 -16.16 43.74
CA CYS A 651 -60.60 -15.30 44.84
C CYS A 651 -59.40 -14.41 44.50
N VAL A 652 -59.31 -13.30 45.22
CA VAL A 652 -58.08 -12.50 45.32
C VAL A 652 -57.37 -12.93 46.59
N SER A 653 -56.16 -13.45 46.45
CA SER A 653 -55.32 -13.93 47.55
C SER A 653 -54.20 -12.93 47.81
N PHE A 654 -53.90 -12.70 49.08
CA PHE A 654 -52.85 -11.79 49.53
C PHE A 654 -51.73 -12.59 50.23
N LEU A 655 -50.49 -12.43 49.77
CA LEU A 655 -49.30 -13.03 50.36
C LEU A 655 -48.38 -11.92 50.85
N ARG A 656 -48.22 -11.82 52.18
CA ARG A 656 -47.42 -10.76 52.78
C ARG A 656 -45.94 -11.00 52.56
N GLY A 657 -45.22 -9.99 52.07
CA GLY A 657 -43.75 -10.03 51.98
C GLY A 657 -43.09 -9.97 53.36
N GLN A 658 -41.89 -10.55 53.50
CA GLN A 658 -41.07 -10.44 54.71
C GLN A 658 -39.76 -9.65 54.51
N GLY A 659 -39.55 -9.05 53.33
CA GLY A 659 -38.40 -8.20 53.01
C GLY A 659 -37.08 -8.97 52.86
N ASN A 660 -37.17 -10.26 52.56
CA ASN A 660 -36.03 -11.17 52.44
C ASN A 660 -36.24 -12.28 51.38
N GLY A 661 -37.16 -12.06 50.43
CA GLY A 661 -37.59 -13.05 49.43
C GLY A 661 -38.62 -14.06 49.94
N ALA A 662 -38.82 -14.18 51.26
CA ALA A 662 -39.87 -15.02 51.82
C ALA A 662 -41.21 -14.27 51.90
N PHE A 663 -42.29 -15.04 51.73
CA PHE A 663 -43.66 -14.59 51.92
C PHE A 663 -44.34 -15.47 52.95
N GLU A 664 -45.22 -14.88 53.76
CA GLU A 664 -46.15 -15.66 54.57
C GLU A 664 -47.16 -16.37 53.66
N GLN A 665 -47.54 -17.61 54.02
CA GLN A 665 -48.59 -18.33 53.29
C GLN A 665 -49.87 -17.48 53.21
N PRO A 666 -50.65 -17.58 52.10
CA PRO A 666 -51.74 -16.67 51.80
C PRO A 666 -52.63 -16.46 53.02
N VAL A 667 -52.55 -15.25 53.58
CA VAL A 667 -53.02 -15.00 54.94
C VAL A 667 -54.54 -15.02 54.95
N ILE A 668 -55.17 -14.38 53.95
CA ILE A 668 -56.63 -14.32 53.73
C ILE A 668 -56.91 -14.19 52.22
N ASN A 669 -57.99 -14.85 51.76
CA ASN A 669 -58.52 -14.72 50.40
C ASN A 669 -59.89 -14.01 50.43
N TYR A 670 -60.11 -13.02 49.56
CA TYR A 670 -61.45 -12.50 49.29
C TYR A 670 -62.13 -13.36 48.22
N VAL A 671 -63.16 -14.11 48.60
CA VAL A 671 -63.94 -14.96 47.67
C VAL A 671 -64.94 -14.11 46.90
N LEU A 672 -64.91 -14.24 45.59
CA LEU A 672 -65.70 -13.47 44.64
C LEU A 672 -67.04 -14.19 44.37
N ASP A 673 -68.07 -13.46 43.96
CA ASP A 673 -69.43 -14.02 43.90
C ASP A 673 -69.58 -15.15 42.87
N ALA A 674 -70.26 -16.24 43.28
CA ALA A 674 -70.28 -17.49 42.52
C ALA A 674 -71.29 -17.47 41.35
N VAL A 675 -70.85 -17.00 40.17
CA VAL A 675 -71.62 -17.08 38.91
C VAL A 675 -71.41 -18.44 38.20
N SER A 676 -72.30 -18.83 37.27
CA SER A 676 -72.37 -20.19 36.71
C SER A 676 -71.17 -20.61 35.83
N HIS A 677 -70.95 -21.93 35.75
CA HIS A 677 -69.70 -22.53 35.24
C HIS A 677 -69.65 -22.65 33.70
N SER A 678 -68.97 -21.74 32.97
CA SER A 678 -68.67 -22.02 31.54
C SER A 678 -67.49 -21.31 30.86
N SER A 679 -66.57 -20.63 31.57
CA SER A 679 -65.36 -20.07 30.93
C SER A 679 -64.22 -19.78 31.91
N THR A 680 -63.00 -20.16 31.57
CA THR A 680 -61.73 -19.94 32.30
C THR A 680 -61.24 -18.47 32.29
N TYR A 681 -62.13 -17.49 32.19
CA TYR A 681 -61.77 -16.06 32.01
C TYR A 681 -62.91 -15.17 32.57
N ASP A 682 -63.17 -15.28 33.88
CA ASP A 682 -64.23 -14.51 34.58
C ASP A 682 -63.69 -13.35 35.44
N ILE A 683 -62.37 -13.15 35.46
CA ILE A 683 -61.64 -12.12 36.21
C ILE A 683 -60.57 -11.53 35.29
N THR A 684 -60.34 -10.22 35.33
CA THR A 684 -59.25 -9.55 34.59
C THR A 684 -57.97 -9.43 35.41
N PRO A 685 -56.84 -9.04 34.82
CA PRO A 685 -55.70 -8.55 35.58
C PRO A 685 -56.17 -7.48 36.59
N PRO A 686 -55.75 -7.57 37.88
CA PRO A 686 -56.08 -6.56 38.86
C PRO A 686 -55.23 -5.30 38.63
N ALA A 687 -55.85 -4.13 38.71
CA ALA A 687 -55.11 -2.86 38.81
C ALA A 687 -54.89 -2.53 40.30
N VAL A 688 -53.74 -1.96 40.64
CA VAL A 688 -53.37 -1.67 42.03
C VAL A 688 -52.80 -0.26 42.12
N LEU A 689 -53.50 0.63 42.83
CA LEU A 689 -53.18 2.07 42.92
C LEU A 689 -53.84 2.66 44.17
N ASP A 690 -53.28 3.71 44.76
CA ASP A 690 -53.92 4.51 45.83
C ASP A 690 -55.01 5.39 45.21
N ILE A 691 -56.29 5.09 45.47
CA ILE A 691 -57.43 5.70 44.77
C ILE A 691 -58.12 6.76 45.64
N ASP A 692 -58.10 6.63 46.97
CA ASP A 692 -58.60 7.67 47.88
C ASP A 692 -57.54 8.63 48.43
N GLY A 693 -56.27 8.45 48.06
CA GLY A 693 -55.16 9.33 48.39
C GLY A 693 -54.70 9.20 49.84
N ASP A 694 -55.04 8.11 50.51
CA ASP A 694 -54.68 7.89 51.91
C ASP A 694 -53.26 7.32 52.07
N GLY A 695 -52.63 6.87 50.97
CA GLY A 695 -51.30 6.27 50.88
C GLY A 695 -51.28 4.73 50.86
N ALA A 696 -52.43 4.04 50.89
CA ALA A 696 -52.53 2.59 50.71
C ALA A 696 -53.09 2.30 49.31
N PRO A 697 -52.53 1.34 48.56
CA PRO A 697 -53.14 0.97 47.29
C PRO A 697 -54.41 0.13 47.48
N GLU A 698 -55.45 0.48 46.74
CA GLU A 698 -56.61 -0.37 46.49
C GLU A 698 -56.34 -1.38 45.37
N VAL A 699 -56.98 -2.56 45.46
CA VAL A 699 -56.99 -3.55 44.39
C VAL A 699 -58.31 -3.48 43.62
N VAL A 700 -58.25 -3.10 42.35
CA VAL A 700 -59.41 -3.01 41.45
C VAL A 700 -59.50 -4.26 40.59
N VAL A 701 -60.69 -4.86 40.54
CA VAL A 701 -60.93 -6.10 39.80
C VAL A 701 -62.24 -5.99 39.01
N SER A 702 -62.15 -6.19 37.70
CA SER A 702 -63.32 -6.34 36.83
C SER A 702 -63.68 -7.82 36.70
N GLN A 703 -64.98 -8.10 36.83
CA GLN A 703 -65.56 -9.43 36.70
C GLN A 703 -66.73 -9.41 35.72
N ARG A 704 -67.22 -10.59 35.34
CA ARG A 704 -68.31 -10.77 34.37
C ARG A 704 -69.53 -9.84 34.57
N ASP A 705 -69.93 -9.65 35.82
CA ASP A 705 -71.16 -8.94 36.22
C ASP A 705 -70.93 -7.82 37.26
N SER A 706 -69.68 -7.49 37.63
CA SER A 706 -69.39 -6.36 38.53
C SER A 706 -67.95 -5.85 38.48
N LEU A 707 -67.78 -4.54 38.68
CA LEU A 707 -66.52 -3.89 39.04
C LEU A 707 -66.39 -3.82 40.57
N LEU A 708 -65.23 -4.20 41.11
CA LEU A 708 -64.92 -4.21 42.54
C LEU A 708 -63.67 -3.38 42.82
N VAL A 709 -63.72 -2.58 43.89
CA VAL A 709 -62.53 -1.98 44.52
C VAL A 709 -62.41 -2.56 45.92
N LEU A 710 -61.29 -3.23 46.19
CA LEU A 710 -60.96 -3.88 47.45
C LEU A 710 -59.87 -3.07 48.16
N ARG A 711 -60.13 -2.63 49.40
CA ARG A 711 -59.12 -1.93 50.21
C ARG A 711 -58.63 -2.82 51.35
N HIS A 712 -57.39 -2.59 51.79
CA HIS A 712 -56.90 -3.16 53.04
C HIS A 712 -57.58 -2.51 54.25
N THR A 713 -57.85 -3.30 55.29
CA THR A 713 -58.56 -2.84 56.50
C THR A 713 -57.78 -3.04 57.79
N GLY A 714 -56.47 -3.29 57.68
CA GLY A 714 -55.61 -3.67 58.79
C GLY A 714 -55.76 -5.15 59.19
N GLY A 715 -54.70 -5.72 59.77
CA GLY A 715 -54.71 -7.11 60.22
C GLY A 715 -54.88 -8.15 59.09
N GLY A 716 -54.41 -7.83 57.87
CA GLY A 716 -54.37 -8.74 56.73
C GLY A 716 -55.70 -8.97 56.01
N ARG A 717 -56.70 -8.08 56.16
CA ARG A 717 -58.04 -8.24 55.58
C ARG A 717 -58.33 -7.26 54.45
N LEU A 718 -58.72 -7.79 53.29
CA LEU A 718 -59.37 -7.04 52.22
C LEU A 718 -60.88 -6.89 52.49
N ALA A 719 -61.43 -5.72 52.20
CA ALA A 719 -62.86 -5.46 52.22
C ALA A 719 -63.30 -4.70 50.95
N VAL A 720 -64.51 -4.97 50.48
CA VAL A 720 -65.13 -4.20 49.38
C VAL A 720 -65.35 -2.77 49.85
N ALA A 721 -64.67 -1.83 49.18
CA ALA A 721 -64.88 -0.40 49.37
C ALA A 721 -65.90 0.14 48.37
N PHE A 722 -65.80 -0.28 47.10
CA PHE A 722 -66.75 0.03 46.04
C PHE A 722 -67.15 -1.23 45.27
N ARG A 723 -68.41 -1.27 44.82
CA ARG A 723 -68.96 -2.33 43.99
C ARG A 723 -70.04 -1.76 43.09
N GLU A 724 -69.83 -1.83 41.78
CA GLU A 724 -70.86 -1.57 40.78
C GLU A 724 -71.27 -2.89 40.10
N PRO A 725 -72.56 -3.27 40.13
CA PRO A 725 -73.09 -4.31 39.25
C PRO A 725 -73.04 -3.84 37.79
N PHE A 726 -72.22 -4.49 36.97
CA PHE A 726 -71.94 -4.05 35.61
C PHE A 726 -71.41 -5.20 34.73
N ALA A 727 -71.99 -5.30 33.53
CA ALA A 727 -71.47 -6.09 32.42
C ALA A 727 -71.43 -5.16 31.19
N PRO A 728 -70.38 -5.22 30.35
CA PRO A 728 -69.60 -6.42 30.05
C PRO A 728 -68.14 -6.39 30.52
N ARG A 729 -67.50 -7.57 30.36
CA ARG A 729 -66.08 -7.84 30.64
C ARG A 729 -65.15 -6.86 29.91
N GLY A 730 -64.18 -6.31 30.65
CA GLY A 730 -63.10 -5.50 30.10
C GLY A 730 -61.98 -5.32 31.11
N SER A 731 -60.74 -5.22 30.61
CA SER A 731 -59.56 -4.88 31.40
C SER A 731 -59.73 -3.51 32.05
N VAL A 732 -59.15 -3.28 33.24
CA VAL A 732 -59.28 -2.01 33.95
C VAL A 732 -57.95 -1.26 33.86
N VAL A 733 -58.01 -0.01 33.41
CA VAL A 733 -56.91 0.95 33.52
C VAL A 733 -57.35 2.10 34.42
N THR A 734 -56.40 2.73 35.13
CA THR A 734 -56.66 3.69 36.19
C THR A 734 -55.79 4.93 36.02
N GLY A 735 -56.35 6.11 36.27
CA GLY A 735 -55.65 7.38 36.12
C GLY A 735 -56.63 8.56 36.15
N ASP A 736 -56.11 9.78 36.09
CA ASP A 736 -56.93 11.00 36.03
C ASP A 736 -57.25 11.33 34.55
N PHE A 737 -58.41 10.86 34.07
CA PHE A 737 -58.81 10.96 32.66
C PHE A 737 -59.73 12.16 32.37
N ASP A 738 -60.40 12.73 33.39
CA ASP A 738 -61.15 14.00 33.28
C ASP A 738 -60.40 15.24 33.83
N GLN A 739 -59.16 15.04 34.31
CA GLN A 739 -58.25 16.06 34.86
C GLN A 739 -58.81 16.84 36.05
N ASP A 740 -59.69 16.20 36.84
CA ASP A 740 -60.24 16.79 38.08
C ASP A 740 -59.34 16.59 39.32
N GLY A 741 -58.24 15.84 39.18
CA GLY A 741 -57.27 15.56 40.23
C GLY A 741 -57.60 14.33 41.08
N LEU A 742 -58.61 13.54 40.69
CA LEU A 742 -58.97 12.28 41.31
C LEU A 742 -58.62 11.10 40.38
N VAL A 743 -58.54 9.89 40.94
CA VAL A 743 -58.31 8.68 40.15
C VAL A 743 -59.64 8.17 39.59
N ASP A 744 -59.73 8.09 38.26
CA ASP A 744 -60.82 7.43 37.54
C ASP A 744 -60.48 5.97 37.22
N LEU A 745 -61.51 5.18 36.94
CA LEU A 745 -61.37 3.80 36.47
C LEU A 745 -62.01 3.67 35.07
N MET A 746 -61.24 3.19 34.10
CA MET A 746 -61.73 2.91 32.74
C MET A 746 -61.84 1.41 32.55
N VAL A 747 -63.05 0.90 32.33
CA VAL A 747 -63.29 -0.50 31.99
C VAL A 747 -63.31 -0.63 30.47
N VAL A 748 -62.24 -1.19 29.94
CA VAL A 748 -61.94 -1.31 28.50
C VAL A 748 -62.30 -2.70 28.03
N GLY A 749 -63.46 -2.83 27.35
CA GLY A 749 -63.96 -4.09 26.83
C GLY A 749 -64.77 -3.89 25.54
N PRO A 750 -65.65 -4.85 25.16
CA PRO A 750 -66.60 -4.67 24.05
C PRO A 750 -67.50 -3.44 24.23
N SER A 751 -67.63 -2.94 25.47
CA SER A 751 -68.17 -1.64 25.82
C SER A 751 -67.13 -0.92 26.67
N LEU A 752 -66.83 0.34 26.34
CA LEU A 752 -65.93 1.21 27.08
C LEU A 752 -66.75 2.05 28.07
N HIS A 753 -66.37 2.02 29.34
CA HIS A 753 -67.05 2.75 30.41
C HIS A 753 -66.05 3.46 31.32
N GLY A 754 -66.27 4.75 31.53
CA GLY A 754 -65.55 5.55 32.53
C GLY A 754 -66.29 5.56 33.87
N PHE A 755 -65.52 5.50 34.95
CA PHE A 755 -65.96 5.65 36.32
C PHE A 755 -65.18 6.81 36.93
N TYR A 756 -65.71 8.02 36.78
CA TYR A 756 -65.02 9.26 37.14
C TYR A 756 -65.04 9.49 38.64
N GLY A 757 -63.88 9.78 39.23
CA GLY A 757 -63.68 10.00 40.64
C GLY A 757 -64.55 11.14 41.18
N ARG A 758 -65.13 10.95 42.36
CA ARG A 758 -65.81 12.02 43.12
C ARG A 758 -65.38 12.05 44.60
N GLY A 759 -64.23 11.43 44.89
CA GLY A 759 -63.58 11.34 46.19
C GLY A 759 -64.01 10.13 47.03
N LEU A 760 -63.16 9.69 47.96
CA LEU A 760 -63.42 8.61 48.93
C LEU A 760 -64.02 7.34 48.29
N LEU A 761 -63.40 6.85 47.20
CA LEU A 761 -63.80 5.64 46.47
C LEU A 761 -65.26 5.69 45.94
N THR A 762 -65.74 6.89 45.58
CA THR A 762 -67.03 7.09 44.91
C THR A 762 -66.83 7.53 43.45
N PHE A 763 -67.67 7.02 42.55
CA PHE A 763 -67.51 7.20 41.10
C PHE A 763 -68.80 7.57 40.39
N THR A 764 -68.68 8.35 39.31
CA THR A 764 -69.75 8.62 38.34
C THR A 764 -69.53 7.78 37.09
N LYS A 765 -70.49 6.91 36.78
CA LYS A 765 -70.40 5.98 35.64
C LYS A 765 -70.92 6.61 34.35
N GLU A 766 -70.13 6.53 33.29
CA GLU A 766 -70.51 6.93 31.93
C GLU A 766 -70.29 5.77 30.93
N PHE A 767 -70.93 5.85 29.77
CA PHE A 767 -70.71 4.94 28.64
C PHE A 767 -70.07 5.73 27.51
N LEU A 768 -68.87 5.29 27.08
CA LEU A 768 -68.00 6.06 26.20
C LEU A 768 -67.97 5.50 24.77
N GLY A 769 -68.20 4.19 24.59
CA GLY A 769 -68.22 3.58 23.25
C GLY A 769 -68.19 2.05 23.25
N THR A 770 -67.87 1.46 22.10
CA THR A 770 -67.79 0.01 21.89
C THR A 770 -66.54 -0.38 21.10
N LEU A 771 -65.94 -1.52 21.43
CA LEU A 771 -64.83 -2.14 20.70
C LEU A 771 -65.30 -3.47 20.09
N ASP A 772 -64.76 -3.82 18.91
CA ASP A 772 -65.15 -5.00 18.11
C ASP A 772 -64.59 -6.33 18.64
N GLY A 773 -64.56 -6.53 19.96
CA GLY A 773 -64.15 -7.79 20.58
C GLY A 773 -63.87 -7.70 22.08
N PRO A 774 -63.66 -8.85 22.75
CA PRO A 774 -63.12 -8.89 24.11
C PRO A 774 -61.71 -8.30 24.17
N VAL A 775 -61.41 -7.67 25.30
CA VAL A 775 -60.12 -7.02 25.60
C VAL A 775 -59.53 -7.67 26.85
N PRO A 776 -58.57 -8.62 26.74
CA PRO A 776 -57.91 -9.21 27.92
C PRO A 776 -56.93 -8.25 28.60
N HIS A 777 -56.25 -7.41 27.83
CA HIS A 777 -55.26 -6.45 28.30
C HIS A 777 -55.51 -5.06 27.70
N ALA A 778 -55.45 -4.05 28.55
CA ALA A 778 -55.37 -2.65 28.16
C ALA A 778 -54.33 -1.95 29.04
N VAL A 779 -53.74 -0.87 28.52
CA VAL A 779 -52.79 -0.01 29.24
C VAL A 779 -53.16 1.46 28.98
N THR A 780 -52.67 2.35 29.83
CA THR A 780 -52.86 3.79 29.70
C THR A 780 -51.57 4.54 29.98
N THR A 781 -51.30 5.54 29.17
CA THR A 781 -50.21 6.53 29.29
C THR A 781 -50.46 7.62 28.22
N ASP A 782 -49.64 8.66 28.17
CA ASP A 782 -49.72 9.74 27.17
C ASP A 782 -48.92 9.35 25.90
N PHE A 783 -49.58 8.75 24.90
CA PHE A 783 -48.91 8.27 23.68
C PHE A 783 -48.69 9.37 22.63
N ASN A 784 -49.40 10.51 22.76
CA ASN A 784 -49.37 11.61 21.79
C ASN A 784 -48.71 12.90 22.32
N GLY A 785 -48.18 12.87 23.55
CA GLY A 785 -47.45 13.95 24.19
C GLY A 785 -48.31 15.18 24.52
N ASP A 786 -49.64 15.06 24.54
CA ASP A 786 -50.54 16.19 24.76
C ASP A 786 -50.85 16.47 26.24
N GLY A 787 -50.38 15.60 27.14
CA GLY A 787 -50.59 15.66 28.58
C GLY A 787 -51.88 15.00 29.06
N HIS A 788 -52.60 14.29 28.19
CA HIS A 788 -53.81 13.55 28.52
C HIS A 788 -53.55 12.03 28.48
N LEU A 789 -54.34 11.26 29.25
CA LEU A 789 -54.19 9.81 29.29
C LEU A 789 -54.93 9.15 28.11
N ASP A 790 -54.16 8.51 27.24
CA ASP A 790 -54.66 7.66 26.16
C ASP A 790 -54.90 6.23 26.65
N ILE A 791 -55.65 5.44 25.88
CA ILE A 791 -55.89 4.01 26.15
C ILE A 791 -55.44 3.18 24.95
N VAL A 792 -54.62 2.16 25.20
CA VAL A 792 -54.32 1.11 24.22
C VAL A 792 -54.94 -0.21 24.64
N ALA A 793 -55.76 -0.78 23.76
CA ALA A 793 -56.53 -2.00 23.98
C ALA A 793 -56.09 -3.11 23.01
N LEU A 794 -55.73 -4.28 23.55
CA LEU A 794 -55.61 -5.50 22.75
C LEU A 794 -57.00 -6.10 22.54
N VAL A 795 -57.54 -6.01 21.33
CA VAL A 795 -58.85 -6.57 20.96
C VAL A 795 -58.65 -7.95 20.32
N VAL A 796 -59.20 -9.00 20.93
CA VAL A 796 -59.07 -10.39 20.45
C VAL A 796 -60.35 -10.82 19.73
N GLY A 797 -60.34 -10.77 18.39
CA GLY A 797 -61.46 -11.18 17.54
C GLY A 797 -61.43 -12.65 17.13
N ASN A 798 -62.57 -13.18 16.68
CA ASN A 798 -62.74 -14.59 16.27
C ASN A 798 -61.87 -15.05 15.07
N ARG A 799 -61.16 -14.13 14.40
CA ARG A 799 -60.31 -14.40 13.22
C ARG A 799 -59.02 -13.57 13.18
N GLU A 800 -58.89 -12.60 14.07
CA GLU A 800 -57.87 -11.55 14.02
C GLU A 800 -57.75 -10.97 15.43
N SER A 801 -56.52 -10.82 15.93
CA SER A 801 -56.23 -10.02 17.13
C SER A 801 -55.63 -8.70 16.67
N SER A 802 -56.02 -7.58 17.29
CA SER A 802 -55.58 -6.25 16.87
C SER A 802 -55.39 -5.31 18.05
N ILE A 803 -54.40 -4.43 17.97
CA ILE A 803 -54.12 -3.40 18.99
C ILE A 803 -54.79 -2.11 18.53
N HIS A 804 -55.54 -1.45 19.41
CA HIS A 804 -56.26 -0.19 19.14
C HIS A 804 -55.84 0.89 20.12
N LEU A 805 -55.48 2.06 19.60
CA LEU A 805 -55.28 3.31 20.35
C LEU A 805 -56.57 4.11 20.38
N LEU A 806 -56.93 4.64 21.54
CA LEU A 806 -58.01 5.59 21.76
C LEU A 806 -57.37 6.79 22.46
N THR A 807 -57.22 7.91 21.75
CA THR A 807 -56.57 9.09 22.35
C THR A 807 -57.54 9.90 23.19
N GLY A 808 -57.12 10.36 24.36
CA GLY A 808 -57.92 11.15 25.29
C GLY A 808 -58.10 12.61 24.85
N ASP A 809 -59.05 13.33 25.46
CA ASP A 809 -59.19 14.79 25.36
C ASP A 809 -59.01 15.52 26.70
N GLY A 810 -58.55 14.81 27.74
CA GLY A 810 -58.42 15.33 29.10
C GLY A 810 -59.74 15.65 29.81
N HIS A 811 -60.88 15.30 29.21
CA HIS A 811 -62.22 15.56 29.75
C HIS A 811 -63.09 14.29 29.76
N GLY A 812 -62.46 13.12 29.90
CA GLY A 812 -63.14 11.83 29.91
C GLY A 812 -63.73 11.43 28.54
N ARG A 813 -63.23 11.96 27.43
CA ARG A 813 -63.62 11.49 26.08
C ARG A 813 -62.43 10.99 25.31
N PHE A 814 -62.73 10.13 24.36
CA PHE A 814 -61.75 9.46 23.54
C PHE A 814 -62.09 9.58 22.06
N THR A 815 -61.06 9.57 21.21
CA THR A 815 -61.20 9.50 19.76
C THR A 815 -61.72 8.12 19.31
N ALA A 816 -62.12 8.03 18.04
CA ALA A 816 -62.51 6.75 17.45
C ALA A 816 -61.28 5.80 17.40
N PRO A 817 -61.42 4.52 17.80
CA PRO A 817 -60.28 3.60 17.91
C PRO A 817 -59.44 3.47 16.64
N VAL A 818 -58.15 3.77 16.73
CA VAL A 818 -57.16 3.66 15.66
C VAL A 818 -56.43 2.32 15.80
N ARG A 819 -56.49 1.46 14.78
CA ARG A 819 -55.80 0.17 14.79
C ARG A 819 -54.30 0.35 14.53
N LEU A 820 -53.47 0.06 15.54
CA LEU A 820 -52.00 0.13 15.47
C LEU A 820 -51.38 -1.13 14.86
N HIS A 821 -51.89 -2.31 15.20
CA HIS A 821 -51.32 -3.59 14.79
C HIS A 821 -52.42 -4.64 14.55
N GLN A 822 -52.14 -5.64 13.70
CA GLN A 822 -53.06 -6.73 13.37
C GLN A 822 -52.32 -8.05 13.19
N HIS A 823 -52.84 -9.14 13.78
CA HIS A 823 -52.34 -10.50 13.61
C HIS A 823 -53.48 -11.45 13.24
N THR A 824 -53.31 -12.22 12.16
CA THR A 824 -54.37 -12.95 11.47
C THR A 824 -54.52 -14.41 11.91
N TRP A 825 -54.31 -14.71 13.19
CA TRP A 825 -54.55 -16.03 13.78
C TRP A 825 -55.37 -15.97 15.07
N HIS A 826 -56.23 -16.97 15.24
CA HIS A 826 -57.41 -16.92 16.11
C HIS A 826 -57.34 -17.74 17.41
N SER A 827 -56.33 -18.59 17.56
CA SER A 827 -56.33 -19.62 18.61
C SER A 827 -55.56 -19.24 19.88
N PHE A 828 -54.77 -18.15 19.85
CA PHE A 828 -53.77 -17.85 20.89
C PHE A 828 -53.77 -16.41 21.42
N GLY A 829 -54.64 -15.51 20.92
CA GLY A 829 -54.72 -14.11 21.40
C GLY A 829 -55.03 -13.95 22.89
N ASN A 830 -55.64 -14.96 23.54
CA ASN A 830 -55.87 -14.99 24.99
C ASN A 830 -54.61 -15.27 25.83
N ARG A 831 -53.45 -15.51 25.20
CA ARG A 831 -52.14 -15.69 25.85
C ARG A 831 -51.13 -14.64 25.37
N SER A 832 -51.61 -13.59 24.72
CA SER A 832 -50.81 -12.41 24.41
C SER A 832 -50.80 -11.46 25.59
N HIS A 833 -49.65 -10.87 25.88
CA HIS A 833 -49.50 -9.81 26.88
C HIS A 833 -49.03 -8.52 26.21
N LEU A 834 -49.38 -7.38 26.80
CA LEU A 834 -49.03 -6.06 26.30
C LEU A 834 -48.61 -5.16 27.47
N ILE A 835 -47.58 -4.35 27.29
CA ILE A 835 -47.14 -3.32 28.24
C ILE A 835 -46.85 -2.01 27.49
N ALA A 836 -46.83 -0.90 28.23
CA ALA A 836 -46.43 0.42 27.74
C ALA A 836 -45.52 1.12 28.75
N GLY A 837 -44.78 2.11 28.25
CA GLY A 837 -43.83 2.91 29.01
C GLY A 837 -42.73 3.46 28.10
N ASP A 838 -41.80 4.23 28.64
CA ASP A 838 -40.55 4.57 27.93
C ASP A 838 -39.62 3.35 27.96
N LEU A 839 -39.66 2.54 26.90
CA LEU A 839 -39.01 1.22 26.85
C LEU A 839 -37.61 1.28 26.24
N ASP A 840 -37.31 2.29 25.42
CA ASP A 840 -35.96 2.53 24.90
C ASP A 840 -35.22 3.70 25.58
N GLY A 841 -35.89 4.47 26.45
CA GLY A 841 -35.31 5.58 27.20
C GLY A 841 -35.29 6.92 26.44
N ASN A 842 -36.02 7.03 25.34
CA ASN A 842 -36.06 8.24 24.50
C ASN A 842 -36.98 9.36 25.04
N GLY A 843 -37.77 9.10 26.08
CA GLY A 843 -38.69 10.05 26.70
C GLY A 843 -40.10 10.08 26.11
N THR A 844 -40.39 9.28 25.08
CA THR A 844 -41.76 9.06 24.57
C THR A 844 -42.32 7.72 25.08
N GLN A 845 -43.60 7.44 24.80
CA GLN A 845 -44.26 6.23 25.28
C GLN A 845 -44.30 5.15 24.20
N ASP A 846 -43.64 4.04 24.46
CA ASP A 846 -43.60 2.84 23.63
C ASP A 846 -44.66 1.81 24.04
N LEU A 847 -44.80 0.78 23.21
CA LEU A 847 -45.64 -0.40 23.42
C LEU A 847 -44.83 -1.66 23.12
N ALA A 848 -44.86 -2.66 24.00
CA ALA A 848 -44.34 -4.00 23.71
C ALA A 848 -45.44 -5.06 23.83
N TYR A 849 -45.47 -5.98 22.86
CA TYR A 849 -46.52 -6.98 22.70
C TYR A 849 -45.92 -8.34 22.32
N VAL A 850 -46.35 -9.41 23.01
CA VAL A 850 -45.99 -10.80 22.66
C VAL A 850 -47.19 -11.56 22.16
N HIS A 851 -46.98 -12.51 21.24
CA HIS A 851 -48.03 -13.40 20.76
C HIS A 851 -47.60 -14.86 20.87
N ALA A 852 -48.41 -15.65 21.58
CA ALA A 852 -48.08 -17.02 21.96
C ALA A 852 -48.02 -18.05 20.81
N ASP A 853 -48.35 -17.69 19.56
CA ASP A 853 -48.13 -18.54 18.38
C ASP A 853 -46.95 -18.08 17.49
N SER A 854 -46.24 -17.04 17.92
CA SER A 854 -45.03 -16.52 17.29
C SER A 854 -43.85 -16.70 18.25
N ASP A 855 -42.63 -16.95 17.76
CA ASP A 855 -41.45 -17.06 18.64
C ASP A 855 -40.81 -15.68 18.94
N THR A 856 -41.66 -14.64 18.93
CA THR A 856 -41.27 -13.24 18.78
C THR A 856 -42.08 -12.27 19.65
N LEU A 857 -41.45 -11.13 19.93
CA LEU A 857 -42.04 -9.93 20.52
C LEU A 857 -42.11 -8.83 19.45
N THR A 858 -43.22 -8.11 19.39
CA THR A 858 -43.35 -6.87 18.62
C THR A 858 -43.16 -5.68 19.56
N LEU A 859 -42.15 -4.86 19.28
CA LEU A 859 -41.94 -3.56 19.91
C LEU A 859 -42.48 -2.49 18.95
N LEU A 860 -43.31 -1.59 19.46
CA LEU A 860 -43.90 -0.44 18.78
C LEU A 860 -43.37 0.81 19.49
N GLN A 861 -42.29 1.38 18.95
CA GLN A 861 -41.61 2.53 19.55
C GLN A 861 -42.37 3.82 19.24
N GLY A 862 -42.66 4.60 20.26
CA GLY A 862 -43.45 5.83 20.17
C GLY A 862 -42.68 6.96 19.49
N ARG A 863 -43.43 7.92 18.94
CA ARG A 863 -42.88 9.19 18.44
C ARG A 863 -43.37 10.41 19.22
N GLY A 864 -44.17 10.18 20.27
CA GLY A 864 -44.79 11.25 21.05
C GLY A 864 -45.82 12.07 20.27
N ASP A 865 -46.41 11.49 19.21
CA ASP A 865 -47.48 12.10 18.39
C ASP A 865 -48.66 11.14 18.12
N GLY A 866 -48.71 10.01 18.85
CA GLY A 866 -49.66 8.92 18.65
C GLY A 866 -49.31 7.98 17.49
N THR A 867 -48.16 8.16 16.83
CA THR A 867 -47.63 7.23 15.82
C THR A 867 -46.47 6.39 16.36
N PHE A 868 -46.29 5.20 15.78
CA PHE A 868 -45.34 4.19 16.25
C PHE A 868 -44.49 3.60 15.12
N GLU A 869 -43.29 3.13 15.46
CA GLU A 869 -42.37 2.39 14.59
C GLU A 869 -42.25 0.93 15.07
N SER A 870 -42.43 -0.05 14.17
CA SER A 870 -42.55 -1.46 14.54
C SER A 870 -41.25 -2.24 14.32
N ARG A 871 -40.76 -2.90 15.37
CA ARG A 871 -39.62 -3.83 15.40
C ARG A 871 -40.08 -5.21 15.89
N THR A 872 -39.45 -6.29 15.41
CA THR A 872 -39.72 -7.67 15.87
C THR A 872 -38.45 -8.27 16.46
N LEU A 873 -38.52 -8.81 17.67
CA LEU A 873 -37.42 -9.42 18.43
C LEU A 873 -37.67 -10.91 18.64
N ALA A 874 -36.62 -11.74 18.69
CA ALA A 874 -36.74 -13.19 18.88
C ALA A 874 -36.62 -13.58 20.37
N THR A 875 -37.65 -14.23 20.93
CA THR A 875 -37.87 -14.29 22.39
C THR A 875 -38.08 -15.70 22.96
N GLY A 876 -37.77 -16.73 22.17
CA GLY A 876 -38.01 -18.13 22.54
C GLY A 876 -39.39 -18.61 22.10
N MET A 877 -39.62 -19.93 22.16
CA MET A 877 -40.87 -20.51 21.64
C MET A 877 -42.07 -20.20 22.53
N ASN A 878 -43.17 -19.72 21.95
CA ASN A 878 -44.44 -19.47 22.65
C ASN A 878 -44.29 -18.48 23.85
N PRO A 879 -43.95 -17.20 23.61
CA PRO A 879 -43.87 -16.17 24.64
C PRO A 879 -45.26 -15.83 25.17
N SER A 880 -45.38 -15.65 26.49
CA SER A 880 -46.67 -15.59 27.20
C SER A 880 -46.85 -14.33 28.04
N TYR A 881 -45.79 -13.85 28.69
CA TYR A 881 -45.78 -12.65 29.50
C TYR A 881 -44.50 -11.86 29.25
N LEU A 882 -44.56 -10.54 29.44
CA LEU A 882 -43.41 -9.65 29.42
C LEU A 882 -43.55 -8.59 30.53
N VAL A 883 -42.42 -8.16 31.07
CA VAL A 883 -42.28 -7.00 31.97
C VAL A 883 -41.06 -6.19 31.53
N ALA A 884 -41.09 -4.89 31.85
CA ALA A 884 -40.01 -3.95 31.56
C ALA A 884 -39.42 -3.40 32.85
N ALA A 885 -38.09 -3.39 32.96
CA ALA A 885 -37.35 -2.80 34.07
C ALA A 885 -35.84 -2.74 33.78
N ASP A 886 -35.07 -1.94 34.50
CA ASP A 886 -33.60 -2.04 34.50
C ASP A 886 -33.16 -3.26 35.33
N PHE A 887 -32.86 -4.39 34.66
CA PHE A 887 -32.45 -5.62 35.33
C PHE A 887 -30.93 -5.74 35.47
N ASN A 888 -30.18 -5.00 34.67
CA ASN A 888 -28.71 -5.02 34.63
C ASN A 888 -28.03 -3.84 35.37
N GLY A 889 -28.81 -2.87 35.86
CA GLY A 889 -28.32 -1.70 36.60
C GLY A 889 -27.67 -0.64 35.69
N SER A 890 -28.00 -0.63 34.40
CA SER A 890 -27.45 0.30 33.40
C SER A 890 -28.07 1.70 33.44
N GLY A 891 -29.23 1.84 34.10
CA GLY A 891 -30.10 3.01 33.99
C GLY A 891 -31.00 3.01 32.76
N LYS A 892 -31.00 1.95 31.93
CA LYS A 892 -31.88 1.77 30.77
C LYS A 892 -32.92 0.69 31.05
N THR A 893 -34.07 0.79 30.38
CA THR A 893 -35.12 -0.23 30.45
C THR A 893 -34.71 -1.48 29.67
N ASP A 894 -34.81 -2.65 30.30
CA ASP A 894 -34.68 -3.96 29.66
C ASP A 894 -36.06 -4.65 29.55
N LEU A 895 -36.19 -5.67 28.69
CA LEU A 895 -37.40 -6.51 28.59
C LEU A 895 -37.13 -7.93 29.05
N ALA A 896 -37.87 -8.41 30.06
CA ALA A 896 -37.90 -9.82 30.43
C ALA A 896 -39.15 -10.50 29.87
N VAL A 897 -38.96 -11.54 29.05
CA VAL A 897 -40.01 -12.29 28.34
C VAL A 897 -40.05 -13.74 28.81
N LEU A 898 -41.24 -14.24 29.13
CA LEU A 898 -41.46 -15.58 29.66
C LEU A 898 -41.97 -16.54 28.57
N SER A 899 -41.10 -17.46 28.13
CA SER A 899 -41.39 -18.51 27.14
C SER A 899 -42.08 -19.70 27.80
N GLY A 900 -43.32 -19.97 27.36
CA GLY A 900 -44.20 -20.95 27.98
C GLY A 900 -43.85 -22.41 27.67
N MET A 901 -43.33 -22.74 26.49
CA MET A 901 -42.98 -24.13 26.15
C MET A 901 -41.58 -24.54 26.62
N HIS A 902 -40.65 -23.60 26.67
CA HIS A 902 -39.26 -23.85 27.09
C HIS A 902 -38.99 -23.55 28.56
N ASN A 903 -40.00 -23.15 29.33
CA ASN A 903 -39.87 -22.91 30.76
C ASN A 903 -38.77 -21.87 31.04
N THR A 904 -38.66 -20.80 30.25
CA THR A 904 -37.51 -19.89 30.30
C THR A 904 -37.91 -18.44 30.39
N VAL A 905 -37.22 -17.69 31.26
CA VAL A 905 -37.14 -16.23 31.16
C VAL A 905 -35.98 -15.91 30.22
N HIS A 906 -36.27 -15.10 29.21
CA HIS A 906 -35.31 -14.48 28.31
C HIS A 906 -35.30 -12.99 28.60
N VAL A 907 -34.15 -12.43 28.98
CA VAL A 907 -34.01 -10.97 29.11
C VAL A 907 -33.25 -10.41 27.92
N ILE A 908 -33.75 -9.27 27.44
CA ILE A 908 -33.28 -8.54 26.27
C ILE A 908 -32.86 -7.16 26.79
N TRP A 909 -31.56 -6.92 26.76
CA TRP A 909 -30.94 -5.64 27.09
C TRP A 909 -30.76 -4.81 25.82
N ASP A 910 -30.43 -3.52 25.99
CA ASP A 910 -30.11 -2.60 24.89
C ASP A 910 -31.23 -2.53 23.84
N LEU A 911 -32.44 -2.19 24.31
CA LEU A 911 -33.65 -2.04 23.48
C LEU A 911 -33.61 -0.84 22.55
N GLU A 912 -32.67 0.07 22.78
CA GLU A 912 -32.25 1.08 21.83
C GLU A 912 -32.19 0.47 20.41
N LEU A 913 -32.60 1.26 19.44
CA LEU A 913 -32.32 0.92 18.05
C LEU A 913 -30.80 0.78 17.89
N PRO A 914 -30.30 0.02 16.88
CA PRO A 914 -29.06 0.46 16.25
C PRO A 914 -29.35 1.90 15.87
N THR A 915 -28.71 2.84 16.57
CA THR A 915 -29.20 4.21 16.68
C THR A 915 -29.58 4.72 15.30
N ARG A 916 -30.61 5.57 15.20
CA ARG A 916 -30.58 6.52 14.09
C ARG A 916 -29.17 7.08 14.14
N PRO A 917 -28.33 6.90 13.10
CA PRO A 917 -27.07 7.58 13.13
C PRO A 917 -27.46 9.06 13.20
N ASP A 918 -27.06 9.78 14.26
CA ASP A 918 -27.25 11.24 14.31
C ASP A 918 -26.48 11.92 13.15
N ILE A 919 -25.69 11.12 12.42
CA ILE A 919 -25.30 11.31 11.03
C ILE A 919 -26.54 11.61 10.14
N GLY A 920 -26.68 12.87 9.76
CA GLY A 920 -27.64 13.33 8.78
C GLY A 920 -27.49 12.65 7.41
N TRP A 921 -28.59 12.69 6.64
CA TRP A 921 -28.71 12.05 5.32
C TRP A 921 -27.62 12.45 4.32
N LEU A 922 -27.08 13.66 4.46
CA LEU A 922 -25.93 14.15 3.72
C LEU A 922 -24.68 14.11 4.59
N PHE A 923 -23.67 13.37 4.15
CA PHE A 923 -22.45 13.13 4.89
C PHE A 923 -21.21 13.05 3.98
N ALA A 924 -20.04 13.12 4.60
CA ALA A 924 -18.72 12.82 4.04
C ALA A 924 -17.86 12.13 5.11
N THR A 925 -16.78 11.47 4.72
CA THR A 925 -15.93 10.68 5.65
C THR A 925 -14.47 11.12 5.57
N GLY A 926 -13.77 11.04 6.69
CA GLY A 926 -12.36 11.44 6.83
C GLY A 926 -11.91 11.35 8.28
N ASP A 927 -10.60 11.38 8.51
CA ASP A 927 -10.01 11.45 9.86
C ASP A 927 -10.11 12.90 10.37
N PHE A 928 -11.11 13.21 11.20
CA PHE A 928 -11.40 14.60 11.61
C PHE A 928 -10.77 14.98 12.97
N ASP A 929 -10.33 14.01 13.76
CA ASP A 929 -9.63 14.25 15.04
C ASP A 929 -8.15 13.80 15.07
N GLY A 930 -7.65 13.18 14.00
CA GLY A 930 -6.25 12.83 13.83
C GLY A 930 -5.82 11.56 14.57
N ASP A 931 -6.76 10.72 15.01
CA ASP A 931 -6.45 9.46 15.70
C ASP A 931 -6.01 8.32 14.75
N GLY A 932 -6.22 8.50 13.44
CA GLY A 932 -5.87 7.54 12.38
C GLY A 932 -7.02 6.63 11.94
N HIS A 933 -8.23 6.82 12.46
CA HIS A 933 -9.44 6.11 12.08
C HIS A 933 -10.35 6.97 11.17
N THR A 934 -11.35 6.36 10.54
CA THR A 934 -12.25 7.05 9.59
C THR A 934 -13.53 7.50 10.29
N ASP A 935 -13.69 8.81 10.46
CA ASP A 935 -14.88 9.43 11.03
C ASP A 935 -15.89 9.85 9.95
N VAL A 936 -17.04 10.35 10.39
CA VAL A 936 -18.10 10.88 9.53
C VAL A 936 -18.40 12.34 9.89
N ALA A 937 -18.55 13.21 8.90
CA ALA A 937 -19.12 14.55 9.05
C ALA A 937 -20.45 14.64 8.30
N SER A 938 -21.50 15.17 8.92
CA SER A 938 -22.84 15.21 8.33
C SER A 938 -23.59 16.51 8.58
N LEU A 939 -24.62 16.75 7.77
CA LEU A 939 -25.54 17.88 7.92
C LEU A 939 -26.68 17.55 8.89
N VAL A 940 -26.66 18.16 10.07
CA VAL A 940 -27.65 18.01 11.15
C VAL A 940 -28.38 19.32 11.43
N ASP A 941 -29.37 19.29 12.31
CA ASP A 941 -30.03 20.51 12.77
C ASP A 941 -29.03 21.44 13.50
N GLY A 942 -28.83 22.63 12.94
CA GLY A 942 -27.89 23.63 13.44
C GLY A 942 -26.58 23.74 12.66
N GLY A 943 -26.21 22.76 11.84
CA GLY A 943 -25.02 22.87 10.98
C GLY A 943 -24.39 21.55 10.55
N VAL A 944 -23.09 21.55 10.33
CA VAL A 944 -22.29 20.34 10.07
C VAL A 944 -21.74 19.81 11.39
N GLN A 945 -21.95 18.54 11.69
CA GLN A 945 -21.43 17.84 12.87
C GLN A 945 -20.47 16.72 12.48
N ALA A 946 -19.39 16.53 13.26
CA ALA A 946 -18.56 15.34 13.18
C ALA A 946 -19.02 14.26 14.18
N HIS A 947 -18.89 13.01 13.75
CA HIS A 947 -19.24 11.78 14.45
C HIS A 947 -17.99 10.87 14.41
N LEU A 948 -17.25 10.86 15.52
CA LEU A 948 -15.94 10.22 15.66
C LEU A 948 -16.10 8.75 16.07
N THR A 949 -15.26 7.85 15.55
CA THR A 949 -15.35 6.40 15.85
C THR A 949 -14.81 6.03 17.23
N ARG A 950 -15.09 4.81 17.73
CA ARG A 950 -14.72 4.41 19.11
C ARG A 950 -14.29 2.94 19.21
N THR A 951 -13.19 2.70 19.93
CA THR A 951 -12.65 1.37 20.33
C THR A 951 -13.57 0.49 21.20
N GLY A 952 -14.83 0.88 21.41
CA GLY A 952 -15.87 0.09 22.07
C GLY A 952 -17.20 0.05 21.31
N GLY A 953 -17.21 0.54 20.06
CA GLY A 953 -18.40 0.69 19.22
C GLY A 953 -19.16 2.01 19.40
N GLY A 954 -19.84 2.42 18.33
CA GLY A 954 -20.63 3.65 18.26
C GLY A 954 -19.81 4.91 17.99
N PHE A 955 -20.48 6.07 18.02
CA PHE A 955 -19.88 7.36 17.69
C PHE A 955 -19.78 8.32 18.89
N GLU A 956 -18.81 9.22 18.86
CA GLU A 956 -18.75 10.45 19.67
C GLU A 956 -19.14 11.66 18.83
N HIS A 957 -19.98 12.57 19.36
CA HIS A 957 -20.46 13.72 18.61
C HIS A 957 -19.82 15.03 19.09
N ARG A 958 -19.38 15.85 18.15
CA ARG A 958 -18.89 17.22 18.40
C ARG A 958 -20.01 18.24 18.14
N GLY A 959 -19.88 19.47 18.63
CA GLY A 959 -20.90 20.50 18.40
C GLY A 959 -21.00 20.89 16.92
N PRO A 960 -22.21 21.09 16.35
CA PRO A 960 -22.35 21.43 14.94
C PRO A 960 -21.79 22.83 14.61
N ALA A 961 -21.00 22.91 13.54
CA ALA A 961 -20.49 24.14 12.97
C ALA A 961 -21.55 24.79 12.05
N PRO A 962 -21.99 26.04 12.31
CA PRO A 962 -23.07 26.67 11.54
C PRO A 962 -22.73 26.84 10.06
N VAL A 963 -23.66 26.44 9.18
CA VAL A 963 -23.57 26.63 7.72
C VAL A 963 -24.83 27.31 7.16
N PRO A 964 -24.73 27.98 5.99
CA PRO A 964 -25.90 28.53 5.30
C PRO A 964 -26.95 27.44 4.98
N PRO A 965 -28.26 27.76 4.98
CA PRO A 965 -29.30 26.79 4.66
C PRO A 965 -29.21 26.29 3.22
N GLY A 966 -29.77 25.11 2.97
CA GLY A 966 -29.80 24.50 1.64
C GLY A 966 -28.48 23.87 1.22
N ILE A 967 -27.65 23.40 2.16
CA ILE A 967 -26.52 22.52 1.83
C ILE A 967 -27.06 21.22 1.20
N TRP A 968 -26.44 20.80 0.10
CA TRP A 968 -26.90 19.65 -0.69
C TRP A 968 -25.79 18.67 -1.10
N LYS A 969 -24.52 19.03 -0.94
CA LYS A 969 -23.37 18.13 -1.05
C LYS A 969 -22.28 18.57 -0.07
N LEU A 970 -21.57 17.60 0.49
CA LEU A 970 -20.35 17.75 1.27
C LEU A 970 -19.19 17.06 0.54
N LEU A 971 -17.97 17.56 0.73
CA LEU A 971 -16.71 16.97 0.28
C LEU A 971 -15.70 17.14 1.42
N ALA A 972 -15.14 16.04 1.91
CA ALA A 972 -14.11 16.05 2.95
C ALA A 972 -12.75 15.77 2.33
N ASP A 973 -11.81 16.70 2.49
CA ASP A 973 -10.41 16.59 2.03
C ASP A 973 -9.60 17.77 2.59
N ARG A 974 -8.30 17.86 2.30
CA ARG A 974 -7.47 19.02 2.71
C ARG A 974 -7.54 20.15 1.68
N PHE A 975 -8.17 21.26 2.04
CA PHE A 975 -8.32 22.43 1.18
C PHE A 975 -7.36 23.58 1.55
N ASP A 976 -6.52 23.38 2.57
CA ASP A 976 -5.32 24.16 2.82
C ASP A 976 -4.10 23.30 3.22
N SER A 977 -2.95 23.96 3.32
CA SER A 977 -1.64 23.37 3.70
C SER A 977 -1.55 22.76 5.11
N GLY A 978 -2.65 22.75 5.88
CA GLY A 978 -2.75 22.13 7.19
C GLY A 978 -2.70 20.60 7.15
N PRO A 979 -2.40 19.93 8.27
CA PRO A 979 -2.42 18.47 8.34
C PRO A 979 -3.83 17.88 8.53
N THR A 980 -4.81 18.72 8.87
CA THR A 980 -6.18 18.39 9.30
C THR A 980 -7.15 18.27 8.13
N MET A 981 -8.15 17.40 8.23
CA MET A 981 -9.21 17.29 7.21
C MET A 981 -10.20 18.45 7.29
N ASP A 982 -10.44 19.11 6.15
CA ASP A 982 -11.44 20.17 6.00
C ASP A 982 -12.73 19.64 5.37
N LEU A 983 -13.75 20.49 5.31
CA LEU A 983 -15.02 20.17 4.67
C LEU A 983 -15.52 21.31 3.77
N LEU A 984 -15.73 20.99 2.48
CA LEU A 984 -16.34 21.89 1.51
C LEU A 984 -17.84 21.59 1.35
N ALA A 985 -18.67 22.50 1.85
CA ALA A 985 -20.12 22.43 1.78
C ALA A 985 -20.69 23.26 0.61
N MET A 986 -21.58 22.67 -0.18
CA MET A 986 -22.24 23.31 -1.31
C MET A 986 -23.66 23.77 -0.96
N SER A 987 -23.93 25.08 -0.96
CA SER A 987 -25.25 25.66 -0.71
C SER A 987 -26.04 25.90 -2.00
N ALA A 988 -27.36 25.65 -1.95
CA ALA A 988 -28.34 26.11 -2.92
C ALA A 988 -29.53 26.75 -2.21
N THR A 989 -29.49 28.07 -2.04
CA THR A 989 -30.65 28.83 -1.55
C THR A 989 -31.76 28.86 -2.61
N SER A 990 -33.02 28.91 -2.16
CA SER A 990 -34.20 28.95 -3.04
C SER A 990 -34.38 30.28 -3.80
N THR A 991 -33.51 31.26 -3.54
CA THR A 991 -33.47 32.56 -4.19
C THR A 991 -32.26 32.68 -5.13
N PRO A 992 -32.44 32.59 -6.45
CA PRO A 992 -31.42 33.03 -7.40
C PRO A 992 -31.02 34.49 -7.09
N PRO A 993 -29.72 34.85 -7.13
CA PRO A 993 -28.64 34.15 -7.84
C PRO A 993 -27.69 33.33 -6.94
N ASN A 994 -27.92 33.15 -5.64
CA ASN A 994 -26.86 32.71 -4.73
C ASN A 994 -26.86 31.19 -4.46
N ARG A 995 -26.10 30.47 -5.29
CA ARG A 995 -25.41 29.23 -4.90
C ARG A 995 -23.98 29.60 -4.50
N SER A 996 -23.51 29.12 -3.35
CA SER A 996 -22.16 29.38 -2.87
C SER A 996 -21.47 28.13 -2.35
N LEU A 997 -20.14 28.16 -2.35
CA LEU A 997 -19.28 27.17 -1.73
C LEU A 997 -18.84 27.72 -0.36
N VAL A 998 -18.83 26.84 0.63
CA VAL A 998 -18.55 27.18 2.03
C VAL A 998 -17.48 26.23 2.53
N LEU A 999 -16.33 26.77 2.93
CA LEU A 999 -15.24 25.99 3.50
C LEU A 999 -15.35 25.99 5.03
N LEU A 1000 -15.24 24.82 5.63
CA LEU A 1000 -15.13 24.60 7.06
C LEU A 1000 -13.77 23.96 7.33
N ARG A 1001 -12.84 24.70 7.92
CA ARG A 1001 -11.50 24.18 8.22
C ARG A 1001 -11.52 23.25 9.43
N GLY A 1002 -10.82 22.14 9.38
CA GLY A 1002 -10.69 21.21 10.51
C GLY A 1002 -9.77 21.75 11.60
N ASN A 1003 -10.11 21.53 12.87
CA ASN A 1003 -9.23 21.84 13.99
C ASN A 1003 -8.37 20.65 14.44
N GLY A 1004 -8.62 19.44 13.92
CA GLY A 1004 -7.90 18.21 14.32
C GLY A 1004 -8.29 17.69 15.71
N ASP A 1005 -9.54 17.92 16.12
CA ASP A 1005 -10.15 17.39 17.35
C ASP A 1005 -11.63 16.97 17.12
N GLY A 1006 -12.01 16.82 15.85
CA GLY A 1006 -13.39 16.62 15.40
C GLY A 1006 -14.24 17.90 15.35
N THR A 1007 -13.70 19.08 15.63
CA THR A 1007 -14.41 20.35 15.47
C THR A 1007 -13.97 21.11 14.21
N PHE A 1008 -14.86 21.94 13.68
CA PHE A 1008 -14.57 22.81 12.54
C PHE A 1008 -14.53 24.28 12.97
N ALA A 1009 -13.72 25.07 12.26
CA ALA A 1009 -13.71 26.53 12.34
C ALA A 1009 -15.02 27.15 11.80
N ALA A 1010 -15.17 28.46 11.97
CA ALA A 1010 -16.32 29.19 11.43
C ALA A 1010 -16.36 29.11 9.89
N ALA A 1011 -17.53 28.80 9.35
CA ALA A 1011 -17.78 28.66 7.91
C ALA A 1011 -17.36 29.91 7.11
N GLU A 1012 -16.49 29.72 6.13
CA GLU A 1012 -15.96 30.74 5.23
C GLU A 1012 -16.64 30.64 3.84
N GLU A 1013 -17.34 31.69 3.40
CA GLU A 1013 -17.99 31.72 2.09
C GLU A 1013 -16.97 32.06 0.99
N LEU A 1014 -16.72 31.12 0.09
CA LEU A 1014 -15.68 31.23 -0.92
C LEU A 1014 -16.11 32.19 -2.05
N SER A 1015 -15.32 33.25 -2.25
CA SER A 1015 -15.53 34.22 -3.33
C SER A 1015 -14.95 33.69 -4.65
N LEU A 1016 -15.80 33.08 -5.48
CA LEU A 1016 -15.41 32.57 -6.80
C LEU A 1016 -15.20 33.71 -7.81
N GLU A 1017 -14.04 34.36 -7.76
CA GLU A 1017 -13.69 35.44 -8.69
C GLU A 1017 -13.81 34.99 -10.16
N GLY A 1018 -14.54 35.75 -10.96
CA GLY A 1018 -14.75 35.46 -12.39
C GLY A 1018 -15.86 34.44 -12.71
N VAL A 1019 -16.42 33.73 -11.73
CA VAL A 1019 -17.59 32.85 -11.92
C VAL A 1019 -18.84 33.61 -11.48
N THR A 1020 -19.68 34.03 -12.43
CA THR A 1020 -20.91 34.75 -12.09
C THR A 1020 -21.87 33.84 -11.32
N SER A 1021 -22.14 34.19 -10.05
CA SER A 1021 -22.85 33.33 -9.06
C SER A 1021 -24.18 32.72 -9.52
N GLY A 1022 -24.87 33.38 -10.46
CA GLY A 1022 -26.26 33.09 -10.84
C GLY A 1022 -26.61 31.67 -11.30
N ALA A 1023 -25.64 30.79 -11.58
CA ALA A 1023 -25.94 29.42 -11.98
C ALA A 1023 -24.80 28.39 -11.80
N LEU A 1024 -24.29 28.17 -10.58
CA LEU A 1024 -23.56 26.92 -10.32
C LEU A 1024 -24.49 25.71 -10.61
N SER A 1025 -24.05 24.73 -11.40
CA SER A 1025 -24.80 23.48 -11.55
C SER A 1025 -24.53 22.56 -10.34
N SER A 1026 -25.14 21.37 -10.29
CA SER A 1026 -25.02 20.45 -9.15
C SER A 1026 -23.72 19.63 -9.12
N LEU A 1027 -22.65 20.08 -9.76
CA LEU A 1027 -21.45 19.27 -10.01
C LEU A 1027 -20.16 20.04 -9.75
N VAL A 1028 -19.44 19.55 -8.74
CA VAL A 1028 -18.12 19.99 -8.28
C VAL A 1028 -17.29 18.74 -7.98
N ALA A 1029 -16.02 18.76 -8.40
CA ALA A 1029 -14.98 17.81 -8.04
C ALA A 1029 -13.74 18.56 -7.52
N ALA A 1030 -12.96 17.91 -6.66
CA ALA A 1030 -11.73 18.43 -6.07
C ALA A 1030 -10.53 17.52 -6.38
N GLY A 1031 -9.34 18.09 -6.53
CA GLY A 1031 -8.10 17.38 -6.82
C GLY A 1031 -6.95 18.35 -7.13
N ASP A 1032 -5.72 18.02 -6.75
CA ASP A 1032 -4.52 18.83 -7.00
C ASP A 1032 -4.16 18.81 -8.51
N ILE A 1033 -4.47 19.86 -9.28
CA ILE A 1033 -4.31 19.85 -10.75
C ILE A 1033 -2.90 20.26 -11.18
N ASP A 1034 -2.21 21.13 -10.43
CA ASP A 1034 -0.89 21.63 -10.80
C ASP A 1034 0.29 20.96 -10.07
N GLY A 1035 0.01 20.23 -8.99
CA GLY A 1035 0.96 19.42 -8.23
C GLY A 1035 1.61 20.18 -7.06
N ASP A 1036 0.96 21.22 -6.53
CA ASP A 1036 1.48 22.02 -5.41
C ASP A 1036 1.11 21.47 -4.02
N GLY A 1037 0.12 20.57 -3.95
CA GLY A 1037 -0.36 19.89 -2.76
C GLY A 1037 -1.64 20.45 -2.15
N ASP A 1038 -2.11 21.63 -2.59
CA ASP A 1038 -3.43 22.18 -2.25
C ASP A 1038 -4.46 21.69 -3.29
N LEU A 1039 -5.71 21.45 -2.87
CA LEU A 1039 -6.72 20.91 -3.79
C LEU A 1039 -7.44 21.99 -4.59
N ASP A 1040 -7.38 21.85 -5.92
CA ASP A 1040 -8.12 22.67 -6.88
C ASP A 1040 -9.55 22.17 -7.09
N LEU A 1041 -10.40 23.00 -7.72
CA LEU A 1041 -11.80 22.68 -8.01
C LEU A 1041 -12.11 22.71 -9.51
N ALA A 1042 -12.82 21.68 -9.98
CA ALA A 1042 -13.52 21.68 -11.26
C ALA A 1042 -15.03 21.86 -11.02
N VAL A 1043 -15.60 22.96 -11.53
CA VAL A 1043 -16.98 23.39 -11.26
C VAL A 1043 -17.75 23.57 -12.56
N ALA A 1044 -18.86 22.85 -12.73
CA ALA A 1044 -19.76 23.07 -13.85
C ALA A 1044 -20.81 24.15 -13.52
N THR A 1045 -20.94 25.18 -14.34
CA THR A 1045 -22.01 26.19 -14.26
C THR A 1045 -23.03 25.98 -15.37
N ARG A 1046 -24.33 26.16 -15.08
CA ARG A 1046 -25.41 25.96 -16.06
C ARG A 1046 -25.78 27.29 -16.70
N ARG A 1047 -25.58 27.41 -18.00
CA ARG A 1047 -25.92 28.61 -18.77
C ARG A 1047 -27.18 28.39 -19.60
N GLU A 1048 -28.06 29.40 -19.67
CA GLU A 1048 -29.25 29.36 -20.53
C GLU A 1048 -29.05 30.24 -21.76
N ASP A 1049 -28.75 29.61 -22.90
CA ASP A 1049 -28.63 30.29 -24.20
C ASP A 1049 -29.83 29.90 -25.09
N GLY A 1050 -30.73 30.86 -25.34
CA GLY A 1050 -31.78 30.72 -26.36
C GLY A 1050 -32.82 29.61 -26.12
N GLY A 1051 -33.03 29.20 -24.86
CA GLY A 1051 -33.96 28.13 -24.49
C GLY A 1051 -33.33 26.73 -24.42
N PHE A 1052 -32.02 26.62 -24.67
CA PHE A 1052 -31.24 25.43 -24.37
C PHE A 1052 -30.36 25.69 -23.14
N SER A 1053 -30.06 24.64 -22.39
CA SER A 1053 -29.07 24.71 -21.31
C SER A 1053 -27.74 24.13 -21.76
N THR A 1054 -26.69 24.90 -21.55
CA THR A 1054 -25.29 24.50 -21.68
C THR A 1054 -24.66 24.43 -20.29
N TYR A 1055 -23.54 23.72 -20.19
CA TYR A 1055 -22.76 23.57 -18.97
C TYR A 1055 -21.32 24.00 -19.27
N ASP A 1056 -20.90 25.12 -18.71
CA ASP A 1056 -19.53 25.62 -18.79
C ASP A 1056 -18.72 25.00 -17.63
N VAL A 1057 -17.64 24.28 -17.94
CA VAL A 1057 -16.74 23.70 -16.93
C VAL A 1057 -15.63 24.68 -16.64
N HIS A 1058 -15.58 25.19 -15.41
CA HIS A 1058 -14.56 26.10 -14.91
C HIS A 1058 -13.51 25.33 -14.12
N LEU A 1059 -12.25 25.76 -14.23
CA LEU A 1059 -11.19 25.37 -13.32
C LEU A 1059 -10.92 26.53 -12.37
N LEU A 1060 -10.71 26.21 -11.11
CA LEU A 1060 -10.47 27.14 -10.01
C LEU A 1060 -9.24 26.64 -9.26
N HIS A 1061 -8.12 27.36 -9.40
CA HIS A 1061 -6.90 27.02 -8.70
C HIS A 1061 -6.94 27.56 -7.28
N ASN A 1062 -6.66 26.72 -6.30
CA ASN A 1062 -6.30 27.13 -4.96
C ASN A 1062 -4.98 27.92 -5.05
N GLN A 1063 -4.76 28.88 -4.16
CA GLN A 1063 -3.53 29.68 -4.13
C GLN A 1063 -2.96 29.71 -2.71
N GLY A 1064 -3.19 28.63 -1.96
CA GLY A 1064 -3.02 28.55 -0.51
C GLY A 1064 -4.25 29.02 0.26
N GLU A 1065 -4.42 28.44 1.45
CA GLU A 1065 -5.43 28.82 2.46
C GLU A 1065 -6.88 28.89 1.93
N GLY A 1066 -7.25 28.04 0.95
CA GLY A 1066 -8.61 27.98 0.38
C GLY A 1066 -8.97 29.15 -0.54
N HIS A 1067 -7.99 29.89 -1.05
CA HIS A 1067 -8.22 31.04 -1.93
C HIS A 1067 -8.29 30.64 -3.42
N PHE A 1068 -9.51 30.46 -3.93
CA PHE A 1068 -9.76 29.97 -5.31
C PHE A 1068 -9.81 31.07 -6.38
N VAL A 1069 -8.96 30.95 -7.41
CA VAL A 1069 -8.91 31.85 -8.58
C VAL A 1069 -9.32 31.11 -9.85
N ALA A 1070 -10.29 31.65 -10.60
CA ALA A 1070 -10.74 31.01 -11.83
C ALA A 1070 -9.73 31.12 -12.98
N ALA A 1071 -9.30 29.98 -13.53
CA ALA A 1071 -8.48 29.91 -14.75
C ALA A 1071 -9.29 30.15 -16.04
N GLY A 1072 -10.63 30.21 -15.93
CA GLY A 1072 -11.56 30.43 -17.04
C GLY A 1072 -12.45 29.21 -17.32
N VAL A 1073 -13.14 29.24 -18.47
CA VAL A 1073 -13.94 28.10 -18.96
C VAL A 1073 -13.05 27.18 -19.77
N LEU A 1074 -12.88 25.93 -19.31
CA LEU A 1074 -12.13 24.89 -20.00
C LEU A 1074 -12.89 24.38 -21.24
N THR A 1075 -14.20 24.15 -21.09
CA THR A 1075 -15.04 23.51 -22.10
C THR A 1075 -16.52 23.74 -21.82
N THR A 1076 -17.37 23.65 -22.85
CA THR A 1076 -18.82 23.82 -22.77
C THR A 1076 -19.53 22.60 -23.35
N TYR A 1077 -20.49 22.03 -22.62
CA TYR A 1077 -21.28 20.88 -23.07
C TYR A 1077 -22.79 21.14 -23.05
N SER A 1078 -23.54 20.48 -23.94
CA SER A 1078 -25.01 20.49 -23.92
C SER A 1078 -25.62 19.52 -22.90
N THR A 1079 -24.85 18.52 -22.45
CA THR A 1079 -25.22 17.54 -21.43
C THR A 1079 -24.00 17.23 -20.57
N LEU A 1080 -24.20 17.14 -19.25
CA LEU A 1080 -23.17 16.78 -18.27
C LEU A 1080 -23.84 15.98 -17.15
N SER A 1081 -23.18 14.95 -16.61
CA SER A 1081 -23.74 14.04 -15.60
C SER A 1081 -22.87 13.93 -14.35
N GLN A 1082 -21.56 13.81 -14.49
CA GLN A 1082 -20.60 13.85 -13.38
C GLN A 1082 -19.30 14.55 -13.80
N LEU A 1083 -18.59 15.07 -12.81
CA LEU A 1083 -17.19 15.49 -12.89
C LEU A 1083 -16.40 14.70 -11.85
N ALA A 1084 -15.17 14.33 -12.17
CA ALA A 1084 -14.22 13.81 -11.20
C ALA A 1084 -12.79 14.27 -11.53
N LEU A 1085 -12.01 14.55 -10.50
CA LEU A 1085 -10.58 14.83 -10.57
C LEU A 1085 -9.86 13.67 -9.89
N LYS A 1086 -8.95 13.00 -10.60
CA LYS A 1086 -8.14 11.91 -10.06
C LYS A 1086 -6.88 11.74 -10.90
N ASP A 1087 -5.73 11.48 -10.28
CA ASP A 1087 -4.52 11.13 -11.00
C ASP A 1087 -4.71 9.75 -11.69
N LEU A 1088 -4.89 9.75 -13.01
CA LEU A 1088 -5.11 8.52 -13.81
C LEU A 1088 -3.81 7.98 -14.41
N ASN A 1089 -2.75 8.78 -14.39
CA ASN A 1089 -1.50 8.53 -15.10
C ASN A 1089 -0.30 8.32 -14.15
N ARG A 1090 -0.52 8.55 -12.84
CA ARG A 1090 0.40 8.50 -11.69
C ARG A 1090 1.58 9.47 -11.78
N ASP A 1091 1.35 10.67 -12.32
CA ASP A 1091 2.34 11.74 -12.46
C ASP A 1091 2.34 12.78 -11.33
N GLY A 1092 1.48 12.57 -10.32
CA GLY A 1092 1.32 13.42 -9.15
C GLY A 1092 0.31 14.56 -9.31
N ARG A 1093 -0.41 14.64 -10.45
CA ARG A 1093 -1.47 15.64 -10.68
C ARG A 1093 -2.80 14.96 -11.01
N ALA A 1094 -3.88 15.63 -10.64
CA ALA A 1094 -5.23 15.20 -10.94
C ALA A 1094 -5.58 15.44 -12.41
N ASP A 1095 -6.10 14.40 -13.06
CA ASP A 1095 -6.70 14.45 -14.38
C ASP A 1095 -8.22 14.65 -14.26
N LEU A 1096 -8.83 15.41 -15.18
CA LEU A 1096 -10.27 15.66 -15.19
C LEU A 1096 -11.01 14.66 -16.07
N VAL A 1097 -12.00 13.98 -15.50
CA VAL A 1097 -12.95 13.13 -16.19
C VAL A 1097 -14.32 13.81 -16.21
N VAL A 1098 -14.81 14.11 -17.42
CA VAL A 1098 -16.16 14.62 -17.65
C VAL A 1098 -17.04 13.49 -18.20
N LEU A 1099 -18.01 13.05 -17.40
CA LEU A 1099 -19.00 12.05 -17.77
C LEU A 1099 -20.25 12.76 -18.31
N ARG A 1100 -20.55 12.57 -19.58
CA ARG A 1100 -21.68 13.22 -20.27
C ARG A 1100 -22.66 12.21 -20.88
N ARG A 1101 -23.95 12.52 -20.79
CA ARG A 1101 -25.03 11.66 -21.29
C ARG A 1101 -25.25 11.85 -22.79
N THR A 1102 -25.15 10.77 -23.55
CA THR A 1102 -25.25 10.72 -25.03
C THR A 1102 -26.27 9.64 -25.41
N TYR A 1103 -27.56 9.93 -25.17
CA TYR A 1103 -28.65 8.95 -25.22
C TYR A 1103 -28.61 8.09 -26.51
N PRO A 1104 -28.61 6.74 -26.41
CA PRO A 1104 -28.96 5.94 -25.23
C PRO A 1104 -27.76 5.47 -24.36
N SER A 1105 -26.58 6.08 -24.53
CA SER A 1105 -25.34 5.75 -23.83
C SER A 1105 -24.73 6.97 -23.11
N PHE A 1106 -23.44 6.91 -22.80
CA PHE A 1106 -22.63 7.99 -22.27
C PHE A 1106 -21.28 8.10 -22.98
N GLU A 1107 -20.59 9.21 -22.76
CA GLU A 1107 -19.24 9.49 -23.24
C GLU A 1107 -18.42 10.00 -22.05
N LEU A 1108 -17.17 9.55 -21.96
CA LEU A 1108 -16.15 10.07 -21.06
C LEU A 1108 -15.20 10.97 -21.86
N VAL A 1109 -15.01 12.21 -21.40
CA VAL A 1109 -13.99 13.12 -21.92
C VAL A 1109 -12.91 13.25 -20.85
N MET A 1110 -11.67 12.93 -21.21
CA MET A 1110 -10.52 12.91 -20.29
C MET A 1110 -9.56 14.04 -20.64
N PHE A 1111 -9.15 14.80 -19.63
CA PHE A 1111 -8.16 15.86 -19.73
C PHE A 1111 -6.99 15.57 -18.80
N GLU A 1112 -5.77 15.68 -19.32
CA GLU A 1112 -4.52 15.47 -18.59
C GLU A 1112 -4.11 16.75 -17.86
N GLY A 1113 -3.79 16.61 -16.56
CA GLY A 1113 -3.27 17.69 -15.71
C GLY A 1113 -1.84 18.09 -16.10
N ARG A 1114 -1.53 19.38 -16.01
CA ARG A 1114 -0.19 19.91 -16.33
C ARG A 1114 0.33 20.72 -15.15
N ALA A 1115 1.65 20.70 -14.95
CA ALA A 1115 2.37 21.43 -13.89
C ALA A 1115 2.35 22.98 -14.02
N ASN A 1116 1.31 23.53 -14.63
CA ASN A 1116 0.98 24.95 -14.76
C ASN A 1116 -0.54 25.18 -14.58
N GLY A 1117 -1.25 24.24 -13.95
CA GLY A 1117 -2.71 24.25 -13.77
C GLY A 1117 -3.55 23.94 -15.02
N THR A 1118 -2.96 23.91 -16.21
CA THR A 1118 -3.78 23.78 -17.44
C THR A 1118 -4.17 22.33 -17.75
N MET A 1119 -5.45 22.12 -18.02
CA MET A 1119 -5.98 20.82 -18.46
C MET A 1119 -5.93 20.67 -19.99
N VAL A 1120 -5.40 19.54 -20.48
CA VAL A 1120 -5.33 19.23 -21.92
C VAL A 1120 -6.20 18.02 -22.26
N LYS A 1121 -7.23 18.20 -23.10
CA LYS A 1121 -8.06 17.07 -23.56
C LYS A 1121 -7.21 16.03 -24.28
N VAL A 1122 -7.12 14.82 -23.72
CA VAL A 1122 -6.32 13.70 -24.25
C VAL A 1122 -7.16 12.62 -24.89
N ARG A 1123 -8.39 12.37 -24.42
CA ARG A 1123 -9.23 11.29 -24.95
C ARG A 1123 -10.72 11.58 -24.88
N GLU A 1124 -11.44 11.02 -25.84
CA GLU A 1124 -12.88 10.76 -25.77
C GLU A 1124 -13.09 9.25 -25.87
N TYR A 1125 -13.96 8.71 -25.03
CA TYR A 1125 -14.28 7.29 -25.00
C TYR A 1125 -15.78 7.09 -24.83
N THR A 1126 -16.36 6.29 -25.72
CA THR A 1126 -17.76 5.89 -25.71
C THR A 1126 -17.81 4.36 -25.55
N PRO A 1127 -18.36 3.83 -24.45
CA PRO A 1127 -18.47 2.38 -24.25
C PRO A 1127 -19.40 1.75 -25.29
N LEU A 1128 -19.27 0.43 -25.51
CA LEU A 1128 -20.12 -0.29 -26.47
C LEU A 1128 -21.55 -0.58 -25.94
N ILE A 1129 -21.88 -0.05 -24.76
CA ILE A 1129 -23.13 -0.31 -24.04
C ILE A 1129 -24.22 0.67 -24.50
N SER A 1130 -25.33 0.11 -24.99
CA SER A 1130 -26.40 0.84 -25.67
C SER A 1130 -27.58 1.27 -24.77
N THR A 1131 -27.52 1.02 -23.46
CA THR A 1131 -28.61 1.34 -22.51
C THR A 1131 -28.08 1.72 -21.11
N CYS A 1132 -27.33 2.82 -21.00
CA CYS A 1132 -26.91 3.37 -19.71
C CYS A 1132 -27.19 4.87 -19.64
N ALA A 1133 -27.98 5.29 -18.65
CA ALA A 1133 -28.11 6.68 -18.25
C ALA A 1133 -27.28 6.88 -16.98
N PRO A 1134 -26.05 7.44 -17.07
CA PRO A 1134 -25.12 7.48 -15.94
C PRO A 1134 -25.65 8.31 -14.77
N SER A 1135 -25.39 7.84 -13.55
CA SER A 1135 -25.76 8.47 -12.27
C SER A 1135 -24.54 8.85 -11.43
N GLY A 1136 -23.55 7.96 -11.35
CA GLY A 1136 -22.35 8.08 -10.52
C GLY A 1136 -21.12 7.45 -11.17
N LEU A 1137 -19.96 7.71 -10.58
CA LEU A 1137 -18.64 7.33 -11.08
C LEU A 1137 -17.69 7.15 -9.88
N MET A 1138 -16.95 6.04 -9.84
CA MET A 1138 -15.86 5.81 -8.90
C MET A 1138 -14.56 5.39 -9.61
N PHE A 1139 -13.46 5.44 -8.88
CA PHE A 1139 -12.12 5.04 -9.31
C PHE A 1139 -11.46 4.16 -8.24
N ALA A 1140 -10.91 3.02 -8.64
CA ALA A 1140 -10.14 2.10 -7.81
C ALA A 1140 -9.25 1.26 -8.73
N ASP A 1141 -8.32 0.48 -8.18
CA ASP A 1141 -7.68 -0.62 -8.92
C ASP A 1141 -8.55 -1.88 -8.69
N LEU A 1142 -9.38 -2.26 -9.67
CA LEU A 1142 -10.40 -3.32 -9.53
C LEU A 1142 -9.89 -4.69 -9.97
N ASN A 1143 -8.68 -4.77 -10.52
CA ASN A 1143 -8.10 -6.01 -11.02
C ASN A 1143 -6.69 -6.30 -10.49
N LEU A 1144 -6.12 -5.36 -9.72
CA LEU A 1144 -4.77 -5.36 -9.13
C LEU A 1144 -3.65 -5.35 -10.18
N ASP A 1145 -3.86 -4.69 -11.33
CA ASP A 1145 -2.87 -4.58 -12.41
C ASP A 1145 -1.98 -3.33 -12.34
N GLU A 1146 -2.07 -2.58 -11.22
CA GLU A 1146 -1.41 -1.31 -11.00
C GLU A 1146 -1.81 -0.22 -12.00
N HIS A 1147 -3.03 -0.24 -12.55
CA HIS A 1147 -3.64 0.92 -13.22
C HIS A 1147 -4.88 1.39 -12.47
N MET A 1148 -5.26 2.66 -12.67
CA MET A 1148 -6.56 3.13 -12.19
C MET A 1148 -7.64 2.60 -13.11
N ASP A 1149 -8.62 1.88 -12.56
CA ASP A 1149 -9.87 1.52 -13.22
C ASP A 1149 -10.98 2.54 -12.90
N MET A 1150 -12.09 2.45 -13.60
CA MET A 1150 -13.31 3.20 -13.32
C MET A 1150 -14.52 2.27 -13.20
N ALA A 1151 -15.53 2.66 -12.43
CA ALA A 1151 -16.84 2.04 -12.50
C ALA A 1151 -17.96 3.08 -12.51
N VAL A 1152 -18.90 2.92 -13.46
CA VAL A 1152 -20.01 3.86 -13.71
C VAL A 1152 -21.34 3.23 -13.31
N THR A 1153 -22.13 3.91 -12.48
CA THR A 1153 -23.50 3.48 -12.17
C THR A 1153 -24.49 3.94 -13.24
N CYS A 1154 -25.44 3.06 -13.58
CA CYS A 1154 -26.45 3.28 -14.61
C CYS A 1154 -27.87 3.21 -14.01
N ALA A 1155 -28.55 4.35 -13.99
CA ALA A 1155 -29.94 4.48 -13.59
C ALA A 1155 -30.92 4.36 -14.77
N GLY A 1156 -32.21 4.16 -14.48
CA GLY A 1156 -33.31 4.41 -15.43
C GLY A 1156 -33.48 3.40 -16.57
N SER A 1157 -32.87 2.22 -16.49
CA SER A 1157 -33.24 1.06 -17.32
C SER A 1157 -33.95 0.01 -16.46
N ALA A 1158 -34.77 -0.85 -17.06
CA ALA A 1158 -35.52 -1.91 -16.36
C ALA A 1158 -34.64 -3.02 -15.72
N ALA A 1159 -33.32 -2.83 -15.70
CA ALA A 1159 -32.33 -3.67 -15.05
C ALA A 1159 -31.05 -2.85 -14.83
N GLY A 1160 -31.16 -1.78 -14.02
CA GLY A 1160 -30.04 -0.93 -13.64
C GLY A 1160 -28.85 -1.72 -13.06
N GLY A 1161 -27.70 -1.06 -13.03
CA GLY A 1161 -26.43 -1.77 -12.87
C GLY A 1161 -25.18 -0.90 -12.96
N VAL A 1162 -24.03 -1.57 -13.04
CA VAL A 1162 -22.70 -0.96 -13.03
C VAL A 1162 -21.90 -1.40 -14.26
N VAL A 1163 -21.08 -0.48 -14.78
CA VAL A 1163 -20.12 -0.72 -15.86
C VAL A 1163 -18.71 -0.56 -15.31
N PRO A 1164 -18.01 -1.64 -14.93
CA PRO A 1164 -16.57 -1.61 -14.70
C PRO A 1164 -15.83 -1.40 -16.03
N MET A 1165 -14.82 -0.55 -15.99
CA MET A 1165 -14.01 -0.13 -17.12
C MET A 1165 -12.54 -0.20 -16.72
N PHE A 1166 -11.82 -1.16 -17.30
CA PHE A 1166 -10.47 -1.47 -16.86
C PHE A 1166 -9.45 -0.61 -17.59
N GLY A 1167 -8.46 -0.11 -16.85
CA GLY A 1167 -7.24 0.50 -17.33
C GLY A 1167 -6.38 -0.50 -18.11
N SER A 1168 -5.38 0.03 -18.82
CA SER A 1168 -4.37 -0.77 -19.54
C SER A 1168 -3.13 0.03 -19.90
N SER A 1169 -3.25 1.37 -19.86
CA SER A 1169 -2.20 2.38 -19.89
C SER A 1169 -2.87 3.74 -19.65
N ASN A 1170 -2.08 4.80 -19.49
CA ASN A 1170 -2.57 6.16 -19.22
C ASN A 1170 -3.72 6.55 -20.16
N PHE A 1171 -4.89 6.87 -19.59
CA PHE A 1171 -6.13 7.21 -20.29
C PHE A 1171 -6.77 6.08 -21.15
N VAL A 1172 -6.21 4.87 -21.21
CA VAL A 1172 -6.70 3.77 -22.06
C VAL A 1172 -7.55 2.77 -21.29
N PHE A 1173 -8.86 3.05 -21.29
CA PHE A 1173 -9.91 2.21 -20.70
C PHE A 1173 -10.62 1.34 -21.74
N TYR A 1174 -11.16 0.20 -21.28
CA TYR A 1174 -12.06 -0.68 -22.03
C TYR A 1174 -13.17 -1.26 -21.13
N ASP A 1175 -14.40 -1.30 -21.63
CA ASP A 1175 -15.53 -1.99 -20.97
C ASP A 1175 -15.50 -3.50 -21.25
N ARG A 1176 -15.76 -4.32 -20.23
CA ARG A 1176 -15.93 -5.79 -20.40
C ARG A 1176 -17.38 -6.23 -20.33
N GLN A 1177 -18.14 -5.74 -19.34
CA GLN A 1177 -19.43 -6.31 -18.96
C GLN A 1177 -20.34 -5.24 -18.35
N PHE A 1178 -21.65 -5.40 -18.56
CA PHE A 1178 -22.68 -4.67 -17.83
C PHE A 1178 -23.19 -5.54 -16.67
N LEU A 1179 -22.91 -5.15 -15.43
CA LEU A 1179 -23.28 -5.88 -14.22
C LEU A 1179 -24.66 -5.43 -13.75
N ARG A 1180 -25.61 -6.36 -13.63
CA ARG A 1180 -27.00 -6.04 -13.24
C ARG A 1180 -27.16 -6.13 -11.73
N THR A 1181 -27.65 -5.06 -11.11
CA THR A 1181 -28.06 -5.03 -9.69
C THR A 1181 -29.56 -5.27 -9.51
N GLY A 1182 -30.35 -5.13 -10.58
CA GLY A 1182 -31.80 -5.39 -10.57
C GLY A 1182 -32.68 -4.16 -10.31
N GLY A 1183 -32.08 -3.01 -9.99
CA GLY A 1183 -32.74 -1.70 -9.86
C GLY A 1183 -31.78 -0.58 -10.27
N SER A 1184 -32.24 0.67 -10.36
CA SER A 1184 -31.36 1.80 -10.67
C SER A 1184 -30.20 1.90 -9.67
N ALA A 1185 -28.96 1.85 -10.16
CA ALA A 1185 -27.77 2.05 -9.35
C ALA A 1185 -27.51 3.56 -9.16
N ALA A 1186 -27.28 3.99 -7.92
CA ALA A 1186 -26.98 5.39 -7.59
C ALA A 1186 -25.51 5.55 -7.18
N GLY A 1187 -25.21 5.25 -5.93
CA GLY A 1187 -23.88 5.27 -5.30
C GLY A 1187 -23.17 3.93 -5.42
N LEU A 1188 -21.86 3.97 -5.26
CA LEU A 1188 -20.96 2.87 -5.56
C LEU A 1188 -19.64 3.06 -4.80
N THR A 1189 -19.20 2.02 -4.11
CA THR A 1189 -17.86 1.93 -3.50
C THR A 1189 -17.27 0.53 -3.72
N ALA A 1190 -15.97 0.37 -3.46
CA ALA A 1190 -15.27 -0.90 -3.61
C ALA A 1190 -14.28 -1.16 -2.46
N SER A 1191 -14.22 -2.39 -1.98
CA SER A 1191 -13.31 -2.85 -0.92
C SER A 1191 -13.26 -4.37 -0.90
N ASP A 1192 -12.13 -4.96 -0.51
CA ASP A 1192 -12.02 -6.39 -0.21
C ASP A 1192 -12.82 -6.68 1.07
N LEU A 1193 -13.93 -7.41 0.95
CA LEU A 1193 -14.84 -7.69 2.07
C LEU A 1193 -14.66 -9.08 2.67
N ASP A 1194 -14.10 -10.04 1.92
CA ASP A 1194 -13.93 -11.43 2.38
C ASP A 1194 -12.47 -11.84 2.67
N GLY A 1195 -11.52 -10.95 2.40
CA GLY A 1195 -10.11 -11.08 2.72
C GLY A 1195 -9.32 -11.90 1.71
N ASP A 1196 -9.84 -12.12 0.49
CA ASP A 1196 -9.14 -12.85 -0.57
C ASP A 1196 -8.10 -12.00 -1.35
N GLY A 1197 -8.14 -10.68 -1.16
CA GLY A 1197 -7.28 -9.68 -1.77
C GLY A 1197 -7.91 -8.92 -2.94
N LEU A 1198 -9.02 -9.38 -3.50
CA LEU A 1198 -9.75 -8.70 -4.59
C LEU A 1198 -10.88 -7.82 -4.02
N PRO A 1199 -11.17 -6.65 -4.60
CA PRO A 1199 -12.24 -5.80 -4.11
C PRO A 1199 -13.63 -6.23 -4.59
N GLU A 1200 -14.62 -6.22 -3.69
CA GLU A 1200 -16.06 -6.29 -3.98
C GLU A 1200 -16.60 -4.93 -4.44
N LEU A 1201 -17.65 -4.90 -5.29
CA LEU A 1201 -18.42 -3.68 -5.52
C LEU A 1201 -19.67 -3.64 -4.64
N LEU A 1202 -19.87 -2.56 -3.90
CA LEU A 1202 -21.10 -2.28 -3.16
C LEU A 1202 -21.87 -1.16 -3.87
N VAL A 1203 -23.12 -1.45 -4.23
CA VAL A 1203 -23.95 -0.55 -5.04
C VAL A 1203 -25.24 -0.21 -4.32
N SER A 1204 -25.54 1.07 -4.15
CA SER A 1204 -26.83 1.48 -3.61
C SER A 1204 -27.91 1.42 -4.70
N THR A 1205 -29.08 0.90 -4.34
CA THR A 1205 -30.25 0.76 -5.21
C THR A 1205 -31.48 1.38 -4.54
N PRO A 1206 -31.70 2.71 -4.70
CA PRO A 1206 -32.76 3.44 -4.02
C PRO A 1206 -34.16 2.84 -4.23
N GLU A 1207 -34.44 2.37 -5.45
CA GLU A 1207 -35.71 1.76 -5.86
C GLU A 1207 -36.01 0.44 -5.13
N LEU A 1208 -34.97 -0.32 -4.77
CA LEU A 1208 -35.10 -1.58 -4.04
C LEU A 1208 -35.00 -1.38 -2.52
N ARG A 1209 -34.65 -0.17 -2.07
CA ARG A 1209 -34.20 0.12 -0.69
C ARG A 1209 -33.15 -0.88 -0.25
N ALA A 1210 -32.08 -1.01 -1.03
CA ALA A 1210 -31.06 -2.02 -0.77
C ALA A 1210 -29.66 -1.57 -1.17
N VAL A 1211 -28.65 -2.13 -0.50
CA VAL A 1211 -27.26 -2.15 -0.97
C VAL A 1211 -26.98 -3.53 -1.56
N CYS A 1212 -26.43 -3.59 -2.76
CA CYS A 1212 -26.10 -4.81 -3.47
C CYS A 1212 -24.58 -5.00 -3.55
N VAL A 1213 -24.09 -6.10 -2.98
CA VAL A 1213 -22.70 -6.56 -3.13
C VAL A 1213 -22.59 -7.39 -4.41
N LEU A 1214 -21.65 -7.06 -5.28
CA LEU A 1214 -21.23 -7.91 -6.39
C LEU A 1214 -19.90 -8.56 -5.99
N PRO A 1215 -19.88 -9.87 -5.72
CA PRO A 1215 -18.64 -10.55 -5.34
C PRO A 1215 -17.68 -10.58 -6.53
N SER A 1216 -16.41 -10.30 -6.26
CA SER A 1216 -15.35 -10.61 -7.20
C SER A 1216 -15.27 -12.14 -7.40
N GLN A 1217 -14.68 -12.61 -8.50
CA GLN A 1217 -14.43 -14.05 -8.70
C GLN A 1217 -13.02 -14.34 -9.20
N TRP A 1218 -12.57 -13.64 -10.24
CA TRP A 1218 -11.19 -13.68 -10.78
C TRP A 1218 -10.98 -12.42 -11.61
N HIS A 1219 -9.77 -11.81 -11.55
CA HIS A 1219 -9.36 -10.60 -12.30
C HIS A 1219 -10.33 -10.16 -13.43
N SER A 1220 -11.19 -9.17 -13.13
CA SER A 1220 -12.23 -8.56 -13.99
C SER A 1220 -13.53 -9.32 -14.29
N ASP A 1221 -13.79 -10.48 -13.67
CA ASP A 1221 -15.07 -11.21 -13.72
C ASP A 1221 -15.81 -11.15 -12.38
N TRP A 1222 -17.14 -11.04 -12.43
CA TRP A 1222 -17.99 -10.64 -11.30
C TRP A 1222 -19.21 -11.55 -11.15
N GLY A 1223 -19.51 -11.93 -9.91
CA GLY A 1223 -20.68 -12.71 -9.58
C GLY A 1223 -22.00 -11.96 -9.67
N SER A 1224 -23.11 -12.69 -9.47
CA SER A 1224 -24.44 -12.09 -9.40
C SER A 1224 -24.61 -11.26 -8.12
N ALA A 1225 -25.20 -10.07 -8.27
CA ALA A 1225 -25.46 -9.16 -7.16
C ALA A 1225 -26.29 -9.80 -6.03
N ARG A 1226 -25.86 -9.60 -4.78
CA ARG A 1226 -26.55 -10.00 -3.55
C ARG A 1226 -26.98 -8.75 -2.81
N CYS A 1227 -28.29 -8.52 -2.67
CA CYS A 1227 -28.83 -7.27 -2.14
C CYS A 1227 -29.36 -7.43 -0.71
N PHE A 1228 -29.00 -6.49 0.15
CA PHE A 1228 -29.35 -6.38 1.56
C PHE A 1228 -30.28 -5.18 1.75
N GLY A 1229 -31.42 -5.39 2.41
CA GLY A 1229 -32.44 -4.35 2.57
C GLY A 1229 -32.04 -3.28 3.60
N THR A 1230 -32.36 -2.03 3.31
CA THR A 1230 -32.19 -0.85 4.15
C THR A 1230 -33.55 -0.26 4.55
N LEU A 1231 -33.59 0.52 5.64
CA LEU A 1231 -34.82 1.20 6.08
C LEU A 1231 -35.29 2.27 5.07
N TYR A 1232 -34.32 3.04 4.57
CA TYR A 1232 -34.52 4.15 3.64
C TYR A 1232 -34.14 3.78 2.20
N ALA A 1233 -34.20 4.75 1.28
CA ALA A 1233 -33.76 4.59 -0.11
C ALA A 1233 -32.31 5.09 -0.24
N PRO A 1234 -31.30 4.21 -0.24
CA PRO A 1234 -29.91 4.63 -0.17
C PRO A 1234 -29.48 5.19 -1.52
N HIS A 1235 -29.05 6.44 -1.54
CA HIS A 1235 -28.44 7.06 -2.72
C HIS A 1235 -26.92 6.96 -2.66
N ASP A 1236 -26.32 7.20 -1.50
CA ASP A 1236 -24.88 7.06 -1.30
C ASP A 1236 -24.57 5.87 -0.37
N VAL A 1237 -23.36 5.32 -0.51
CA VAL A 1237 -22.87 4.13 0.21
C VAL A 1237 -21.36 4.27 0.48
N VAL A 1238 -20.96 4.08 1.73
CA VAL A 1238 -19.56 4.17 2.20
C VAL A 1238 -19.30 3.03 3.18
N LEU A 1239 -18.03 2.64 3.30
CA LEU A 1239 -17.53 1.65 4.25
C LEU A 1239 -16.69 2.33 5.33
N LEU A 1240 -16.85 1.93 6.59
CA LEU A 1240 -16.05 2.37 7.73
C LEU A 1240 -16.06 1.31 8.84
N ASP A 1241 -14.97 1.19 9.59
CA ASP A 1241 -14.86 0.32 10.78
C ASP A 1241 -15.19 1.17 12.02
N VAL A 1242 -16.39 0.99 12.58
CA VAL A 1242 -16.92 1.85 13.66
C VAL A 1242 -16.44 1.39 15.04
N ASP A 1243 -16.25 0.09 15.23
CA ASP A 1243 -15.89 -0.54 16.51
C ASP A 1243 -14.41 -0.92 16.64
N HIS A 1244 -13.63 -0.69 15.59
CA HIS A 1244 -12.18 -0.92 15.48
C HIS A 1244 -11.79 -2.40 15.59
N ASP A 1245 -12.68 -3.32 15.22
CA ASP A 1245 -12.41 -4.76 15.23
C ASP A 1245 -11.84 -5.33 13.90
N GLY A 1246 -11.68 -4.47 12.88
CA GLY A 1246 -11.07 -4.80 11.60
C GLY A 1246 -12.05 -5.27 10.52
N VAL A 1247 -13.36 -5.15 10.76
CA VAL A 1247 -14.42 -5.51 9.81
C VAL A 1247 -15.26 -4.28 9.49
N PRO A 1248 -15.31 -3.79 8.23
CA PRO A 1248 -16.03 -2.55 7.93
C PRO A 1248 -17.56 -2.72 7.90
N GLU A 1249 -18.26 -1.79 8.56
CA GLU A 1249 -19.68 -1.53 8.39
C GLU A 1249 -19.98 -0.70 7.14
N VAL A 1250 -21.16 -0.92 6.56
CA VAL A 1250 -21.74 -0.08 5.51
C VAL A 1250 -22.61 1.02 6.12
N LEU A 1251 -22.25 2.27 5.86
CA LEU A 1251 -23.12 3.42 6.04
C LEU A 1251 -23.77 3.80 4.71
N THR A 1252 -25.06 4.08 4.76
CA THR A 1252 -25.84 4.61 3.64
C THR A 1252 -26.53 5.90 4.02
N GLY A 1253 -26.75 6.78 3.04
CA GLY A 1253 -27.55 8.00 3.22
C GLY A 1253 -28.46 8.29 2.04
N GLY A 1254 -29.42 9.17 2.30
CA GLY A 1254 -30.42 9.60 1.34
C GLY A 1254 -29.90 10.65 0.35
N GLY A 1255 -30.48 10.69 -0.84
CA GLY A 1255 -30.25 11.77 -1.80
C GLY A 1255 -31.16 12.98 -1.50
N PHE A 1256 -31.09 14.00 -2.36
CA PHE A 1256 -31.85 15.27 -2.36
C PHE A 1256 -33.36 15.23 -2.00
N LEU A 1257 -34.01 14.07 -1.95
CA LEU A 1257 -35.45 13.88 -1.74
C LEU A 1257 -35.80 12.77 -0.72
N SER A 1258 -34.82 12.17 -0.04
CA SER A 1258 -35.03 11.04 0.88
C SER A 1258 -34.33 11.30 2.21
N SER A 1259 -35.08 11.21 3.30
CA SER A 1259 -34.54 11.32 4.66
C SER A 1259 -33.95 9.99 5.15
N GLY A 1260 -32.97 10.09 6.05
CA GLY A 1260 -32.43 8.99 6.83
C GLY A 1260 -31.10 8.42 6.34
N THR A 1261 -30.37 7.85 7.29
CA THR A 1261 -29.16 7.05 7.11
C THR A 1261 -29.41 5.62 7.61
N THR A 1262 -28.60 4.65 7.21
CA THR A 1262 -28.64 3.29 7.78
C THR A 1262 -27.22 2.74 7.84
N LEU A 1263 -26.81 2.32 9.04
CA LEU A 1263 -25.56 1.61 9.31
C LEU A 1263 -25.84 0.10 9.37
N MET A 1264 -25.02 -0.71 8.70
CA MET A 1264 -25.19 -2.16 8.59
C MET A 1264 -23.85 -2.87 8.66
N ARG A 1265 -23.71 -3.84 9.57
CA ARG A 1265 -22.52 -4.70 9.63
C ARG A 1265 -22.65 -5.84 8.62
N ILE A 1266 -21.69 -5.95 7.69
CA ILE A 1266 -21.64 -7.05 6.71
C ILE A 1266 -20.89 -8.25 7.33
N ARG A 1267 -21.32 -9.46 6.96
CA ARG A 1267 -20.69 -10.76 7.26
C ARG A 1267 -20.91 -11.73 6.11
#